data_AF-A0A8T1Q0A8-F1
#
_entry.id   AF-A0A8T1Q0A8-F1
#
_cell.length_a   1.000
_cell.length_b   1.000
_cell.length_c   1.000
_cell.angle_alpha   90.00
_cell.angle_beta   90.00
_cell.angle_gamma   90.00
#
_symmetry.space_group_name_H-M   'P 1'
#
loop_
_entity.id
_entity.type
_entity.pdbx_description
1 polymer ?
#
loop_
_entity_poly.entity_id
_entity_poly.type
_entity_poly.pdbx_seq_one_letter_code
_entity_poly.pdbx_strand_id
1 'polypeptide(L)'
;MSKRHPKNTNVVEGMVKALARVVSSVQVLDASEESLAAVAGMFSSKAKGVEWSLDNDASNAAVLVASEAHSITLAVEGLLGVVFTVATLTDEAVEVGELESPRCENDPPAKCTGKTAALCISMVDSLWLTILDALSLILSRSQGEAIVLEILKGYQAFTQACGVLCAVEPLNSFLASLCKFTINFPNEMEKRSSALQSPGSKRPEPLVDQRENIVLTPKNVQALRTLFNIAHRLHNMLGPSWVLVLETLAALDRAIHSPHATTQEVSTAVPKLMRESSGQYSDFNILSSLNSQLFESSALMHLSAVKSLLSALHQLSDQSLAAASSAFGPASSQKLGSISFSVERMISILVNNLHRVQSLWDQVVGHFLELADSSNQHLRTIGLDALDQSICAVLGSDGFQDNIPTGTHGRSQEMGTRLAELRALECSVISPLRVLYFSTQNIDVRAGSLKILLHVLERHGEKLLHSWPNILEMLRSVADVSEKDLVTLGFQSLRVIMNDGLSTIPANYLHVCIDVTGAYSAQKTELNISLTAVGLLWTVTDFIAKGLIQEPEEKEAGVHSIPKQKDGEKAEEQALGISNNVNDQASLTNMVDYDKLLFSVFSLLQKLGADDRPEVRNSAVRTLFQSLGSHGQKLSKIMWEDCLSNYVFPALDRASHMAATSSKDEWQGKELGTRDGKAVHMLIHHSRNTVQKQWDETLVLVLGGIARILRSFFPFLRCLTNFWSCWESLLLFVKKSTLNGSKEVALAAINCLQTTVLSHSPKGNLPMPYLNSVLDVFEFVLQKSPNYTGNAAGKVKQEVVHGLGELYVQAHRMFDESMYTQLLAIIDLAVKQAIITTDNFETEFGHVPPVLRTVLEILPLLRPTEQISSMWLILLREFLLYLPRSNSPLQNEEDESEHTSSSDHLPDAHMKVKDDMPNGTASISPTKVEAPSLSSVSTSSLTAGIPSYLFAEKLVPVLVDLFLQAPEIEKHIIFPELIQSLGRCMMTRRDNPDGALWRLAVERFNDILVDDIKRLTVNGGPTESIGKPARTRIWKEVADVYEIFLIGYCGRALPSNSLSSVALRADESLEMTILNVLGDEILKSSIDAPLNILQRLVFTLDRCASRTCSLPIETVELMPSHCSRFSLTCLQKLFTLSSYCKETDDWNLARSEVSKISIMTLMDRCQYILNRFLVDEVELGDRPLPRARLEEIIFVLQELARLIIHSDTAVVLPLQSYLKTGLAEENQDKRPHLLVLFPSFCELVTSREPRVRELVQVLLRLITRELALEKVSLTS
;
A
#
# COMPACT_ATOMS: atom_id res chain seq x y z
N MET A 1 -73.39 39.44 -33.96
CA MET A 1 -74.70 40.06 -34.31
C MET A 1 -74.43 41.38 -35.05
N SER A 2 -75.32 41.77 -35.97
CA SER A 2 -75.18 42.89 -36.95
C SER A 2 -74.53 44.22 -36.49
N LYS A 3 -73.55 44.76 -37.26
CA LYS A 3 -73.68 46.03 -38.05
C LYS A 3 -72.42 46.43 -38.86
N ARG A 4 -72.63 46.65 -40.18
CA ARG A 4 -72.06 47.63 -41.17
C ARG A 4 -70.94 48.60 -40.71
N HIS A 5 -69.97 49.06 -41.53
CA HIS A 5 -69.58 48.88 -42.96
C HIS A 5 -68.14 49.44 -43.15
N PRO A 6 -67.39 49.04 -44.21
CA PRO A 6 -67.13 50.00 -45.31
C PRO A 6 -67.54 49.47 -46.71
N LYS A 7 -67.20 50.22 -47.77
CA LYS A 7 -67.52 49.90 -49.18
C LYS A 7 -66.35 49.20 -49.89
N ASN A 8 -66.53 47.95 -50.33
CA ASN A 8 -65.80 47.36 -51.48
C ASN A 8 -66.42 46.05 -52.05
N THR A 9 -67.68 45.75 -51.69
CA THR A 9 -68.32 44.44 -51.93
C THR A 9 -68.42 44.01 -53.40
N ASN A 10 -68.62 44.96 -54.32
CA ASN A 10 -68.92 44.64 -55.73
C ASN A 10 -67.76 43.96 -56.46
N VAL A 11 -66.50 44.25 -56.09
CA VAL A 11 -65.33 43.65 -56.73
C VAL A 11 -65.20 42.18 -56.30
N VAL A 12 -65.26 41.93 -54.99
CA VAL A 12 -65.18 40.58 -54.42
C VAL A 12 -66.32 39.70 -54.92
N GLU A 13 -67.56 40.21 -54.93
CA GLU A 13 -68.72 39.48 -55.47
C GLU A 13 -68.58 39.17 -56.97
N GLY A 14 -68.01 40.10 -57.75
CA GLY A 14 -67.70 39.89 -59.16
C GLY A 14 -66.63 38.81 -59.37
N MET A 15 -65.57 38.83 -58.57
CA MET A 15 -64.49 37.83 -58.62
C MET A 15 -64.97 36.44 -58.21
N VAL A 16 -65.79 36.31 -57.16
CA VAL A 16 -66.43 35.04 -56.76
C VAL A 16 -67.28 34.48 -57.91
N LYS A 17 -68.10 35.33 -58.55
CA LYS A 17 -68.94 34.91 -59.70
C LYS A 17 -68.15 34.57 -60.95
N ALA A 18 -66.98 35.17 -61.16
CA ALA A 18 -66.05 34.79 -62.22
C ALA A 18 -65.37 33.45 -61.91
N LEU A 19 -64.83 33.28 -60.70
CA LEU A 19 -64.21 32.03 -60.27
C LEU A 19 -65.18 30.86 -60.31
N ALA A 20 -66.42 31.02 -59.82
CA ALA A 20 -67.41 29.94 -59.86
C ALA A 20 -67.67 29.42 -61.29
N ARG A 21 -67.56 30.28 -62.33
CA ARG A 21 -67.63 29.86 -63.74
C ARG A 21 -66.35 29.18 -64.22
N VAL A 22 -65.18 29.69 -63.84
CA VAL A 22 -63.87 29.08 -64.12
C VAL A 22 -63.81 27.68 -63.52
N VAL A 23 -64.18 27.52 -62.24
CA VAL A 23 -64.20 26.23 -61.55
C VAL A 23 -65.28 25.32 -62.10
N SER A 24 -66.48 25.82 -62.42
CA SER A 24 -67.49 25.03 -63.14
C SER A 24 -66.99 24.55 -64.52
N SER A 25 -66.14 25.32 -65.21
CA SER A 25 -65.56 24.91 -66.50
C SER A 25 -64.49 23.83 -66.35
N VAL A 26 -63.84 23.74 -65.18
CA VAL A 26 -62.83 22.72 -64.84
C VAL A 26 -63.46 21.47 -64.18
N GLN A 27 -64.60 21.62 -63.48
CA GLN A 27 -65.28 20.53 -62.78
C GLN A 27 -66.28 19.74 -63.64
N VAL A 28 -66.89 20.35 -64.65
CA VAL A 28 -68.02 19.75 -65.41
C VAL A 28 -67.55 18.89 -66.60
N LEU A 29 -66.26 18.90 -66.92
CA LEU A 29 -65.68 18.14 -68.04
C LEU A 29 -65.02 16.84 -67.56
N ASP A 30 -65.54 15.70 -68.03
CA ASP A 30 -64.75 14.47 -68.18
C ASP A 30 -63.77 14.65 -69.36
N ALA A 31 -62.86 15.63 -69.22
CA ALA A 31 -61.87 15.98 -70.21
C ALA A 31 -60.96 14.79 -70.49
N SER A 32 -60.71 14.51 -71.77
CA SER A 32 -59.88 13.36 -72.17
C SER A 32 -58.43 13.51 -71.68
N GLU A 33 -57.72 12.39 -71.52
CA GLU A 33 -56.29 12.44 -71.23
C GLU A 33 -55.51 13.18 -72.33
N GLU A 34 -55.99 13.13 -73.58
CA GLU A 34 -55.44 13.89 -74.71
C GLU A 34 -55.63 15.41 -74.52
N SER A 35 -56.79 15.85 -74.01
CA SER A 35 -57.06 17.25 -73.68
C SER A 35 -56.16 17.76 -72.55
N LEU A 36 -55.97 16.97 -71.49
CA LEU A 36 -55.06 17.31 -70.40
C LEU A 36 -53.59 17.29 -70.84
N ALA A 37 -53.21 16.38 -71.74
CA ALA A 37 -51.88 16.36 -72.36
C ALA A 37 -51.66 17.57 -73.29
N ALA A 38 -52.69 18.01 -74.03
CA ALA A 38 -52.63 19.22 -74.84
C ALA A 38 -52.45 20.49 -73.97
N VAL A 39 -53.17 20.62 -72.85
CA VAL A 39 -52.95 21.70 -71.87
C VAL A 39 -51.50 21.68 -71.37
N ALA A 40 -50.97 20.51 -70.98
CA ALA A 40 -49.58 20.37 -70.55
C ALA A 40 -48.59 20.78 -71.67
N GLY A 41 -48.87 20.41 -72.92
CA GLY A 41 -48.12 20.83 -74.10
C GLY A 41 -48.11 22.35 -74.29
N MET A 42 -49.27 23.00 -74.13
CA MET A 42 -49.42 24.45 -74.20
C MET A 42 -48.57 25.16 -73.15
N PHE A 43 -48.71 24.80 -71.87
CA PHE A 43 -47.90 25.35 -70.78
C PHE A 43 -46.38 25.10 -71.00
N SER A 44 -46.00 23.91 -71.47
CA SER A 44 -44.58 23.59 -71.73
C SER A 44 -43.94 24.40 -72.87
N SER A 45 -44.77 24.92 -73.78
CA SER A 45 -44.33 25.75 -74.91
C SER A 45 -44.37 27.23 -74.53
N LYS A 46 -45.37 27.67 -73.75
CA LYS A 46 -45.39 28.99 -73.12
C LYS A 46 -44.17 29.21 -72.21
N ALA A 47 -43.78 28.19 -71.44
CA ALA A 47 -42.55 28.19 -70.64
C ALA A 47 -41.25 28.31 -71.48
N LYS A 48 -41.31 28.07 -72.79
CA LYS A 48 -40.22 28.28 -73.76
C LYS A 48 -40.36 29.59 -74.56
N GLY A 49 -41.31 30.45 -74.20
CA GLY A 49 -41.58 31.71 -74.89
C GLY A 49 -42.38 31.58 -76.19
N VAL A 50 -43.08 30.46 -76.41
CA VAL A 50 -43.91 30.22 -77.60
C VAL A 50 -45.37 30.57 -77.30
N GLU A 51 -45.91 31.56 -78.01
CA GLU A 51 -47.35 31.87 -78.01
C GLU A 51 -48.13 30.91 -78.92
N TRP A 52 -49.41 30.69 -78.63
CA TRP A 52 -50.28 29.79 -79.38
C TRP A 52 -51.42 30.56 -80.06
N SER A 53 -51.52 30.43 -81.38
CA SER A 53 -52.76 30.72 -82.13
C SER A 53 -53.54 29.43 -82.41
N LEU A 54 -54.87 29.54 -82.45
CA LEU A 54 -55.76 28.49 -82.95
C LEU A 54 -55.93 28.67 -84.46
N ASP A 55 -54.95 28.21 -85.23
CA ASP A 55 -55.01 28.20 -86.68
C ASP A 55 -55.94 27.06 -87.16
N ASN A 56 -56.86 27.36 -88.09
CA ASN A 56 -58.08 26.58 -88.32
C ASN A 56 -57.90 25.21 -89.03
N ASP A 57 -56.71 24.84 -89.48
CA ASP A 57 -56.49 23.72 -90.42
C ASP A 57 -56.24 22.34 -89.76
N ALA A 58 -56.66 22.16 -88.51
CA ALA A 58 -56.63 20.87 -87.80
C ALA A 58 -57.93 20.05 -87.98
N SER A 59 -57.89 18.74 -87.72
CA SER A 59 -59.08 17.88 -87.82
C SER A 59 -60.10 18.19 -86.73
N ASN A 60 -61.40 18.02 -86.98
CA ASN A 60 -62.47 18.40 -86.03
C ASN A 60 -62.29 17.86 -84.60
N ALA A 61 -61.71 16.66 -84.43
CA ALA A 61 -61.38 16.12 -83.12
C ALA A 61 -60.20 16.86 -82.45
N ALA A 62 -59.12 17.10 -83.20
CA ALA A 62 -57.97 17.87 -82.72
C ALA A 62 -58.32 19.34 -82.45
N VAL A 63 -59.21 19.96 -83.24
CA VAL A 63 -59.75 21.31 -82.98
C VAL A 63 -60.59 21.33 -81.72
N LEU A 64 -61.42 20.32 -81.46
CA LEU A 64 -62.19 20.21 -80.22
C LEU A 64 -61.26 20.10 -79.00
N VAL A 65 -60.29 19.19 -79.05
CA VAL A 65 -59.28 18.97 -78.00
C VAL A 65 -58.42 20.21 -77.78
N ALA A 66 -58.00 20.90 -78.84
CA ALA A 66 -57.20 22.14 -78.74
C ALA A 66 -58.05 23.33 -78.23
N SER A 67 -59.32 23.44 -78.62
CA SER A 67 -60.23 24.48 -78.14
C SER A 67 -60.62 24.26 -76.67
N GLU A 68 -60.80 22.99 -76.25
CA GLU A 68 -60.99 22.61 -74.86
C GLU A 68 -59.73 22.92 -74.04
N ALA A 69 -58.54 22.49 -74.52
CA ALA A 69 -57.27 22.75 -73.87
C ALA A 69 -56.95 24.26 -73.78
N HIS A 70 -57.25 25.04 -74.81
CA HIS A 70 -57.09 26.50 -74.77
C HIS A 70 -58.06 27.16 -73.78
N SER A 71 -59.32 26.69 -73.72
CA SER A 71 -60.30 27.16 -72.74
C SER A 71 -59.89 26.83 -71.30
N ILE A 72 -59.38 25.62 -71.06
CA ILE A 72 -58.82 25.21 -69.77
C ILE A 72 -57.57 26.04 -69.43
N THR A 73 -56.69 26.29 -70.41
CA THR A 73 -55.49 27.12 -70.22
C THR A 73 -55.86 28.54 -69.79
N LEU A 74 -56.80 29.20 -70.49
CA LEU A 74 -57.30 30.52 -70.10
C LEU A 74 -58.02 30.51 -68.74
N ALA A 75 -58.74 29.43 -68.41
CA ALA A 75 -59.39 29.27 -67.11
C ALA A 75 -58.35 29.16 -65.97
N VAL A 76 -57.28 28.40 -66.17
CA VAL A 76 -56.13 28.29 -65.25
C VAL A 76 -55.40 29.62 -65.11
N GLU A 77 -55.15 30.33 -66.22
CA GLU A 77 -54.46 31.63 -66.19
C GLU A 77 -55.31 32.71 -65.50
N GLY A 78 -56.63 32.70 -65.69
CA GLY A 78 -57.55 33.59 -64.95
C GLY A 78 -57.59 33.29 -63.45
N LEU A 79 -57.59 32.00 -63.07
CA LEU A 79 -57.50 31.55 -61.68
C LEU A 79 -56.18 32.00 -61.02
N LEU A 80 -55.05 31.75 -61.69
CA LEU A 80 -53.72 32.16 -61.23
C LEU A 80 -53.59 33.70 -61.18
N GLY A 81 -54.17 34.42 -62.13
CA GLY A 81 -54.21 35.89 -62.11
C GLY A 81 -54.92 36.45 -60.87
N VAL A 82 -56.03 35.84 -60.45
CA VAL A 82 -56.72 36.21 -59.18
C VAL A 82 -55.84 35.88 -57.97
N VAL A 83 -55.21 34.71 -57.95
CA VAL A 83 -54.28 34.30 -56.87
C VAL A 83 -53.11 35.27 -56.73
N PHE A 84 -52.42 35.60 -57.84
CA PHE A 84 -51.31 36.54 -57.82
C PHE A 84 -51.77 37.96 -57.50
N THR A 85 -52.99 38.38 -57.87
CA THR A 85 -53.56 39.67 -57.45
C THR A 85 -53.72 39.74 -55.92
N VAL A 86 -54.24 38.68 -55.29
CA VAL A 86 -54.37 38.63 -53.80
C VAL A 86 -52.99 38.64 -53.14
N ALA A 87 -52.01 37.91 -53.70
CA ALA A 87 -50.64 37.92 -53.19
C ALA A 87 -49.99 39.31 -53.32
N THR A 88 -50.07 39.97 -54.48
CA THR A 88 -49.52 41.32 -54.71
C THR A 88 -50.16 42.35 -53.79
N LEU A 89 -51.48 42.35 -53.62
CA LEU A 89 -52.16 43.25 -52.66
C LEU A 89 -51.77 42.98 -51.19
N THR A 90 -51.39 41.74 -50.87
CA THR A 90 -50.89 41.38 -49.53
C THR A 90 -49.45 41.87 -49.34
N ASP A 91 -48.59 41.73 -50.36
CA ASP A 91 -47.23 42.25 -50.36
C ASP A 91 -47.21 43.80 -50.34
N GLU A 92 -48.11 44.48 -51.07
CA GLU A 92 -48.34 45.93 -50.97
C GLU A 92 -48.75 46.36 -49.54
N ALA A 93 -49.62 45.58 -48.88
CA ALA A 93 -50.03 45.87 -47.50
C ALA A 93 -48.87 45.69 -46.49
N VAL A 94 -47.88 44.84 -46.80
CA VAL A 94 -46.62 44.73 -46.04
C VAL A 94 -45.71 45.93 -46.32
N GLU A 95 -45.54 46.35 -47.58
CA GLU A 95 -44.71 47.52 -47.93
C GLU A 95 -45.22 48.83 -47.33
N VAL A 96 -46.54 48.98 -47.19
CA VAL A 96 -47.19 50.13 -46.52
C VAL A 96 -47.16 50.02 -44.99
N GLY A 97 -46.83 48.85 -44.43
CA GLY A 97 -46.81 48.60 -42.98
C GLY A 97 -48.19 48.43 -42.34
N GLU A 98 -49.21 48.07 -43.13
CA GLU A 98 -50.52 47.64 -42.62
C GLU A 98 -50.53 46.17 -42.14
N LEU A 99 -49.59 45.39 -42.66
CA LEU A 99 -49.24 44.03 -42.26
C LEU A 99 -47.76 43.98 -41.91
N GLU A 100 -47.36 43.05 -41.05
CA GLU A 100 -45.94 42.80 -40.82
C GLU A 100 -45.32 41.97 -41.93
N SER A 101 -44.03 42.22 -42.20
CA SER A 101 -43.28 41.34 -43.08
C SER A 101 -43.10 39.97 -42.45
N PRO A 102 -43.21 38.86 -43.20
CA PRO A 102 -42.79 37.54 -42.72
C PRO A 102 -41.32 37.46 -42.25
N ARG A 103 -40.50 38.48 -42.57
CA ARG A 103 -39.11 38.67 -42.12
C ARG A 103 -38.94 39.84 -41.12
N CYS A 104 -40.00 40.25 -40.42
CA CYS A 104 -39.91 41.20 -39.32
C CYS A 104 -39.00 40.64 -38.19
N GLU A 105 -38.50 41.50 -37.30
CA GLU A 105 -37.77 41.07 -36.08
C GLU A 105 -38.63 41.10 -34.80
N ASN A 106 -39.86 41.65 -34.87
CA ASN A 106 -40.77 41.80 -33.72
C ASN A 106 -41.85 40.71 -33.66
N ASP A 107 -42.42 40.49 -32.47
CA ASP A 107 -43.58 39.59 -32.29
C ASP A 107 -44.86 40.20 -32.92
N PRO A 108 -45.63 39.43 -33.71
CA PRO A 108 -46.71 40.00 -34.52
C PRO A 108 -47.92 40.47 -33.70
N PRO A 109 -48.46 41.68 -34.00
CA PRO A 109 -49.63 42.21 -33.32
C PRO A 109 -50.87 41.37 -33.66
N ALA A 110 -51.64 40.99 -32.63
CA ALA A 110 -52.78 40.07 -32.75
C ALA A 110 -53.98 40.58 -33.59
N LYS A 111 -53.85 41.72 -34.28
CA LYS A 111 -54.83 42.29 -35.22
C LYS A 111 -54.12 43.10 -36.31
N CYS A 112 -54.32 42.72 -37.57
CA CYS A 112 -53.99 43.55 -38.73
C CYS A 112 -54.81 44.85 -38.70
N THR A 113 -54.18 46.02 -38.91
CA THR A 113 -54.87 47.32 -38.87
C THR A 113 -54.61 48.13 -40.14
N GLY A 114 -55.44 47.92 -41.16
CA GLY A 114 -55.23 48.54 -42.47
C GLY A 114 -56.43 48.54 -43.43
N LYS A 115 -56.42 49.49 -44.38
CA LYS A 115 -57.27 49.59 -45.57
C LYS A 115 -57.17 48.35 -46.49
N THR A 116 -55.95 48.12 -46.97
CA THR A 116 -55.58 47.06 -47.90
C THR A 116 -55.56 45.71 -47.19
N ALA A 117 -55.03 45.66 -45.96
CA ALA A 117 -55.08 44.46 -45.11
C ALA A 117 -56.51 43.92 -44.94
N ALA A 118 -57.48 44.77 -44.58
CA ALA A 118 -58.88 44.37 -44.42
C ALA A 118 -59.56 43.98 -45.75
N LEU A 119 -59.13 44.54 -46.88
CA LEU A 119 -59.59 44.11 -48.20
C LEU A 119 -59.07 42.71 -48.54
N CYS A 120 -57.78 42.45 -48.30
CA CYS A 120 -57.16 41.15 -48.57
C CYS A 120 -57.78 40.03 -47.73
N ILE A 121 -58.03 40.27 -46.43
CA ILE A 121 -58.78 39.35 -45.57
C ILE A 121 -60.18 39.07 -46.17
N SER A 122 -60.94 40.11 -46.51
CA SER A 122 -62.28 39.95 -47.11
C SER A 122 -62.27 39.24 -48.47
N MET A 123 -61.18 39.32 -49.23
CA MET A 123 -60.99 38.58 -50.48
C MET A 123 -60.69 37.11 -50.21
N VAL A 124 -59.76 36.81 -49.30
CA VAL A 124 -59.44 35.43 -48.89
C VAL A 124 -60.68 34.74 -48.34
N ASP A 125 -61.36 35.32 -47.34
CA ASP A 125 -62.59 34.80 -46.73
C ASP A 125 -63.67 34.40 -47.75
N SER A 126 -63.76 35.16 -48.87
CA SER A 126 -64.77 34.96 -49.91
C SER A 126 -64.36 34.00 -51.03
N LEU A 127 -63.05 33.77 -51.23
CA LEU A 127 -62.52 33.07 -52.40
C LEU A 127 -61.80 31.75 -52.08
N TRP A 128 -61.31 31.56 -50.85
CA TRP A 128 -60.33 30.52 -50.53
C TRP A 128 -60.80 29.10 -50.87
N LEU A 129 -62.04 28.72 -50.54
CA LEU A 129 -62.61 27.41 -50.88
C LEU A 129 -62.62 27.19 -52.40
N THR A 130 -63.07 28.18 -53.17
CA THR A 130 -63.19 28.06 -54.63
C THR A 130 -61.82 28.02 -55.32
N ILE A 131 -60.82 28.72 -54.78
CA ILE A 131 -59.42 28.62 -55.24
C ILE A 131 -58.84 27.25 -54.88
N LEU A 132 -59.11 26.75 -53.66
CA LEU A 132 -58.60 25.48 -53.16
C LEU A 132 -59.11 24.29 -53.97
N ASP A 133 -60.42 24.19 -54.16
CA ASP A 133 -61.06 23.13 -54.95
C ASP A 133 -60.52 23.12 -56.38
N ALA A 134 -60.32 24.30 -56.98
CA ALA A 134 -59.79 24.45 -58.32
C ALA A 134 -58.34 23.99 -58.44
N LEU A 135 -57.43 24.58 -57.66
CA LEU A 135 -56.01 24.25 -57.71
C LEU A 135 -55.76 22.78 -57.32
N SER A 136 -56.50 22.25 -56.35
CA SER A 136 -56.45 20.84 -55.93
C SER A 136 -56.92 19.90 -57.04
N LEU A 137 -58.04 20.21 -57.71
CA LEU A 137 -58.53 19.43 -58.84
C LEU A 137 -57.54 19.44 -60.02
N ILE A 138 -57.07 20.62 -60.43
CA ILE A 138 -56.11 20.75 -61.53
C ILE A 138 -54.79 20.05 -61.19
N LEU A 139 -54.26 20.23 -59.99
CA LEU A 139 -53.03 19.57 -59.54
C LEU A 139 -53.21 18.05 -59.49
N SER A 140 -54.37 17.54 -59.05
CA SER A 140 -54.63 16.09 -59.04
C SER A 140 -54.57 15.48 -60.45
N ARG A 141 -55.23 16.10 -61.43
CA ARG A 141 -55.34 15.62 -62.82
C ARG A 141 -54.08 15.90 -63.67
N SER A 142 -53.25 16.87 -63.31
CA SER A 142 -52.07 17.27 -64.10
C SER A 142 -50.88 16.33 -63.95
N GLN A 143 -50.27 15.93 -65.07
CA GLN A 143 -48.99 15.18 -65.11
C GLN A 143 -47.84 15.95 -65.78
N GLY A 144 -48.13 17.05 -66.48
CA GLY A 144 -47.11 17.85 -67.17
C GLY A 144 -46.34 18.77 -66.22
N GLU A 145 -45.01 18.71 -66.25
CA GLU A 145 -44.11 19.48 -65.37
C GLU A 145 -44.41 20.98 -65.37
N ALA A 146 -44.60 21.60 -66.55
CA ALA A 146 -44.83 23.04 -66.67
C ALA A 146 -46.16 23.50 -66.04
N ILE A 147 -47.26 22.77 -66.25
CA ILE A 147 -48.55 23.11 -65.59
C ILE A 147 -48.51 22.79 -64.10
N VAL A 148 -47.87 21.70 -63.68
CA VAL A 148 -47.64 21.39 -62.26
C VAL A 148 -46.85 22.52 -61.59
N LEU A 149 -45.83 23.08 -62.25
CA LEU A 149 -45.04 24.20 -61.75
C LEU A 149 -45.87 25.48 -61.60
N GLU A 150 -46.67 25.88 -62.60
CA GLU A 150 -47.52 27.08 -62.49
C GLU A 150 -48.63 26.94 -61.44
N ILE A 151 -49.25 25.76 -61.33
CA ILE A 151 -50.25 25.49 -60.29
C ILE A 151 -49.61 25.50 -58.89
N LEU A 152 -48.39 24.96 -58.74
CA LEU A 152 -47.63 25.02 -57.49
C LEU A 152 -47.17 26.44 -57.14
N LYS A 153 -46.83 27.29 -58.12
CA LYS A 153 -46.63 28.74 -57.88
C LYS A 153 -47.91 29.40 -57.37
N GLY A 154 -49.08 29.02 -57.91
CA GLY A 154 -50.39 29.45 -57.41
C GLY A 154 -50.61 29.05 -55.95
N TYR A 155 -50.40 27.77 -55.61
CA TYR A 155 -50.42 27.29 -54.22
C TYR A 155 -49.46 28.10 -53.34
N GLN A 156 -48.21 28.30 -53.76
CA GLN A 156 -47.21 29.06 -53.03
C GLN A 156 -47.67 30.48 -52.73
N ALA A 157 -48.10 31.22 -53.76
CA ALA A 157 -48.52 32.61 -53.62
C ALA A 157 -49.76 32.77 -52.73
N PHE A 158 -50.80 31.94 -52.92
CA PHE A 158 -52.03 32.06 -52.13
C PHE A 158 -51.82 31.62 -50.66
N THR A 159 -51.04 30.56 -50.44
CA THR A 159 -50.78 30.05 -49.08
C THR A 159 -49.88 31.03 -48.31
N GLN A 160 -48.90 31.65 -48.99
CA GLN A 160 -48.09 32.72 -48.41
C GLN A 160 -48.92 33.97 -48.07
N ALA A 161 -49.87 34.37 -48.93
CA ALA A 161 -50.80 35.46 -48.62
C ALA A 161 -51.68 35.13 -47.40
N CYS A 162 -52.26 33.92 -47.33
CA CYS A 162 -53.05 33.48 -46.17
C CYS A 162 -52.25 33.48 -44.86
N GLY A 163 -50.95 33.14 -44.91
CA GLY A 163 -50.05 33.21 -43.76
C GLY A 163 -49.81 34.64 -43.26
N VAL A 164 -49.46 35.56 -44.16
CA VAL A 164 -49.20 36.98 -43.82
C VAL A 164 -50.48 37.71 -43.34
N LEU A 165 -51.66 37.26 -43.79
CA LEU A 165 -52.96 37.75 -43.33
C LEU A 165 -53.46 37.07 -42.04
N CYS A 166 -52.68 36.17 -41.43
CA CYS A 166 -53.05 35.35 -40.27
C CYS A 166 -54.36 34.55 -40.46
N ALA A 167 -54.70 34.17 -41.69
CA ALA A 167 -55.92 33.48 -42.06
C ALA A 167 -55.79 31.95 -41.85
N VAL A 168 -55.83 31.53 -40.57
CA VAL A 168 -55.47 30.16 -40.13
C VAL A 168 -56.28 29.03 -40.80
N GLU A 169 -57.59 29.18 -40.96
CA GLU A 169 -58.44 28.15 -41.59
C GLU A 169 -58.15 27.96 -43.09
N PRO A 170 -58.09 29.02 -43.92
CA PRO A 170 -57.56 28.95 -45.27
C PRO A 170 -56.14 28.38 -45.33
N LEU A 171 -55.21 28.90 -44.50
CA LEU A 171 -53.80 28.46 -44.45
C LEU A 171 -53.68 26.95 -44.21
N ASN A 172 -54.34 26.43 -43.18
CA ASN A 172 -54.36 25.01 -42.87
C ASN A 172 -54.96 24.16 -44.00
N SER A 173 -56.03 24.65 -44.64
CA SER A 173 -56.71 23.91 -45.72
C SER A 173 -55.86 23.84 -46.99
N PHE A 174 -55.14 24.91 -47.33
CA PHE A 174 -54.19 24.92 -48.44
C PHE A 174 -52.95 24.07 -48.16
N LEU A 175 -52.38 24.14 -46.94
CA LEU A 175 -51.28 23.27 -46.53
C LEU A 175 -51.68 21.79 -46.56
N ALA A 176 -52.81 21.42 -45.93
CA ALA A 176 -53.32 20.05 -45.93
C ALA A 176 -53.67 19.51 -47.33
N SER A 177 -54.02 20.39 -48.28
CA SER A 177 -54.18 20.04 -49.69
C SER A 177 -52.83 19.81 -50.36
N LEU A 178 -51.87 20.73 -50.21
CA LEU A 178 -50.52 20.60 -50.78
C LEU A 178 -49.80 19.34 -50.26
N CYS A 179 -49.89 19.05 -48.96
CA CYS A 179 -49.28 17.87 -48.34
C CYS A 179 -49.78 16.56 -48.96
N LYS A 180 -51.04 16.46 -49.40
CA LYS A 180 -51.56 15.27 -50.12
C LYS A 180 -50.87 15.01 -51.45
N PHE A 181 -50.21 16.01 -52.05
CA PHE A 181 -49.47 15.87 -53.30
C PHE A 181 -47.96 15.67 -53.08
N THR A 182 -47.47 15.72 -51.83
CA THR A 182 -46.05 15.52 -51.51
C THR A 182 -45.70 14.05 -51.36
N ILE A 183 -46.35 13.32 -50.45
CA ILE A 183 -46.09 11.90 -50.15
C ILE A 183 -47.42 11.22 -49.87
N ASN A 184 -47.61 10.01 -50.39
CA ASN A 184 -48.82 9.23 -50.14
C ASN A 184 -48.88 8.77 -48.67
N PHE A 185 -49.66 9.47 -47.86
CA PHE A 185 -50.01 9.01 -46.51
C PHE A 185 -50.87 7.72 -46.61
N PRO A 186 -50.51 6.62 -45.93
CA PRO A 186 -51.35 5.42 -45.86
C PRO A 186 -52.56 5.69 -44.93
N ASN A 187 -53.56 6.39 -45.44
CA ASN A 187 -54.75 6.78 -44.69
C ASN A 187 -55.70 5.60 -44.50
N GLU A 188 -55.74 5.02 -43.28
CA GLU A 188 -56.56 3.84 -42.97
C GLU A 188 -58.06 4.01 -43.30
N MET A 189 -58.55 5.26 -43.32
CA MET A 189 -59.96 5.54 -43.51
C MET A 189 -60.48 5.15 -44.91
N GLU A 190 -59.63 5.08 -45.94
CA GLU A 190 -60.04 4.68 -47.29
C GLU A 190 -60.10 3.15 -47.48
N LYS A 191 -59.32 2.37 -46.73
CA LYS A 191 -59.35 0.88 -46.80
C LYS A 191 -60.66 0.27 -46.30
N ARG A 192 -61.49 1.03 -45.54
CA ARG A 192 -62.86 0.61 -45.19
C ARG A 192 -63.88 0.81 -46.33
N SER A 193 -63.62 1.73 -47.26
CA SER A 193 -64.56 2.09 -48.32
C SER A 193 -64.62 1.07 -49.46
N SER A 194 -63.53 0.36 -49.73
CA SER A 194 -63.40 -0.57 -50.86
C SER A 194 -63.85 -2.00 -50.57
N ALA A 195 -64.32 -2.31 -49.35
CA ALA A 195 -64.59 -3.67 -48.89
C ALA A 195 -66.03 -4.19 -49.18
N LEU A 196 -66.76 -3.54 -50.10
CA LEU A 196 -68.23 -3.70 -50.22
C LEU A 196 -68.75 -3.86 -51.67
N GLN A 197 -68.16 -4.76 -52.47
CA GLN A 197 -68.77 -5.25 -53.71
C GLN A 197 -68.71 -6.78 -53.89
N SER A 198 -69.89 -7.38 -54.11
CA SER A 198 -70.19 -8.70 -54.71
C SER A 198 -69.45 -9.98 -54.21
N PRO A 199 -70.15 -10.98 -53.64
CA PRO A 199 -69.58 -12.31 -53.37
C PRO A 199 -69.60 -13.21 -54.62
N GLY A 200 -68.44 -13.70 -55.09
CA GLY A 200 -68.37 -14.41 -56.39
C GLY A 200 -67.14 -15.26 -56.71
N SER A 201 -66.95 -16.39 -56.03
CA SER A 201 -66.26 -17.61 -56.54
C SER A 201 -64.71 -17.68 -56.62
N LYS A 202 -64.16 -18.73 -56.00
CA LYS A 202 -62.86 -19.43 -56.22
C LYS A 202 -61.53 -18.83 -55.69
N ARG A 203 -61.04 -19.50 -54.62
CA ARG A 203 -59.65 -19.80 -54.18
C ARG A 203 -58.63 -18.64 -53.96
N PRO A 204 -57.82 -18.70 -52.89
CA PRO A 204 -56.69 -17.80 -52.70
C PRO A 204 -55.42 -18.28 -53.42
N GLU A 205 -54.67 -17.34 -53.99
CA GLU A 205 -53.24 -17.46 -54.23
C GLU A 205 -52.49 -16.54 -53.24
N PRO A 206 -51.25 -16.87 -52.83
CA PRO A 206 -50.54 -16.09 -51.82
C PRO A 206 -50.03 -14.76 -52.39
N LEU A 207 -50.53 -13.64 -51.85
CA LEU A 207 -49.92 -12.34 -52.06
C LEU A 207 -48.54 -12.31 -51.38
N VAL A 208 -47.50 -12.35 -52.21
CA VAL A 208 -46.10 -12.15 -51.83
C VAL A 208 -45.91 -10.75 -51.23
N ASP A 209 -44.99 -10.62 -50.28
CA ASP A 209 -44.60 -9.39 -49.56
C ASP A 209 -44.64 -8.12 -50.45
N GLN A 210 -45.75 -7.37 -50.36
CA GLN A 210 -45.78 -5.98 -50.80
C GLN A 210 -45.14 -5.10 -49.71
N ARG A 211 -43.81 -5.14 -49.65
CA ARG A 211 -43.04 -4.08 -48.97
C ARG A 211 -43.26 -2.78 -49.73
N GLU A 212 -43.48 -1.70 -48.99
CA GLU A 212 -43.83 -0.39 -49.56
C GLU A 212 -42.60 0.26 -50.23
N ASN A 213 -42.36 -0.06 -51.51
CA ASN A 213 -41.40 0.67 -52.35
C ASN A 213 -41.92 2.10 -52.56
N ILE A 214 -41.40 3.05 -51.80
CA ILE A 214 -41.79 4.47 -51.91
C ILE A 214 -41.12 5.07 -53.16
N VAL A 215 -41.91 5.30 -54.21
CA VAL A 215 -41.45 5.96 -55.43
C VAL A 215 -41.90 7.42 -55.41
N LEU A 216 -40.95 8.36 -55.37
CA LEU A 216 -41.25 9.79 -55.48
C LEU A 216 -41.27 10.22 -56.96
N THR A 217 -42.41 10.75 -57.41
CA THR A 217 -42.54 11.35 -58.75
C THR A 217 -41.93 12.76 -58.81
N PRO A 218 -41.60 13.32 -59.99
CA PRO A 218 -41.16 14.71 -60.11
C PRO A 218 -42.17 15.71 -59.54
N LYS A 219 -43.47 15.41 -59.65
CA LYS A 219 -44.58 16.16 -59.07
C LYS A 219 -44.54 16.17 -57.54
N ASN A 220 -44.19 15.04 -56.91
CA ASN A 220 -43.98 14.94 -55.47
C ASN A 220 -42.77 15.78 -55.02
N VAL A 221 -41.63 15.66 -55.72
CA VAL A 221 -40.41 16.44 -55.42
C VAL A 221 -40.67 17.94 -55.55
N GLN A 222 -41.40 18.37 -56.59
CA GLN A 222 -41.71 19.79 -56.78
C GLN A 222 -42.76 20.31 -55.78
N ALA A 223 -43.74 19.48 -55.38
CA ALA A 223 -44.66 19.81 -54.28
C ALA A 223 -43.91 19.95 -52.94
N LEU A 224 -42.92 19.09 -52.66
CA LEU A 224 -42.06 19.19 -51.47
C LEU A 224 -41.21 20.47 -51.49
N ARG A 225 -40.56 20.80 -52.62
CA ARG A 225 -39.83 22.07 -52.78
C ARG A 225 -40.75 23.28 -52.57
N THR A 226 -42.00 23.21 -53.04
CA THR A 226 -43.02 24.23 -52.81
C THR A 226 -43.41 24.34 -51.33
N LEU A 227 -43.58 23.21 -50.64
CA LEU A 227 -43.84 23.17 -49.20
C LEU A 227 -42.69 23.77 -48.39
N PHE A 228 -41.43 23.45 -48.73
CA PHE A 228 -40.24 24.08 -48.13
C PHE A 228 -40.20 25.59 -48.37
N ASN A 229 -40.51 26.07 -49.58
CA ASN A 229 -40.58 27.51 -49.88
C ASN A 229 -41.68 28.23 -49.08
N ILE A 230 -42.82 27.59 -48.85
CA ILE A 230 -43.89 28.12 -48.00
C ILE A 230 -43.44 28.15 -46.54
N ALA A 231 -42.89 27.04 -46.03
CA ALA A 231 -42.43 26.93 -44.65
C ALA A 231 -41.30 27.92 -44.34
N HIS A 232 -40.31 28.08 -45.22
CA HIS A 232 -39.23 29.06 -45.04
C HIS A 232 -39.73 30.51 -45.18
N ARG A 233 -40.70 30.83 -46.05
CA ARG A 233 -41.27 32.20 -46.07
C ARG A 233 -42.14 32.48 -44.85
N LEU A 234 -42.90 31.50 -44.35
CA LEU A 234 -43.87 31.67 -43.25
C LEU A 234 -43.35 31.22 -41.88
N HIS A 235 -42.07 30.91 -41.72
CA HIS A 235 -41.50 30.32 -40.51
C HIS A 235 -41.91 31.02 -39.20
N ASN A 236 -41.96 32.36 -39.21
CA ASN A 236 -42.39 33.20 -38.09
C ASN A 236 -43.91 33.30 -37.88
N MET A 237 -44.73 32.86 -38.84
CA MET A 237 -46.18 33.09 -38.91
C MET A 237 -47.03 31.80 -38.91
N LEU A 238 -46.44 30.61 -39.10
CA LEU A 238 -47.20 29.35 -39.18
C LEU A 238 -47.92 28.97 -37.86
N GLY A 239 -47.34 29.25 -36.70
CA GLY A 239 -47.98 28.92 -35.41
C GLY A 239 -48.41 27.43 -35.33
N PRO A 240 -49.68 27.13 -34.98
CA PRO A 240 -50.20 25.75 -34.96
C PRO A 240 -50.17 25.02 -36.32
N SER A 241 -50.11 25.74 -37.45
CA SER A 241 -50.07 25.14 -38.79
C SER A 241 -48.80 24.31 -39.05
N TRP A 242 -47.77 24.45 -38.20
CA TRP A 242 -46.55 23.63 -38.26
C TRP A 242 -46.83 22.12 -38.23
N VAL A 243 -47.87 21.64 -37.55
CA VAL A 243 -48.18 20.20 -37.44
C VAL A 243 -48.34 19.54 -38.82
N LEU A 244 -49.08 20.17 -39.74
CA LEU A 244 -49.32 19.65 -41.10
C LEU A 244 -48.04 19.58 -41.95
N VAL A 245 -47.10 20.49 -41.70
CA VAL A 245 -45.78 20.51 -42.34
C VAL A 245 -44.92 19.38 -41.73
N LEU A 246 -44.90 19.26 -40.41
CA LEU A 246 -44.07 18.28 -39.69
C LEU A 246 -44.52 16.84 -39.90
N GLU A 247 -45.83 16.55 -39.95
CA GLU A 247 -46.37 15.24 -40.36
C GLU A 247 -45.81 14.80 -41.72
N THR A 248 -45.69 15.76 -42.64
CA THR A 248 -45.19 15.57 -44.00
C THR A 248 -43.68 15.41 -44.03
N LEU A 249 -42.93 16.19 -43.24
CA LEU A 249 -41.48 16.07 -43.12
C LEU A 249 -41.06 14.78 -42.42
N ALA A 250 -41.82 14.30 -41.44
CA ALA A 250 -41.61 12.99 -40.82
C ALA A 250 -41.88 11.83 -41.81
N ALA A 251 -42.82 12.00 -42.75
CA ALA A 251 -43.02 11.06 -43.84
C ALA A 251 -41.88 11.12 -44.89
N LEU A 252 -41.36 12.31 -45.18
CA LEU A 252 -40.19 12.51 -46.05
C LEU A 252 -38.92 11.89 -45.45
N ASP A 253 -38.68 12.07 -44.16
CA ASP A 253 -37.50 11.53 -43.49
C ASP A 253 -37.48 9.99 -43.53
N ARG A 254 -38.62 9.35 -43.22
CA ARG A 254 -38.82 7.90 -43.39
C ARG A 254 -38.65 7.43 -44.83
N ALA A 255 -38.92 8.27 -45.84
CA ALA A 255 -38.68 7.96 -47.23
C ALA A 255 -37.19 8.08 -47.60
N ILE A 256 -36.51 9.15 -47.17
CA ILE A 256 -35.05 9.36 -47.37
C ILE A 256 -34.25 8.20 -46.76
N HIS A 257 -34.61 7.76 -45.56
CA HIS A 257 -33.91 6.70 -44.83
C HIS A 257 -34.36 5.27 -45.19
N SER A 258 -35.27 5.09 -46.16
CA SER A 258 -35.72 3.75 -46.59
C SER A 258 -34.83 3.19 -47.71
N PRO A 259 -34.20 2.00 -47.53
CA PRO A 259 -33.36 1.37 -48.55
C PRO A 259 -34.15 0.82 -49.76
N HIS A 260 -35.46 1.06 -49.82
CA HIS A 260 -36.35 0.70 -50.94
C HIS A 260 -36.99 1.94 -51.61
N ALA A 261 -36.62 3.15 -51.19
CA ALA A 261 -37.11 4.38 -51.80
C ALA A 261 -36.34 4.71 -53.09
N THR A 262 -37.05 5.22 -54.10
CA THR A 262 -36.48 5.61 -55.40
C THR A 262 -37.17 6.85 -55.96
N THR A 263 -36.49 7.62 -56.81
CA THR A 263 -37.12 8.67 -57.62
C THR A 263 -37.54 8.10 -58.98
N GLN A 264 -38.67 8.57 -59.50
CA GLN A 264 -39.13 8.20 -60.85
C GLN A 264 -38.45 9.08 -61.90
N GLU A 265 -37.42 8.57 -62.57
CA GLU A 265 -36.80 9.23 -63.71
C GLU A 265 -37.77 9.28 -64.91
N VAL A 266 -37.96 10.48 -65.48
CA VAL A 266 -38.81 10.69 -66.67
C VAL A 266 -38.08 10.17 -67.91
N SER A 267 -38.28 8.88 -68.19
CA SER A 267 -37.72 8.21 -69.36
C SER A 267 -38.30 8.76 -70.67
N THR A 268 -37.65 9.77 -71.25
CA THR A 268 -37.89 10.14 -72.66
C THR A 268 -37.42 9.00 -73.57
N ALA A 269 -38.27 8.62 -74.53
CA ALA A 269 -38.17 7.31 -75.19
C ALA A 269 -37.05 7.23 -76.26
N VAL A 270 -35.80 7.03 -75.83
CA VAL A 270 -34.67 6.66 -76.71
C VAL A 270 -33.87 5.50 -76.11
N PRO A 271 -33.91 4.29 -76.69
CA PRO A 271 -33.22 3.13 -76.13
C PRO A 271 -31.77 2.98 -76.65
N LYS A 272 -30.75 3.31 -75.83
CA LYS A 272 -29.46 2.58 -75.79
C LYS A 272 -28.45 3.05 -74.72
N LEU A 273 -27.69 2.05 -74.24
CA LEU A 273 -26.32 2.10 -73.69
C LEU A 273 -26.04 2.85 -72.37
N MET A 274 -26.01 2.05 -71.30
CA MET A 274 -25.13 2.15 -70.11
C MET A 274 -24.34 3.44 -69.89
N ARG A 275 -24.78 4.28 -68.94
CA ARG A 275 -23.88 5.08 -68.08
C ARG A 275 -24.52 5.36 -66.71
N GLU A 276 -23.70 5.17 -65.66
CA GLU A 276 -23.81 5.55 -64.25
C GLU A 276 -25.17 5.93 -63.62
N SER A 277 -25.58 5.18 -62.58
CA SER A 277 -26.73 5.42 -61.71
C SER A 277 -26.48 6.53 -60.66
N SER A 278 -26.19 7.75 -61.11
CA SER A 278 -25.89 8.89 -60.21
C SER A 278 -27.08 9.82 -59.92
N GLY A 279 -28.11 9.85 -60.78
CA GLY A 279 -29.26 10.76 -60.63
C GLY A 279 -30.19 10.40 -59.46
N GLN A 280 -30.33 9.12 -59.16
CA GLN A 280 -31.28 8.60 -58.16
C GLN A 280 -31.04 9.11 -56.72
N TYR A 281 -29.82 9.59 -56.42
CA TYR A 281 -29.46 10.13 -55.10
C TYR A 281 -29.48 11.66 -55.02
N SER A 282 -29.45 12.39 -56.14
CA SER A 282 -29.32 13.86 -56.08
C SER A 282 -30.56 14.54 -55.49
N ASP A 283 -31.77 14.10 -55.85
CA ASP A 283 -33.00 14.71 -55.32
C ASP A 283 -33.25 14.38 -53.84
N PHE A 284 -32.96 13.15 -53.39
CA PHE A 284 -33.03 12.83 -51.96
C PHE A 284 -32.00 13.62 -51.14
N ASN A 285 -30.78 13.81 -51.65
CA ASN A 285 -29.78 14.66 -51.00
C ASN A 285 -30.22 16.13 -50.95
N ILE A 286 -30.82 16.66 -52.00
CA ILE A 286 -31.38 18.04 -52.02
C ILE A 286 -32.55 18.15 -51.02
N LEU A 287 -33.48 17.20 -50.99
CA LEU A 287 -34.60 17.20 -50.06
C LEU A 287 -34.14 17.04 -48.60
N SER A 288 -33.13 16.22 -48.33
CA SER A 288 -32.50 16.11 -47.00
C SER A 288 -31.80 17.41 -46.59
N SER A 289 -31.08 18.06 -47.51
CA SER A 289 -30.45 19.37 -47.26
C SER A 289 -31.49 20.47 -46.99
N LEU A 290 -32.59 20.52 -47.73
CA LEU A 290 -33.70 21.46 -47.48
C LEU A 290 -34.41 21.19 -46.15
N ASN A 291 -34.55 19.91 -45.78
CA ASN A 291 -35.10 19.50 -44.49
C ASN A 291 -34.23 20.00 -43.33
N SER A 292 -32.92 19.80 -43.38
CA SER A 292 -31.99 20.29 -42.34
C SER A 292 -31.91 21.82 -42.30
N GLN A 293 -31.81 22.48 -43.46
CA GLN A 293 -31.78 23.96 -43.56
C GLN A 293 -33.01 24.62 -42.93
N LEU A 294 -34.19 23.98 -43.00
CA LEU A 294 -35.39 24.50 -42.34
C LEU A 294 -35.21 24.58 -40.81
N PHE A 295 -34.61 23.58 -40.18
CA PHE A 295 -34.35 23.57 -38.73
C PHE A 295 -33.11 24.37 -38.34
N GLU A 296 -32.10 24.47 -39.21
CA GLU A 296 -30.97 25.41 -39.06
C GLU A 296 -31.48 26.87 -39.05
N SER A 297 -32.44 27.20 -39.93
CA SER A 297 -33.06 28.53 -40.00
C SER A 297 -33.83 28.93 -38.73
N SER A 298 -34.07 28.01 -37.79
CA SER A 298 -34.67 28.33 -36.49
C SER A 298 -33.83 29.28 -35.64
N ALA A 299 -32.51 29.39 -35.90
CA ALA A 299 -31.66 30.43 -35.31
C ALA A 299 -32.13 31.86 -35.66
N LEU A 300 -32.82 32.03 -36.80
CA LEU A 300 -33.33 33.31 -37.33
C LEU A 300 -34.84 33.50 -37.08
N MET A 301 -35.52 32.56 -36.41
CA MET A 301 -36.95 32.66 -36.07
C MET A 301 -37.19 33.48 -34.79
N HIS A 302 -38.40 33.98 -34.58
CA HIS A 302 -38.80 34.53 -33.27
C HIS A 302 -38.85 33.46 -32.18
N LEU A 303 -38.68 33.87 -30.92
CA LEU A 303 -38.82 32.97 -29.77
C LEU A 303 -40.23 32.35 -29.70
N SER A 304 -41.27 33.14 -29.97
CA SER A 304 -42.67 32.70 -30.08
C SER A 304 -42.88 31.64 -31.19
N ALA A 305 -42.27 31.87 -32.36
CA ALA A 305 -42.32 30.96 -33.50
C ALA A 305 -41.56 29.65 -33.24
N VAL A 306 -40.38 29.69 -32.62
CA VAL A 306 -39.63 28.49 -32.22
C VAL A 306 -40.39 27.70 -31.16
N LYS A 307 -41.00 28.37 -30.15
CA LYS A 307 -41.87 27.68 -29.18
C LYS A 307 -43.08 27.01 -29.84
N SER A 308 -43.67 27.65 -30.86
CA SER A 308 -44.76 27.07 -31.64
C SER A 308 -44.32 25.84 -32.46
N LEU A 309 -43.14 25.91 -33.09
CA LEU A 309 -42.52 24.79 -33.81
C LEU A 309 -42.22 23.61 -32.87
N LEU A 310 -41.68 23.87 -31.68
CA LEU A 310 -41.44 22.86 -30.64
C LEU A 310 -42.75 22.24 -30.12
N SER A 311 -43.80 23.03 -29.88
CA SER A 311 -45.13 22.51 -29.51
C SER A 311 -45.72 21.61 -30.60
N ALA A 312 -45.50 21.92 -31.88
CA ALA A 312 -45.96 21.08 -32.98
C ALA A 312 -45.14 19.78 -33.12
N LEU A 313 -43.84 19.78 -32.82
CA LEU A 313 -42.99 18.58 -32.75
C LEU A 313 -43.38 17.67 -31.56
N HIS A 314 -43.69 18.26 -30.40
CA HIS A 314 -44.23 17.56 -29.21
C HIS A 314 -45.57 16.91 -29.56
N GLN A 315 -46.52 17.67 -30.11
CA GLN A 315 -47.83 17.15 -30.53
C GLN A 315 -47.71 15.98 -31.53
N LEU A 316 -46.82 16.07 -32.52
CA LEU A 316 -46.57 14.98 -33.48
C LEU A 316 -46.02 13.71 -32.80
N SER A 317 -45.18 13.89 -31.78
CA SER A 317 -44.67 12.79 -30.95
C SER A 317 -45.78 12.17 -30.10
N ASP A 318 -46.64 12.96 -29.46
CA ASP A 318 -47.73 12.50 -28.60
C ASP A 318 -48.81 11.74 -29.39
N GLN A 319 -49.19 12.26 -30.55
CA GLN A 319 -50.08 11.56 -31.49
C GLN A 319 -49.48 10.21 -31.91
N SER A 320 -48.16 10.12 -32.04
CA SER A 320 -47.46 8.88 -32.36
C SER A 320 -47.36 7.93 -31.16
N LEU A 321 -47.18 8.45 -29.95
CA LEU A 321 -47.08 7.71 -28.69
C LEU A 321 -48.43 7.09 -28.28
N ALA A 322 -49.50 7.87 -28.35
CA ALA A 322 -50.87 7.41 -28.11
C ALA A 322 -51.29 6.31 -29.10
N ALA A 323 -50.93 6.47 -30.39
CA ALA A 323 -51.19 5.45 -31.41
C ALA A 323 -50.34 4.19 -31.20
N ALA A 324 -49.02 4.32 -30.93
CA ALA A 324 -48.11 3.21 -30.73
C ALA A 324 -48.52 2.28 -29.56
N SER A 325 -49.15 2.84 -28.53
CA SER A 325 -49.69 2.10 -27.37
C SER A 325 -50.85 1.14 -27.72
N SER A 326 -51.38 1.21 -28.94
CA SER A 326 -52.53 0.40 -29.40
C SER A 326 -52.23 -0.57 -30.56
N ALA A 327 -51.03 -0.54 -31.14
CA ALA A 327 -50.71 -1.20 -32.40
C ALA A 327 -49.61 -2.27 -32.26
N PHE A 328 -49.89 -3.48 -32.76
CA PHE A 328 -48.91 -4.57 -32.86
C PHE A 328 -48.46 -4.77 -34.33
N GLY A 329 -47.20 -5.15 -34.53
CA GLY A 329 -46.63 -5.38 -35.87
C GLY A 329 -45.97 -4.14 -36.49
N PRO A 330 -45.66 -4.14 -37.81
CA PRO A 330 -44.78 -3.15 -38.44
C PRO A 330 -45.28 -1.69 -38.37
N ALA A 331 -46.55 -1.45 -38.09
CA ALA A 331 -47.06 -0.10 -37.83
C ALA A 331 -46.36 0.58 -36.62
N SER A 332 -45.89 -0.18 -35.63
CA SER A 332 -45.19 0.38 -34.48
C SER A 332 -43.82 0.96 -34.84
N SER A 333 -43.10 0.37 -35.81
CA SER A 333 -41.79 0.91 -36.25
C SER A 333 -41.94 2.21 -37.03
N GLN A 334 -43.01 2.37 -37.83
CA GLN A 334 -43.31 3.62 -38.52
C GLN A 334 -43.66 4.76 -37.53
N LYS A 335 -44.43 4.47 -36.47
CA LYS A 335 -44.75 5.45 -35.42
C LYS A 335 -43.55 5.81 -34.55
N LEU A 336 -42.72 4.82 -34.20
CA LEU A 336 -41.46 5.00 -33.50
C LEU A 336 -40.49 5.91 -34.28
N GLY A 337 -40.35 5.69 -35.59
CA GLY A 337 -39.54 6.58 -36.44
C GLY A 337 -40.05 8.03 -36.48
N SER A 338 -41.36 8.24 -36.30
CA SER A 338 -41.92 9.59 -36.16
C SER A 338 -41.58 10.25 -34.82
N ILE A 339 -41.40 9.47 -33.74
CA ILE A 339 -40.93 9.97 -32.45
C ILE A 339 -39.43 10.32 -32.52
N SER A 340 -38.61 9.45 -33.14
CA SER A 340 -37.18 9.73 -33.39
C SER A 340 -37.01 11.04 -34.17
N PHE A 341 -37.75 11.20 -35.27
CA PHE A 341 -37.77 12.45 -36.05
C PHE A 341 -38.11 13.67 -35.18
N SER A 342 -39.20 13.63 -34.39
CA SER A 342 -39.55 14.74 -33.50
C SER A 342 -38.42 15.08 -32.54
N VAL A 343 -37.83 14.08 -31.88
CA VAL A 343 -36.74 14.25 -30.90
C VAL A 343 -35.48 14.81 -31.56
N GLU A 344 -35.02 14.24 -32.68
CA GLU A 344 -33.86 14.72 -33.43
C GLU A 344 -34.03 16.18 -33.89
N ARG A 345 -35.22 16.55 -34.39
CA ARG A 345 -35.48 17.93 -34.81
C ARG A 345 -35.57 18.87 -33.61
N MET A 346 -36.06 18.43 -32.44
CA MET A 346 -36.02 19.21 -31.20
C MET A 346 -34.58 19.45 -30.72
N ILE A 347 -33.69 18.43 -30.78
CA ILE A 347 -32.25 18.60 -30.51
C ILE A 347 -31.63 19.58 -31.54
N SER A 348 -31.92 19.41 -32.84
CA SER A 348 -31.42 20.29 -33.90
C SER A 348 -31.84 21.75 -33.68
N ILE A 349 -33.08 22.01 -33.26
CA ILE A 349 -33.56 23.35 -32.90
C ILE A 349 -32.78 23.86 -31.68
N LEU A 350 -32.61 23.06 -30.62
CA LEU A 350 -31.89 23.45 -29.42
C LEU A 350 -30.44 23.88 -29.73
N VAL A 351 -29.71 23.07 -30.51
CA VAL A 351 -28.31 23.33 -30.91
C VAL A 351 -28.18 24.60 -31.75
N ASN A 352 -29.12 24.87 -32.66
CA ASN A 352 -29.13 26.12 -33.43
C ASN A 352 -29.58 27.35 -32.62
N ASN A 353 -30.12 27.16 -31.41
CA ASN A 353 -30.66 28.22 -30.55
C ASN A 353 -29.95 28.36 -29.19
N LEU A 354 -28.72 27.85 -29.07
CA LEU A 354 -27.90 27.92 -27.85
C LEU A 354 -27.79 29.35 -27.29
N HIS A 355 -27.76 30.37 -28.15
CA HIS A 355 -27.72 31.78 -27.78
C HIS A 355 -28.94 32.26 -26.95
N ARG A 356 -30.04 31.50 -26.91
CA ARG A 356 -31.27 31.80 -26.15
C ARG A 356 -31.83 30.58 -25.39
N VAL A 357 -30.98 29.59 -25.12
CA VAL A 357 -31.35 28.28 -24.55
C VAL A 357 -32.26 28.35 -23.33
N GLN A 358 -32.00 29.26 -22.38
CA GLN A 358 -32.76 29.37 -21.13
C GLN A 358 -34.27 29.58 -21.34
N SER A 359 -34.68 30.17 -22.47
CA SER A 359 -36.10 30.37 -22.79
C SER A 359 -36.76 29.17 -23.48
N LEU A 360 -36.00 28.16 -23.90
CA LEU A 360 -36.43 26.99 -24.66
C LEU A 360 -36.23 25.66 -23.92
N TRP A 361 -35.25 25.61 -23.01
CA TRP A 361 -34.79 24.41 -22.31
C TRP A 361 -35.93 23.58 -21.72
N ASP A 362 -36.74 24.17 -20.85
CA ASP A 362 -37.83 23.48 -20.13
C ASP A 362 -38.86 22.84 -21.09
N GLN A 363 -39.10 23.44 -22.26
CA GLN A 363 -40.02 22.93 -23.26
C GLN A 363 -39.43 21.76 -24.07
N VAL A 364 -38.13 21.81 -24.39
CA VAL A 364 -37.44 20.71 -25.08
C VAL A 364 -37.27 19.51 -24.15
N VAL A 365 -36.81 19.78 -22.92
CA VAL A 365 -36.48 18.77 -21.91
C VAL A 365 -37.71 18.16 -21.27
N GLY A 366 -38.81 18.90 -21.11
CA GLY A 366 -40.08 18.36 -20.62
C GLY A 366 -40.52 17.12 -21.41
N HIS A 367 -40.48 17.20 -22.74
CA HIS A 367 -40.79 16.07 -23.62
C HIS A 367 -39.81 14.89 -23.46
N PHE A 368 -38.51 15.17 -23.32
CA PHE A 368 -37.52 14.09 -23.14
C PHE A 368 -37.67 13.39 -21.77
N LEU A 369 -38.13 14.11 -20.73
CA LEU A 369 -38.52 13.55 -19.44
C LEU A 369 -39.78 12.68 -19.56
N GLU A 370 -40.79 13.12 -20.31
CA GLU A 370 -42.02 12.34 -20.60
C GLU A 370 -41.70 11.02 -21.34
N LEU A 371 -40.77 11.06 -22.31
CA LEU A 371 -40.26 9.85 -22.97
C LEU A 371 -39.45 8.96 -22.02
N ALA A 372 -38.66 9.54 -21.11
CA ALA A 372 -37.82 8.81 -20.15
C ALA A 372 -38.61 8.08 -19.04
N ASP A 373 -39.82 8.53 -18.68
CA ASP A 373 -40.70 7.81 -17.73
C ASP A 373 -41.67 6.82 -18.41
N SER A 374 -41.63 6.74 -19.75
CA SER A 374 -42.53 5.87 -20.52
C SER A 374 -42.33 4.36 -20.23
N SER A 375 -43.39 3.56 -20.39
CA SER A 375 -43.33 2.11 -20.13
C SER A 375 -42.44 1.33 -21.12
N ASN A 376 -42.15 1.89 -22.30
CA ASN A 376 -41.36 1.26 -23.35
C ASN A 376 -39.87 1.60 -23.22
N GLN A 377 -39.04 0.60 -22.92
CA GLN A 377 -37.58 0.73 -22.74
C GLN A 377 -36.88 1.47 -23.90
N HIS A 378 -37.32 1.27 -25.14
CA HIS A 378 -36.67 1.93 -26.28
C HIS A 378 -37.02 3.42 -26.38
N LEU A 379 -38.25 3.83 -26.01
CA LEU A 379 -38.60 5.24 -25.88
C LEU A 379 -37.85 5.91 -24.73
N ARG A 380 -37.66 5.20 -23.61
CA ARG A 380 -36.81 5.68 -22.52
C ARG A 380 -35.36 5.87 -22.96
N THR A 381 -34.85 4.97 -23.80
CA THR A 381 -33.50 5.08 -24.39
C THR A 381 -33.39 6.34 -25.27
N ILE A 382 -34.36 6.58 -26.17
CA ILE A 382 -34.41 7.81 -26.99
C ILE A 382 -34.45 9.08 -26.11
N GLY A 383 -35.27 9.10 -25.05
CA GLY A 383 -35.33 10.24 -24.13
C GLY A 383 -33.99 10.50 -23.41
N LEU A 384 -33.30 9.45 -22.96
CA LEU A 384 -31.99 9.55 -22.31
C LEU A 384 -30.89 9.98 -23.28
N ASP A 385 -30.82 9.40 -24.47
CA ASP A 385 -29.82 9.75 -25.50
C ASP A 385 -30.03 11.20 -26.00
N ALA A 386 -31.27 11.69 -26.01
CA ALA A 386 -31.60 13.07 -26.32
C ALA A 386 -31.20 14.05 -25.20
N LEU A 387 -31.36 13.67 -23.94
CA LEU A 387 -30.88 14.43 -22.79
C LEU A 387 -29.35 14.52 -22.77
N ASP A 388 -28.63 13.42 -23.05
CA ASP A 388 -27.16 13.41 -23.12
C ASP A 388 -26.63 14.41 -24.14
N GLN A 389 -27.12 14.33 -25.38
CA GLN A 389 -26.76 15.23 -26.47
C GLN A 389 -27.12 16.69 -26.15
N SER A 390 -28.29 16.93 -25.57
CA SER A 390 -28.76 18.28 -25.23
C SER A 390 -27.94 18.92 -24.12
N ILE A 391 -27.63 18.18 -23.05
CA ILE A 391 -26.82 18.66 -21.93
C ILE A 391 -25.38 18.94 -22.41
N CYS A 392 -24.78 18.02 -23.16
CA CYS A 392 -23.42 18.19 -23.68
C CYS A 392 -23.33 19.34 -24.70
N ALA A 393 -24.34 19.55 -25.55
CA ALA A 393 -24.34 20.68 -26.49
C ALA A 393 -24.42 22.05 -25.78
N VAL A 394 -25.16 22.16 -24.67
CA VAL A 394 -25.28 23.41 -23.92
C VAL A 394 -24.00 23.72 -23.13
N LEU A 395 -23.45 22.74 -22.41
CA LEU A 395 -22.19 22.89 -21.66
C LEU A 395 -20.97 23.01 -22.59
N GLY A 396 -21.05 22.43 -23.78
CA GLY A 396 -20.04 22.56 -24.83
C GLY A 396 -19.97 23.95 -25.49
N SER A 397 -21.00 24.79 -25.36
CA SER A 397 -21.12 26.05 -26.09
C SER A 397 -20.14 27.15 -25.68
N ASP A 398 -19.77 28.02 -26.63
CA ASP A 398 -18.85 29.15 -26.40
C ASP A 398 -19.39 30.16 -25.36
N GLY A 399 -20.72 30.30 -25.28
CA GLY A 399 -21.37 31.14 -24.27
C GLY A 399 -21.11 30.67 -22.82
N PHE A 400 -20.77 29.39 -22.65
CA PHE A 400 -20.33 28.80 -21.38
C PHE A 400 -18.81 28.91 -21.14
N GLN A 401 -18.04 29.35 -22.14
CA GLN A 401 -16.57 29.24 -22.16
C GLN A 401 -15.85 30.58 -21.91
N ASP A 402 -16.36 31.69 -22.47
CA ASP A 402 -15.69 33.00 -22.45
C ASP A 402 -15.77 33.79 -21.12
N ASN A 403 -16.37 33.23 -20.06
CA ASN A 403 -16.77 34.00 -18.87
C ASN A 403 -15.96 33.72 -17.58
N ILE A 404 -14.76 33.13 -17.67
CA ILE A 404 -13.81 33.07 -16.54
C ILE A 404 -13.13 34.44 -16.37
N PRO A 405 -13.31 35.16 -15.25
CA PRO A 405 -12.93 36.57 -15.16
C PRO A 405 -11.44 36.79 -14.86
N THR A 406 -10.59 36.69 -15.88
CA THR A 406 -9.15 37.02 -15.78
C THR A 406 -8.87 38.54 -15.76
N GLY A 407 -9.42 39.23 -14.75
CA GLY A 407 -8.94 40.54 -14.29
C GLY A 407 -9.52 41.81 -14.94
N THR A 408 -9.38 42.92 -14.19
CA THR A 408 -9.47 44.33 -14.62
C THR A 408 -10.86 44.91 -14.97
N HIS A 409 -11.51 45.47 -13.95
CA HIS A 409 -12.45 46.61 -13.96
C HIS A 409 -13.42 46.86 -15.15
N GLY A 410 -14.71 46.53 -14.95
CA GLY A 410 -15.82 47.09 -15.74
C GLY A 410 -17.22 46.76 -15.20
N ARG A 411 -18.10 47.79 -15.10
CA ARG A 411 -19.57 47.74 -14.86
C ARG A 411 -20.09 46.64 -13.90
N SER A 412 -20.17 47.01 -12.61
CA SER A 412 -20.54 46.13 -11.48
C SER A 412 -21.95 45.51 -11.49
N GLN A 413 -22.90 45.97 -12.33
CA GLN A 413 -24.32 45.61 -12.19
C GLN A 413 -24.82 44.64 -13.28
N GLU A 414 -24.49 44.86 -14.56
CA GLU A 414 -24.85 43.93 -15.65
C GLU A 414 -24.12 42.58 -15.51
N MET A 415 -22.86 42.60 -15.05
CA MET A 415 -22.09 41.38 -14.81
C MET A 415 -22.71 40.50 -13.71
N GLY A 416 -23.33 41.11 -12.69
CA GLY A 416 -24.03 40.39 -11.63
C GLY A 416 -25.27 39.65 -12.13
N THR A 417 -26.07 40.30 -12.99
CA THR A 417 -27.23 39.67 -13.64
C THR A 417 -26.80 38.51 -14.54
N ARG A 418 -25.80 38.73 -15.40
CA ARG A 418 -25.30 37.70 -16.34
C ARG A 418 -24.73 36.47 -15.62
N LEU A 419 -24.07 36.66 -14.48
CA LEU A 419 -23.58 35.55 -13.65
C LEU A 419 -24.73 34.79 -12.95
N ALA A 420 -25.80 35.48 -12.56
CA ALA A 420 -27.01 34.85 -12.01
C ALA A 420 -27.79 34.06 -13.07
N GLU A 421 -27.84 34.56 -14.31
CA GLU A 421 -28.43 33.87 -15.47
C GLU A 421 -27.64 32.60 -15.83
N LEU A 422 -26.31 32.68 -15.92
CA LEU A 422 -25.44 31.51 -16.11
C LEU A 422 -25.59 30.48 -14.99
N ARG A 423 -25.70 30.93 -13.73
CA ARG A 423 -26.00 30.04 -12.58
C ARG A 423 -27.35 29.34 -12.73
N ALA A 424 -28.39 30.07 -13.09
CA ALA A 424 -29.72 29.50 -13.28
C ALA A 424 -29.72 28.48 -14.42
N LEU A 425 -29.01 28.77 -15.51
CA LEU A 425 -28.85 27.87 -16.64
C LEU A 425 -28.07 26.60 -16.27
N GLU A 426 -26.90 26.70 -15.64
CA GLU A 426 -26.08 25.53 -15.24
C GLU A 426 -26.91 24.56 -14.37
N CYS A 427 -27.54 25.10 -13.32
CA CYS A 427 -28.38 24.31 -12.42
C CYS A 427 -29.61 23.71 -13.13
N SER A 428 -30.24 24.44 -14.07
CA SER A 428 -31.37 23.92 -14.85
C SER A 428 -30.95 22.85 -15.86
N VAL A 429 -29.72 22.92 -16.37
CA VAL A 429 -29.18 21.93 -17.31
C VAL A 429 -28.86 20.59 -16.63
N ILE A 430 -28.40 20.61 -15.38
CA ILE A 430 -28.11 19.38 -14.61
C ILE A 430 -29.35 18.84 -13.86
N SER A 431 -30.33 19.69 -13.53
CA SER A 431 -31.56 19.31 -12.80
C SER A 431 -32.32 18.08 -13.38
N PRO A 432 -32.49 17.90 -14.71
CA PRO A 432 -33.18 16.75 -15.30
C PRO A 432 -32.65 15.39 -14.86
N LEU A 433 -31.32 15.26 -14.71
CA LEU A 433 -30.68 14.01 -14.27
C LEU A 433 -31.06 13.69 -12.82
N ARG A 434 -31.06 14.72 -11.96
CA ARG A 434 -31.50 14.62 -10.56
C ARG A 434 -32.99 14.26 -10.48
N VAL A 435 -33.84 14.90 -11.29
CA VAL A 435 -35.29 14.64 -11.34
C VAL A 435 -35.57 13.20 -11.76
N LEU A 436 -34.98 12.73 -12.87
CA LEU A 436 -35.16 11.35 -13.32
C LEU A 436 -34.70 10.33 -12.28
N TYR A 437 -33.52 10.53 -11.69
CA TYR A 437 -32.95 9.59 -10.73
C TYR A 437 -33.85 9.40 -9.49
N PHE A 438 -34.37 10.50 -8.93
CA PHE A 438 -35.20 10.46 -7.73
C PHE A 438 -36.68 10.16 -7.99
N SER A 439 -37.28 10.60 -9.10
CA SER A 439 -38.71 10.43 -9.35
C SER A 439 -39.08 9.01 -9.82
N THR A 440 -38.23 8.34 -10.60
CA THR A 440 -38.53 7.01 -11.15
C THR A 440 -38.01 5.88 -10.25
N GLN A 441 -38.59 4.68 -10.38
CA GLN A 441 -38.04 3.44 -9.81
C GLN A 441 -37.36 2.54 -10.87
N ASN A 442 -37.42 2.92 -12.14
CA ASN A 442 -36.84 2.18 -13.26
C ASN A 442 -35.30 2.20 -13.20
N ILE A 443 -34.68 1.03 -13.00
CA ILE A 443 -33.23 0.87 -12.82
C ILE A 443 -32.47 1.30 -14.08
N ASP A 444 -33.01 1.05 -15.27
CA ASP A 444 -32.43 1.48 -16.55
C ASP A 444 -32.40 3.01 -16.71
N VAL A 445 -33.43 3.73 -16.21
CA VAL A 445 -33.48 5.20 -16.21
C VAL A 445 -32.52 5.81 -15.19
N ARG A 446 -32.46 5.23 -13.98
CA ARG A 446 -31.47 5.62 -12.97
C ARG A 446 -30.04 5.40 -13.47
N ALA A 447 -29.78 4.26 -14.11
CA ALA A 447 -28.48 3.97 -14.74
C ALA A 447 -28.19 4.91 -15.91
N GLY A 448 -29.21 5.29 -16.70
CA GLY A 448 -29.12 6.32 -17.73
C GLY A 448 -28.67 7.66 -17.17
N SER A 449 -29.37 8.17 -16.16
CA SER A 449 -29.05 9.44 -15.49
C SER A 449 -27.61 9.49 -14.95
N LEU A 450 -27.11 8.36 -14.42
CA LEU A 450 -25.72 8.25 -13.94
C LEU A 450 -24.69 8.13 -15.08
N LYS A 451 -25.02 7.49 -16.21
CA LYS A 451 -24.17 7.48 -17.40
C LYS A 451 -24.01 8.87 -18.00
N ILE A 452 -25.11 9.62 -18.09
CA ILE A 452 -25.10 11.00 -18.59
C ILE A 452 -24.29 11.88 -17.63
N LEU A 453 -24.49 11.75 -16.31
CA LEU A 453 -23.65 12.46 -15.33
C LEU A 453 -22.15 12.13 -15.51
N LEU A 454 -21.80 10.85 -15.69
CA LEU A 454 -20.41 10.44 -15.92
C LEU A 454 -19.84 11.09 -17.18
N HIS A 455 -20.56 11.03 -18.30
CA HIS A 455 -20.15 11.62 -19.57
C HIS A 455 -19.97 13.15 -19.49
N VAL A 456 -20.87 13.83 -18.77
CA VAL A 456 -20.80 15.27 -18.49
C VAL A 456 -19.59 15.60 -17.60
N LEU A 457 -19.30 14.80 -16.58
CA LEU A 457 -18.12 15.00 -15.73
C LEU A 457 -16.81 14.78 -16.51
N GLU A 458 -16.75 13.73 -17.34
CA GLU A 458 -15.57 13.38 -18.15
C GLU A 458 -15.25 14.39 -19.26
N ARG A 459 -16.24 15.16 -19.76
CA ARG A 459 -16.03 16.14 -20.86
C ARG A 459 -16.20 17.61 -20.47
N HIS A 460 -16.98 17.89 -19.43
CA HIS A 460 -17.41 19.24 -19.07
C HIS A 460 -17.33 19.53 -17.56
N GLY A 461 -16.84 18.59 -16.74
CA GLY A 461 -16.75 18.75 -15.28
C GLY A 461 -15.93 19.98 -14.84
N GLU A 462 -14.96 20.39 -15.65
CA GLU A 462 -14.16 21.61 -15.41
C GLU A 462 -14.93 22.93 -15.66
N LYS A 463 -16.06 22.89 -16.38
CA LYS A 463 -16.94 24.04 -16.63
C LYS A 463 -18.03 24.22 -15.57
N LEU A 464 -18.17 23.28 -14.62
CA LEU A 464 -19.23 23.30 -13.61
C LEU A 464 -18.83 24.09 -12.37
N LEU A 465 -19.64 25.07 -11.97
CA LEU A 465 -19.37 25.94 -10.82
C LEU A 465 -20.48 25.93 -9.78
N HIS A 466 -21.72 25.58 -10.15
CA HIS A 466 -22.90 25.81 -9.33
C HIS A 466 -23.82 24.59 -9.16
N SER A 467 -23.71 23.58 -10.02
CA SER A 467 -24.50 22.33 -9.98
C SER A 467 -23.97 21.29 -8.99
N TRP A 468 -22.78 21.51 -8.41
CA TRP A 468 -22.13 20.63 -7.45
C TRP A 468 -23.05 20.13 -6.30
N PRO A 469 -23.97 20.92 -5.71
CA PRO A 469 -24.93 20.41 -4.72
C PRO A 469 -25.81 19.29 -5.28
N ASN A 470 -26.39 19.48 -6.47
CA ASN A 470 -27.29 18.51 -7.11
C ASN A 470 -26.53 17.22 -7.47
N ILE A 471 -25.30 17.35 -7.96
CA ILE A 471 -24.42 16.23 -8.33
C ILE A 471 -24.04 15.44 -7.08
N LEU A 472 -23.55 16.10 -6.04
CA LEU A 472 -23.10 15.45 -4.81
C LEU A 472 -24.26 14.85 -4.01
N GLU A 473 -25.45 15.48 -3.98
CA GLU A 473 -26.67 14.89 -3.41
C GLU A 473 -27.09 13.62 -4.14
N MET A 474 -27.11 13.63 -5.47
CA MET A 474 -27.43 12.44 -6.27
C MET A 474 -26.41 11.33 -6.01
N LEU A 475 -25.11 11.61 -6.10
CA LEU A 475 -24.06 10.63 -5.81
C LEU A 475 -24.07 10.14 -4.36
N ARG A 476 -24.44 11.00 -3.39
CA ARG A 476 -24.62 10.61 -1.98
C ARG A 476 -25.74 9.59 -1.83
N SER A 477 -26.86 9.77 -2.53
CA SER A 477 -27.99 8.83 -2.47
C SER A 477 -27.68 7.48 -3.12
N VAL A 478 -26.91 7.47 -4.22
CA VAL A 478 -26.46 6.24 -4.89
C VAL A 478 -25.58 5.38 -3.98
N ALA A 479 -24.83 5.99 -3.05
CA ALA A 479 -23.96 5.27 -2.12
C ALA A 479 -24.72 4.34 -1.15
N ASP A 480 -26.00 4.60 -0.88
CA ASP A 480 -26.85 3.81 0.03
C ASP A 480 -27.73 2.76 -0.71
N VAL A 481 -27.66 2.70 -2.05
CA VAL A 481 -28.46 1.80 -2.91
C VAL A 481 -27.89 0.38 -2.92
N SER A 482 -28.74 -0.64 -3.11
CA SER A 482 -28.33 -2.06 -3.09
C SER A 482 -27.89 -2.59 -4.47
N GLU A 483 -28.36 -1.94 -5.53
CA GLU A 483 -28.24 -2.34 -6.92
C GLU A 483 -26.83 -2.05 -7.45
N LYS A 484 -26.00 -3.11 -7.52
CA LYS A 484 -24.59 -3.09 -7.93
C LYS A 484 -24.27 -2.17 -9.11
N ASP A 485 -25.07 -2.19 -10.17
CA ASP A 485 -24.79 -1.44 -11.39
C ASP A 485 -24.92 0.09 -11.17
N LEU A 486 -25.91 0.52 -10.38
CA LEU A 486 -26.09 1.92 -10.01
C LEU A 486 -24.93 2.40 -9.12
N VAL A 487 -24.58 1.60 -8.10
CA VAL A 487 -23.45 1.89 -7.20
C VAL A 487 -22.13 1.97 -7.97
N THR A 488 -21.95 1.11 -8.99
CA THR A 488 -20.75 1.11 -9.85
C THR A 488 -20.66 2.38 -10.70
N LEU A 489 -21.76 2.81 -11.33
CA LEU A 489 -21.82 4.04 -12.14
C LEU A 489 -21.64 5.31 -11.30
N GLY A 490 -22.27 5.37 -10.12
CA GLY A 490 -22.08 6.46 -9.17
C GLY A 490 -20.65 6.54 -8.65
N PHE A 491 -20.01 5.39 -8.38
CA PHE A 491 -18.61 5.36 -7.97
C PHE A 491 -17.64 5.74 -9.09
N GLN A 492 -17.92 5.39 -10.35
CA GLN A 492 -17.16 5.87 -11.50
C GLN A 492 -17.20 7.40 -11.60
N SER A 493 -18.40 7.99 -11.44
CA SER A 493 -18.59 9.45 -11.42
C SER A 493 -17.81 10.11 -10.27
N LEU A 494 -17.90 9.55 -9.05
CA LEU A 494 -17.11 10.03 -7.91
C LEU A 494 -15.60 9.95 -8.16
N ARG A 495 -15.11 8.89 -8.82
CA ARG A 495 -13.68 8.72 -9.09
C ARG A 495 -13.13 9.80 -10.04
N VAL A 496 -13.90 10.23 -11.05
CA VAL A 496 -13.52 11.36 -11.92
C VAL A 496 -13.45 12.65 -11.10
N ILE A 497 -14.46 12.92 -10.26
CA ILE A 497 -14.50 14.09 -9.36
C ILE A 497 -13.30 14.10 -8.41
N MET A 498 -12.95 12.96 -7.81
CA MET A 498 -11.92 12.87 -6.77
C MET A 498 -10.48 12.79 -7.29
N ASN A 499 -10.27 12.43 -8.57
CA ASN A 499 -8.96 12.42 -9.19
C ASN A 499 -8.69 13.74 -9.94
N ASP A 500 -9.63 14.16 -10.77
CA ASP A 500 -9.43 15.18 -11.81
C ASP A 500 -10.21 16.46 -11.48
N GLY A 501 -11.38 16.34 -10.82
CA GLY A 501 -12.29 17.44 -10.51
C GLY A 501 -12.09 18.16 -9.16
N LEU A 502 -11.18 17.73 -8.27
CA LEU A 502 -11.06 18.33 -6.93
C LEU A 502 -10.75 19.83 -6.92
N SER A 503 -10.10 20.33 -7.97
CA SER A 503 -9.78 21.77 -8.13
C SER A 503 -10.94 22.62 -8.64
N THR A 504 -12.00 22.00 -9.20
CA THR A 504 -13.14 22.69 -9.82
C THR A 504 -14.37 22.71 -8.92
N ILE A 505 -14.38 21.90 -7.85
CA ILE A 505 -15.38 21.96 -6.78
C ILE A 505 -15.18 23.24 -5.94
N PRO A 506 -16.18 24.13 -5.81
CA PRO A 506 -16.11 25.27 -4.90
C PRO A 506 -15.86 24.81 -3.46
N ALA A 507 -14.93 25.45 -2.76
CA ALA A 507 -14.40 24.95 -1.49
C ALA A 507 -15.46 24.72 -0.39
N ASN A 508 -16.56 25.47 -0.42
CA ASN A 508 -17.70 25.28 0.49
C ASN A 508 -18.45 23.94 0.29
N TYR A 509 -18.22 23.20 -0.82
CA TYR A 509 -18.78 21.88 -1.08
C TYR A 509 -17.78 20.72 -0.91
N LEU A 510 -16.49 20.99 -0.66
CA LEU A 510 -15.48 19.94 -0.41
C LEU A 510 -15.87 19.04 0.77
N HIS A 511 -16.48 19.59 1.82
CA HIS A 511 -16.98 18.80 2.96
C HIS A 511 -18.08 17.81 2.57
N VAL A 512 -18.92 18.14 1.58
CA VAL A 512 -19.96 17.25 1.04
C VAL A 512 -19.32 16.16 0.18
N CYS A 513 -18.32 16.50 -0.64
CA CYS A 513 -17.56 15.53 -1.44
C CYS A 513 -16.81 14.52 -0.55
N ILE A 514 -16.33 14.97 0.61
CA ILE A 514 -15.75 14.12 1.66
C ILE A 514 -16.80 13.18 2.27
N ASP A 515 -18.01 13.64 2.60
CA ASP A 515 -19.10 12.76 3.09
C ASP A 515 -19.55 11.73 2.04
N VAL A 516 -19.72 12.15 0.78
CA VAL A 516 -20.01 11.24 -0.34
C VAL A 516 -18.95 10.14 -0.42
N THR A 517 -17.67 10.51 -0.37
CA THR A 517 -16.56 9.53 -0.39
C THR A 517 -16.58 8.63 0.85
N GLY A 518 -16.95 9.16 2.01
CA GLY A 518 -17.20 8.39 3.23
C GLY A 518 -18.32 7.35 3.07
N ALA A 519 -19.42 7.72 2.40
CA ALA A 519 -20.54 6.81 2.14
C ALA A 519 -20.13 5.66 1.20
N TYR A 520 -19.45 5.94 0.08
CA TYR A 520 -18.90 4.86 -0.78
C TYR A 520 -17.84 4.01 -0.07
N SER A 521 -17.11 4.58 0.90
CA SER A 521 -16.18 3.82 1.75
C SER A 521 -16.92 2.88 2.73
N ALA A 522 -18.12 3.26 3.20
CA ALA A 522 -18.95 2.48 4.12
C ALA A 522 -19.88 1.48 3.41
N GLN A 523 -20.25 1.72 2.15
CA GLN A 523 -21.11 0.88 1.30
C GLN A 523 -20.72 -0.62 1.38
N LYS A 524 -21.71 -1.50 1.46
CA LYS A 524 -21.55 -2.95 1.70
C LYS A 524 -21.82 -3.85 0.48
N THR A 525 -22.27 -3.30 -0.65
CA THR A 525 -22.57 -4.06 -1.89
C THR A 525 -21.33 -4.62 -2.60
N GLU A 526 -20.27 -3.82 -2.75
CA GLU A 526 -19.04 -4.19 -3.47
C GLU A 526 -17.79 -3.77 -2.68
N LEU A 527 -17.06 -4.75 -2.12
CA LEU A 527 -15.89 -4.50 -1.26
C LEU A 527 -14.80 -3.67 -1.96
N ASN A 528 -14.62 -3.87 -3.27
CA ASN A 528 -13.62 -3.15 -4.05
C ASN A 528 -13.93 -1.65 -4.19
N ILE A 529 -15.22 -1.29 -4.19
CA ILE A 529 -15.66 0.12 -4.17
C ILE A 529 -15.27 0.75 -2.83
N SER A 530 -15.57 0.09 -1.71
CA SER A 530 -15.19 0.54 -0.37
C SER A 530 -13.68 0.76 -0.23
N LEU A 531 -12.88 -0.21 -0.67
CA LEU A 531 -11.42 -0.15 -0.59
C LEU A 531 -10.83 0.96 -1.47
N THR A 532 -11.39 1.19 -2.66
CA THR A 532 -10.94 2.25 -3.57
C THR A 532 -11.37 3.63 -3.04
N ALA A 533 -12.59 3.77 -2.50
CA ALA A 533 -13.07 5.01 -1.90
C ALA A 533 -12.23 5.46 -0.69
N VAL A 534 -11.74 4.53 0.13
CA VAL A 534 -10.75 4.84 1.18
C VAL A 534 -9.45 5.41 0.59
N GLY A 535 -9.02 4.96 -0.60
CA GLY A 535 -7.92 5.57 -1.34
C GLY A 535 -8.23 6.98 -1.89
N LEU A 536 -9.49 7.27 -2.20
CA LEU A 536 -9.94 8.62 -2.55
C LEU A 536 -9.95 9.56 -1.33
N LEU A 537 -10.21 9.06 -0.11
CA LEU A 537 -10.04 9.83 1.13
C LEU A 537 -8.58 10.26 1.36
N TRP A 538 -7.60 9.42 1.00
CA TRP A 538 -6.19 9.86 0.94
C TRP A 538 -5.97 10.96 -0.10
N THR A 539 -6.56 10.81 -1.29
CA THR A 539 -6.38 11.73 -2.43
C THR A 539 -6.88 13.14 -2.11
N VAL A 540 -8.07 13.28 -1.50
CA VAL A 540 -8.56 14.59 -1.02
C VAL A 540 -7.76 15.12 0.17
N THR A 541 -7.19 14.25 1.02
CA THR A 541 -6.29 14.68 2.09
C THR A 541 -5.02 15.33 1.55
N ASP A 542 -4.38 14.72 0.54
CA ASP A 542 -3.19 15.26 -0.12
C ASP A 542 -3.51 16.57 -0.88
N PHE A 543 -4.67 16.66 -1.52
CA PHE A 543 -5.17 17.91 -2.13
C PHE A 543 -5.33 19.04 -1.09
N ILE A 544 -6.04 18.79 0.01
CA ILE A 544 -6.19 19.78 1.10
C ILE A 544 -4.83 20.17 1.69
N ALA A 545 -3.98 19.17 1.95
CA ALA A 545 -2.65 19.42 2.51
C ALA A 545 -1.75 20.20 1.54
N LYS A 546 -1.94 20.12 0.22
CA LYS A 546 -1.28 20.99 -0.77
C LYS A 546 -1.81 22.42 -0.72
N GLY A 547 -3.12 22.60 -0.56
CA GLY A 547 -3.76 23.92 -0.39
C GLY A 547 -3.17 24.75 0.77
N LEU A 548 -2.81 24.09 1.88
CA LEU A 548 -2.15 24.71 3.05
C LEU A 548 -0.80 25.39 2.78
N ILE A 549 -0.23 25.33 1.57
CA ILE A 549 1.02 26.02 1.21
C ILE A 549 0.76 27.38 0.54
N GLN A 550 -0.45 27.67 0.05
CA GLN A 550 -0.73 28.89 -0.70
C GLN A 550 -1.03 30.13 0.17
N GLU A 551 -0.06 30.53 0.98
CA GLU A 551 0.17 31.95 1.28
C GLU A 551 1.21 32.51 0.29
N PRO A 552 1.16 33.81 -0.08
CA PRO A 552 2.02 34.35 -1.12
C PRO A 552 3.48 34.50 -0.66
N GLU A 553 4.41 33.83 -1.34
CA GLU A 553 5.85 34.13 -1.22
C GLU A 553 6.13 35.55 -1.75
N GLU A 554 6.31 36.52 -0.84
CA GLU A 554 6.73 37.87 -1.19
C GLU A 554 8.15 37.86 -1.79
N LYS A 555 8.23 38.16 -3.09
CA LYS A 555 9.50 38.32 -3.82
C LYS A 555 10.11 39.70 -3.55
N GLU A 556 10.76 39.88 -2.42
CA GLU A 556 11.70 41.00 -2.21
C GLU A 556 13.15 40.53 -2.03
N ALA A 557 14.10 41.28 -2.60
CA ALA A 557 15.49 40.87 -2.74
C ALA A 557 16.47 41.90 -2.15
N GLY A 558 17.10 41.56 -1.02
CA GLY A 558 18.12 42.37 -0.34
C GLY A 558 17.52 43.48 0.55
N VAL A 559 18.15 43.90 1.65
CA VAL A 559 19.59 43.91 1.99
C VAL A 559 19.81 43.67 3.51
N HIS A 560 21.03 43.29 3.89
CA HIS A 560 21.50 42.99 5.25
C HIS A 560 21.07 43.96 6.39
N SER A 561 20.75 43.41 7.58
CA SER A 561 21.64 43.55 8.76
C SER A 561 21.21 42.71 9.99
N ILE A 562 22.19 42.37 10.83
CA ILE A 562 22.19 41.54 12.07
C ILE A 562 23.36 42.12 12.91
N PRO A 563 23.41 42.19 14.28
CA PRO A 563 22.77 41.28 15.27
C PRO A 563 22.18 41.85 16.60
N LYS A 564 21.49 40.94 17.34
CA LYS A 564 21.50 40.66 18.83
C LYS A 564 20.60 41.43 19.84
N GLN A 565 19.78 40.61 20.55
CA GLN A 565 19.47 40.61 22.02
C GLN A 565 18.68 41.82 22.58
N LYS A 566 17.86 41.78 23.66
CA LYS A 566 17.36 40.78 24.66
C LYS A 566 16.16 41.47 25.42
N ASP A 567 15.16 40.86 26.08
CA ASP A 567 14.63 39.48 26.22
C ASP A 567 13.14 39.45 25.73
N GLY A 568 12.02 39.18 26.46
CA GLY A 568 11.78 38.67 27.83
C GLY A 568 10.30 38.59 28.28
N GLU A 569 9.98 37.59 29.11
CA GLU A 569 8.78 37.37 29.98
C GLU A 569 7.35 37.30 29.37
N LYS A 570 6.36 36.98 30.22
CA LYS A 570 4.96 36.57 29.91
C LYS A 570 3.96 37.38 30.74
N ALA A 571 2.72 37.59 30.25
CA ALA A 571 1.50 37.64 31.09
C ALA A 571 0.20 37.54 30.28
N GLU A 572 -0.57 36.47 30.56
CA GLU A 572 -2.02 36.40 30.85
C GLU A 572 -3.13 37.09 30.00
N GLU A 573 -4.34 36.56 30.19
CA GLU A 573 -5.59 36.88 29.50
C GLU A 573 -6.36 38.03 30.19
N GLN A 574 -7.16 38.79 29.42
CA GLN A 574 -8.55 39.09 29.79
C GLN A 574 -9.37 39.70 28.63
N ALA A 575 -10.69 39.79 28.82
CA ALA A 575 -11.66 39.90 27.73
C ALA A 575 -12.55 41.16 27.78
N LEU A 576 -13.19 41.43 26.63
CA LEU A 576 -14.37 42.30 26.40
C LEU A 576 -14.19 43.83 26.57
N GLY A 577 -14.35 44.53 25.44
CA GLY A 577 -14.61 45.98 25.38
C GLY A 577 -15.19 46.35 24.01
N ILE A 578 -16.50 46.67 23.95
CA ILE A 578 -17.21 46.97 22.69
C ILE A 578 -17.16 48.47 22.39
N SER A 579 -16.88 48.81 21.13
CA SER A 579 -17.30 50.09 20.54
C SER A 579 -17.64 49.88 19.06
N ASN A 580 -18.85 50.29 18.65
CA ASN A 580 -19.29 50.21 17.26
C ASN A 580 -18.98 51.52 16.52
N ASN A 581 -18.63 51.43 15.23
CA ASN A 581 -19.28 52.26 14.20
C ASN A 581 -19.03 51.74 12.78
N VAL A 582 -20.06 51.05 12.26
CA VAL A 582 -20.67 51.15 10.91
C VAL A 582 -19.75 51.47 9.71
N ASN A 583 -19.79 50.55 8.75
CA ASN A 583 -19.38 50.67 7.34
C ASN A 583 -17.92 51.04 7.05
N ASP A 584 -17.15 50.03 6.64
CA ASP A 584 -16.91 49.92 5.19
C ASP A 584 -16.93 48.46 4.71
N GLN A 585 -17.00 48.25 3.39
CA GLN A 585 -17.36 46.97 2.75
C GLN A 585 -16.22 45.92 2.79
N ALA A 586 -15.91 45.39 3.98
CA ALA A 586 -14.85 44.41 4.19
C ALA A 586 -15.16 43.03 3.56
N SER A 587 -14.54 42.79 2.39
CA SER A 587 -14.20 41.49 1.79
C SER A 587 -14.79 40.22 2.44
N LEU A 588 -15.90 39.72 1.89
CA LEU A 588 -16.41 38.35 2.10
C LEU A 588 -15.55 37.32 1.35
N THR A 589 -14.25 37.30 1.65
CA THR A 589 -13.34 36.23 1.22
C THR A 589 -13.61 35.02 2.11
N ASN A 590 -14.27 33.99 1.56
CA ASN A 590 -14.48 32.73 2.26
C ASN A 590 -13.13 32.03 2.50
N MET A 591 -12.45 32.36 3.61
CA MET A 591 -11.24 31.66 4.02
C MET A 591 -11.60 30.21 4.32
N VAL A 592 -11.08 29.30 3.51
CA VAL A 592 -11.39 27.88 3.58
C VAL A 592 -10.74 27.30 4.83
N ASP A 593 -11.56 26.84 5.76
CA ASP A 593 -11.09 26.16 6.96
C ASP A 593 -10.65 24.73 6.60
N TYR A 594 -9.44 24.63 6.05
CA TYR A 594 -8.81 23.38 5.66
C TYR A 594 -8.59 22.43 6.85
N ASP A 595 -8.45 22.97 8.06
CA ASP A 595 -8.32 22.19 9.30
C ASP A 595 -9.61 21.43 9.60
N LYS A 596 -10.79 22.09 9.51
CA LYS A 596 -12.11 21.43 9.58
C LYS A 596 -12.30 20.38 8.49
N LEU A 597 -11.77 20.61 7.28
CA LEU A 597 -11.81 19.60 6.20
C LEU A 597 -10.94 18.38 6.53
N LEU A 598 -9.72 18.56 7.03
CA LEU A 598 -8.84 17.47 7.48
C LEU A 598 -9.47 16.66 8.63
N PHE A 599 -10.02 17.33 9.65
CA PHE A 599 -10.73 16.66 10.73
C PHE A 599 -11.97 15.89 10.24
N SER A 600 -12.67 16.39 9.22
CA SER A 600 -13.79 15.67 8.59
C SER A 600 -13.33 14.34 7.97
N VAL A 601 -12.20 14.34 7.25
CA VAL A 601 -11.62 13.10 6.71
C VAL A 601 -11.12 12.18 7.83
N PHE A 602 -10.45 12.70 8.86
CA PHE A 602 -9.97 11.89 9.97
C PHE A 602 -11.12 11.26 10.78
N SER A 603 -12.27 11.96 10.91
CA SER A 603 -13.49 11.42 11.52
C SER A 603 -14.08 10.27 10.72
N LEU A 604 -14.14 10.40 9.38
CA LEU A 604 -14.58 9.30 8.51
C LEU A 604 -13.64 8.10 8.58
N LEU A 605 -12.33 8.32 8.49
CA LEU A 605 -11.33 7.25 8.59
C LEU A 605 -11.37 6.56 9.97
N GLN A 606 -11.66 7.28 11.05
CA GLN A 606 -11.85 6.69 12.37
C GLN A 606 -13.14 5.85 12.45
N LYS A 607 -14.25 6.32 11.87
CA LYS A 607 -15.53 5.56 11.79
C LYS A 607 -15.35 4.28 10.97
N LEU A 608 -14.67 4.36 9.83
CA LEU A 608 -14.30 3.21 8.99
C LEU A 608 -13.28 2.29 9.69
N GLY A 609 -12.46 2.83 10.60
CA GLY A 609 -11.65 2.08 11.56
C GLY A 609 -12.46 1.23 12.57
N ALA A 610 -13.79 1.31 12.53
CA ALA A 610 -14.72 0.45 13.27
C ALA A 610 -15.59 -0.44 12.35
N ASP A 611 -15.35 -0.49 11.04
CA ASP A 611 -16.10 -1.35 10.10
C ASP A 611 -15.92 -2.84 10.45
N ASP A 612 -16.99 -3.62 10.31
CA ASP A 612 -17.00 -5.08 10.54
C ASP A 612 -15.91 -5.78 9.71
N ARG A 613 -15.75 -5.34 8.45
CA ARG A 613 -14.90 -5.96 7.42
C ARG A 613 -13.44 -5.63 7.67
N PRO A 614 -12.56 -6.64 7.89
CA PRO A 614 -11.16 -6.39 8.23
C PRO A 614 -10.40 -5.66 7.12
N GLU A 615 -10.76 -5.84 5.85
CA GLU A 615 -10.10 -5.19 4.72
C GLU A 615 -10.34 -3.68 4.71
N VAL A 616 -11.61 -3.25 4.83
CA VAL A 616 -11.99 -1.83 4.84
C VAL A 616 -11.41 -1.14 6.08
N ARG A 617 -11.58 -1.77 7.24
CA ARG A 617 -11.03 -1.30 8.51
C ARG A 617 -9.52 -1.13 8.48
N ASN A 618 -8.78 -2.14 8.02
CA ASN A 618 -7.32 -2.08 7.93
C ASN A 618 -6.85 -1.07 6.87
N SER A 619 -7.61 -0.86 5.79
CA SER A 619 -7.33 0.19 4.81
C SER A 619 -7.52 1.59 5.43
N ALA A 620 -8.61 1.82 6.15
CA ALA A 620 -8.91 3.11 6.78
C ALA A 620 -7.88 3.47 7.87
N VAL A 621 -7.50 2.51 8.73
CA VAL A 621 -6.44 2.68 9.73
C VAL A 621 -5.10 3.02 9.07
N ARG A 622 -4.68 2.27 8.04
CA ARG A 622 -3.45 2.56 7.30
C ARG A 622 -3.48 3.97 6.71
N THR A 623 -4.61 4.36 6.12
CA THR A 623 -4.82 5.67 5.49
C THR A 623 -4.75 6.81 6.50
N LEU A 624 -5.40 6.70 7.67
CA LEU A 624 -5.33 7.71 8.74
C LEU A 624 -3.88 7.96 9.18
N PHE A 625 -3.14 6.89 9.49
CA PHE A 625 -1.72 7.01 9.85
C PHE A 625 -0.83 7.43 8.67
N GLN A 626 -1.21 7.15 7.42
CA GLN A 626 -0.50 7.65 6.24
C GLN A 626 -0.67 9.16 6.09
N SER A 627 -1.90 9.68 6.23
CA SER A 627 -2.23 11.11 6.23
C SER A 627 -1.42 11.88 7.28
N LEU A 628 -1.55 11.49 8.56
CA LEU A 628 -0.79 12.09 9.67
C LEU A 628 0.72 11.94 9.48
N GLY A 629 1.17 10.79 8.95
CA GLY A 629 2.58 10.51 8.72
C GLY A 629 3.22 11.33 7.59
N SER A 630 2.46 11.75 6.59
CA SER A 630 2.97 12.40 5.37
C SER A 630 2.76 13.91 5.37
N HIS A 631 1.65 14.38 5.94
CA HIS A 631 1.30 15.80 6.01
C HIS A 631 1.48 16.39 7.41
N GLY A 632 1.88 15.60 8.41
CA GLY A 632 2.05 16.02 9.80
C GLY A 632 2.99 17.21 10.04
N GLN A 633 3.91 17.52 9.12
CA GLN A 633 4.76 18.73 9.20
C GLN A 633 3.97 20.03 8.95
N LYS A 634 2.76 19.94 8.40
CA LYS A 634 1.86 21.07 8.08
C LYS A 634 0.79 21.30 9.15
N LEU A 635 0.63 20.38 10.10
CA LEU A 635 -0.38 20.47 11.16
C LEU A 635 0.11 21.40 12.27
N SER A 636 -0.76 22.31 12.71
CA SER A 636 -0.43 23.22 13.82
C SER A 636 -0.26 22.46 15.15
N LYS A 637 0.28 23.14 16.17
CA LYS A 637 0.46 22.55 17.51
C LYS A 637 -0.87 22.02 18.08
N ILE A 638 -1.93 22.82 17.96
CA ILE A 638 -3.27 22.51 18.46
C ILE A 638 -3.85 21.32 17.68
N MET A 639 -3.72 21.33 16.34
CA MET A 639 -4.14 20.20 15.51
C MET A 639 -3.45 18.89 15.90
N TRP A 640 -2.17 18.92 16.27
CA TRP A 640 -1.47 17.73 16.72
C TRP A 640 -1.97 17.23 18.08
N GLU A 641 -2.24 18.13 19.03
CA GLU A 641 -2.84 17.78 20.33
C GLU A 641 -4.24 17.14 20.11
N ASP A 642 -5.06 17.69 19.21
CA ASP A 642 -6.34 17.09 18.78
C ASP A 642 -6.17 15.76 18.02
N CYS A 643 -5.17 15.65 17.13
CA CYS A 643 -4.91 14.42 16.37
C CYS A 643 -4.54 13.26 17.29
N LEU A 644 -3.71 13.52 18.31
CA LEU A 644 -3.36 12.52 19.32
C LEU A 644 -4.58 12.13 20.17
N SER A 645 -5.24 13.14 20.75
CA SER A 645 -6.34 12.96 21.72
C SER A 645 -7.58 12.32 21.10
N ASN A 646 -8.02 12.78 19.92
CA ASN A 646 -9.31 12.40 19.35
C ASN A 646 -9.23 11.25 18.34
N TYR A 647 -8.07 10.99 17.72
CA TYR A 647 -7.95 10.05 16.60
C TYR A 647 -6.93 8.92 16.83
N VAL A 648 -5.67 9.25 17.18
CA VAL A 648 -4.58 8.26 17.27
C VAL A 648 -4.75 7.31 18.46
N PHE A 649 -4.89 7.84 19.68
CA PHE A 649 -5.04 7.00 20.87
C PHE A 649 -6.42 6.32 20.95
N PRO A 650 -7.54 7.00 20.62
CA PRO A 650 -8.83 6.32 20.52
C PRO A 650 -8.92 5.24 19.43
N ALA A 651 -8.02 5.21 18.43
CA ALA A 651 -7.89 4.06 17.53
C ALA A 651 -7.21 2.86 18.21
N LEU A 652 -6.20 3.10 19.05
CA LEU A 652 -5.53 2.07 19.86
C LEU A 652 -6.49 1.47 20.89
N ASP A 653 -7.19 2.32 21.66
CA ASP A 653 -8.14 1.88 22.68
C ASP A 653 -9.32 1.11 22.08
N ARG A 654 -9.86 1.58 20.95
CA ARG A 654 -10.95 0.90 20.23
C ARG A 654 -10.52 -0.46 19.70
N ALA A 655 -9.38 -0.53 19.01
CA ALA A 655 -8.86 -1.80 18.50
C ALA A 655 -8.51 -2.77 19.65
N SER A 656 -7.97 -2.27 20.77
CA SER A 656 -7.70 -3.07 21.97
C SER A 656 -8.98 -3.59 22.62
N HIS A 657 -10.01 -2.75 22.75
CA HIS A 657 -11.30 -3.13 23.31
C HIS A 657 -11.97 -4.20 22.45
N MET A 658 -12.04 -3.98 21.13
CA MET A 658 -12.69 -4.91 20.21
C MET A 658 -11.90 -6.23 20.04
N ALA A 659 -10.57 -6.21 20.12
CA ALA A 659 -9.78 -7.44 20.24
C ALA A 659 -10.10 -8.22 21.53
N ALA A 660 -10.26 -7.52 22.66
CA ALA A 660 -10.53 -8.13 23.96
C ALA A 660 -11.97 -8.65 24.14
N THR A 661 -12.94 -8.10 23.40
CA THR A 661 -14.37 -8.50 23.48
C THR A 661 -14.86 -9.36 22.30
N SER A 662 -14.06 -9.53 21.25
CA SER A 662 -14.40 -10.38 20.10
C SER A 662 -14.38 -11.87 20.43
N SER A 663 -15.14 -12.66 19.68
CA SER A 663 -15.11 -14.13 19.84
C SER A 663 -13.77 -14.74 19.39
N LYS A 664 -13.42 -15.82 20.08
CA LYS A 664 -12.33 -16.75 19.81
C LYS A 664 -12.75 -17.96 18.97
N ASP A 665 -14.04 -18.07 18.63
CA ASP A 665 -14.55 -19.16 17.78
C ASP A 665 -13.91 -19.11 16.39
N GLU A 666 -13.61 -20.28 15.82
CA GLU A 666 -13.02 -20.38 14.49
C GLU A 666 -14.09 -20.25 13.40
N TRP A 667 -14.04 -19.15 12.64
CA TRP A 667 -14.93 -18.88 11.53
C TRP A 667 -14.60 -19.83 10.36
N GLN A 668 -15.46 -20.83 10.17
CA GLN A 668 -15.52 -21.61 8.92
C GLN A 668 -15.83 -20.64 7.77
N GLY A 669 -14.89 -20.47 6.84
CA GLY A 669 -15.04 -19.52 5.74
C GLY A 669 -16.25 -19.83 4.84
N LYS A 670 -16.64 -18.86 4.00
CA LYS A 670 -17.80 -19.01 3.10
C LYS A 670 -17.76 -20.35 2.36
N GLU A 671 -18.85 -21.12 2.46
CA GLU A 671 -18.97 -22.40 1.75
C GLU A 671 -18.93 -22.17 0.23
N LEU A 672 -18.05 -22.90 -0.45
CA LEU A 672 -17.84 -22.83 -1.89
C LEU A 672 -18.63 -23.90 -2.65
N GLY A 673 -19.22 -24.85 -1.92
CA GLY A 673 -20.00 -25.99 -2.42
C GLY A 673 -19.71 -27.25 -1.60
N THR A 674 -20.36 -28.36 -1.96
CA THR A 674 -20.11 -29.66 -1.33
C THR A 674 -19.27 -30.57 -2.23
N ARG A 675 -18.38 -31.36 -1.61
CA ARG A 675 -17.60 -32.42 -2.26
C ARG A 675 -17.70 -33.69 -1.42
N ASP A 676 -18.04 -34.81 -2.05
CA ASP A 676 -18.21 -36.12 -1.41
C ASP A 676 -19.13 -36.07 -0.16
N GLY A 677 -20.19 -35.24 -0.24
CA GLY A 677 -21.17 -35.02 0.84
C GLY A 677 -20.72 -34.09 1.97
N LYS A 678 -19.52 -33.50 1.90
CA LYS A 678 -18.99 -32.57 2.91
C LYS A 678 -18.91 -31.14 2.36
N ALA A 679 -19.25 -30.16 3.20
CA ALA A 679 -19.10 -28.74 2.88
C ALA A 679 -17.62 -28.36 2.69
N VAL A 680 -17.32 -27.68 1.59
CA VAL A 680 -15.98 -27.17 1.27
C VAL A 680 -15.96 -25.68 1.55
N HIS A 681 -15.42 -25.32 2.72
CA HIS A 681 -15.28 -23.94 3.15
C HIS A 681 -14.07 -23.26 2.50
N MET A 682 -14.18 -21.95 2.26
CA MET A 682 -13.04 -21.13 1.85
C MET A 682 -11.91 -21.23 2.88
N LEU A 683 -10.69 -21.52 2.40
CA LEU A 683 -9.57 -21.89 3.27
C LEU A 683 -8.92 -20.64 3.89
N ILE A 684 -9.32 -20.31 5.12
CA ILE A 684 -8.85 -19.12 5.85
C ILE A 684 -7.52 -19.42 6.55
N HIS A 685 -6.56 -18.50 6.42
CA HIS A 685 -5.26 -18.61 7.06
C HIS A 685 -5.40 -18.62 8.60
N HIS A 686 -4.69 -19.51 9.29
CA HIS A 686 -4.78 -19.71 10.75
C HIS A 686 -4.49 -18.46 11.61
N SER A 687 -3.94 -17.40 11.01
CA SER A 687 -3.74 -16.08 11.62
C SER A 687 -4.93 -15.11 11.51
N ARG A 688 -6.03 -15.51 10.85
CA ARG A 688 -7.24 -14.69 10.61
C ARG A 688 -8.55 -15.45 10.86
N ASN A 689 -8.48 -16.69 11.31
CA ASN A 689 -9.64 -17.57 11.43
C ASN A 689 -10.55 -17.30 12.66
N THR A 690 -10.25 -16.32 13.51
CA THR A 690 -11.16 -15.86 14.58
C THR A 690 -11.36 -14.35 14.48
N VAL A 691 -12.49 -13.84 14.99
CA VAL A 691 -12.78 -12.40 14.97
C VAL A 691 -11.76 -11.64 15.82
N GLN A 692 -11.34 -12.19 16.98
CA GLN A 692 -10.23 -11.62 17.75
C GLN A 692 -8.95 -11.47 16.90
N LYS A 693 -8.51 -12.51 16.18
CA LYS A 693 -7.27 -12.44 15.38
C LYS A 693 -7.31 -11.36 14.29
N GLN A 694 -8.49 -11.07 13.75
CA GLN A 694 -8.69 -9.98 12.77
C GLN A 694 -8.65 -8.58 13.42
N TRP A 695 -8.98 -8.45 14.70
CA TRP A 695 -8.78 -7.24 15.48
C TRP A 695 -7.35 -7.09 15.98
N ASP A 696 -6.68 -8.19 16.33
CA ASP A 696 -5.24 -8.21 16.60
C ASP A 696 -4.43 -7.70 15.40
N GLU A 697 -4.78 -8.08 14.16
CA GLU A 697 -4.16 -7.50 12.95
C GLU A 697 -4.40 -5.99 12.84
N THR A 698 -5.62 -5.52 13.10
CA THR A 698 -5.92 -4.06 13.13
C THR A 698 -5.10 -3.36 14.21
N LEU A 699 -4.95 -3.96 15.38
CA LEU A 699 -4.19 -3.42 16.52
C LEU A 699 -2.69 -3.34 16.24
N VAL A 700 -2.12 -4.36 15.57
CA VAL A 700 -0.74 -4.32 15.03
C VAL A 700 -0.55 -3.19 14.03
N LEU A 701 -1.54 -2.92 13.16
CA LEU A 701 -1.47 -1.81 12.20
C LEU A 701 -1.56 -0.43 12.89
N VAL A 702 -2.37 -0.29 13.95
CA VAL A 702 -2.39 0.93 14.76
C VAL A 702 -1.03 1.16 15.43
N LEU A 703 -0.44 0.12 16.04
CA LEU A 703 0.87 0.20 16.69
C LEU A 703 1.99 0.57 15.70
N GLY A 704 2.03 -0.04 14.51
CA GLY A 704 2.96 0.35 13.44
C GLY A 704 2.71 1.77 12.91
N GLY A 705 1.46 2.24 12.96
CA GLY A 705 1.09 3.63 12.68
C GLY A 705 1.66 4.61 13.71
N ILE A 706 1.47 4.33 15.00
CA ILE A 706 2.01 5.10 16.12
C ILE A 706 3.54 5.12 16.06
N ALA A 707 4.19 3.97 15.86
CA ALA A 707 5.64 3.86 15.70
C ALA A 707 6.18 4.75 14.55
N ARG A 708 5.45 4.83 13.43
CA ARG A 708 5.81 5.70 12.29
C ARG A 708 5.58 7.19 12.56
N ILE A 709 4.56 7.56 13.33
CA ILE A 709 4.37 8.95 13.81
C ILE A 709 5.51 9.33 14.75
N LEU A 710 5.79 8.52 15.77
CA LEU A 710 6.86 8.77 16.74
C LEU A 710 8.23 8.86 16.05
N ARG A 711 8.59 7.90 15.19
CA ARG A 711 9.84 7.93 14.39
C ARG A 711 10.02 9.22 13.57
N SER A 712 8.93 9.80 13.08
CA SER A 712 8.97 11.00 12.22
C SER A 712 8.87 12.32 12.99
N PHE A 713 8.11 12.37 14.09
CA PHE A 713 7.68 13.63 14.73
C PHE A 713 8.06 13.78 16.22
N PHE A 714 8.62 12.77 16.89
CA PHE A 714 8.94 12.82 18.33
C PHE A 714 9.62 14.12 18.84
N PRO A 715 10.59 14.74 18.12
CA PRO A 715 11.25 15.97 18.59
C PRO A 715 10.31 17.17 18.70
N PHE A 716 9.20 17.17 17.95
CA PHE A 716 8.10 18.13 18.01
C PHE A 716 7.01 17.67 18.99
N LEU A 717 6.63 16.38 18.95
CA LEU A 717 5.57 15.84 19.82
C LEU A 717 5.90 16.01 21.31
N ARG A 718 7.17 15.87 21.71
CA ARG A 718 7.64 16.13 23.09
C ARG A 718 7.48 17.58 23.57
N CYS A 719 7.11 18.52 22.69
CA CYS A 719 6.85 19.93 23.01
C CYS A 719 5.33 20.23 23.08
N LEU A 720 4.48 19.24 22.84
CA LEU A 720 3.04 19.31 23.11
C LEU A 720 2.79 19.15 24.61
N THR A 721 1.79 19.86 25.15
CA THR A 721 1.52 19.90 26.60
C THR A 721 1.14 18.53 27.16
N ASN A 722 0.30 17.80 26.43
CA ASN A 722 -0.33 16.57 26.89
C ASN A 722 0.40 15.29 26.43
N PHE A 723 1.50 15.39 25.68
CA PHE A 723 2.17 14.22 25.08
C PHE A 723 2.78 13.26 26.11
N TRP A 724 3.16 13.71 27.30
CA TRP A 724 3.63 12.80 28.35
C TRP A 724 2.53 11.82 28.80
N SER A 725 1.29 12.29 28.97
CA SER A 725 0.15 11.42 29.29
C SER A 725 -0.16 10.42 28.16
N CYS A 726 -0.04 10.86 26.89
CA CYS A 726 -0.12 9.97 25.74
C CYS A 726 0.99 8.89 25.76
N TRP A 727 2.22 9.26 26.16
CA TRP A 727 3.33 8.32 26.30
C TRP A 727 3.10 7.32 27.44
N GLU A 728 2.68 7.77 28.63
CA GLU A 728 2.30 6.88 29.74
C GLU A 728 1.18 5.89 29.36
N SER A 729 0.17 6.35 28.61
CA SER A 729 -0.91 5.50 28.08
C SER A 729 -0.35 4.42 27.14
N LEU A 730 0.61 4.77 26.28
CA LEU A 730 1.29 3.80 25.40
C LEU A 730 2.10 2.78 26.22
N LEU A 731 2.90 3.22 27.20
CA LEU A 731 3.69 2.32 28.06
C LEU A 731 2.79 1.36 28.84
N LEU A 732 1.68 1.85 29.39
CA LEU A 732 0.68 1.04 30.10
C LEU A 732 0.02 0.02 29.16
N PHE A 733 -0.33 0.43 27.94
CA PHE A 733 -0.84 -0.47 26.91
C PHE A 733 0.20 -1.55 26.54
N VAL A 734 1.48 -1.21 26.39
CA VAL A 734 2.55 -2.19 26.12
C VAL A 734 2.65 -3.20 27.27
N LYS A 735 2.77 -2.73 28.52
CA LYS A 735 2.83 -3.58 29.72
C LYS A 735 1.61 -4.52 29.84
N LYS A 736 0.41 -4.07 29.47
CA LYS A 736 -0.82 -4.89 29.43
C LYS A 736 -0.78 -5.93 28.31
N SER A 737 -0.34 -5.52 27.12
CA SER A 737 -0.27 -6.36 25.91
C SER A 737 0.76 -7.47 26.02
N THR A 738 1.90 -7.24 26.67
CA THR A 738 2.92 -8.28 26.93
C THR A 738 2.49 -9.33 27.96
N LEU A 739 1.46 -9.06 28.77
CA LEU A 739 0.92 -9.99 29.77
C LEU A 739 -0.32 -10.74 29.27
N ASN A 740 -1.19 -10.10 28.50
CA ASN A 740 -2.53 -10.61 28.17
C ASN A 740 -2.90 -10.57 26.68
N GLY A 741 -2.04 -9.99 25.83
CA GLY A 741 -2.26 -9.90 24.38
C GLY A 741 -1.82 -11.17 23.64
N SER A 742 -2.16 -11.24 22.35
CA SER A 742 -1.59 -12.25 21.46
C SER A 742 -0.12 -11.95 21.14
N LYS A 743 0.61 -12.97 20.69
CA LYS A 743 2.04 -12.90 20.35
C LYS A 743 2.34 -11.75 19.37
N GLU A 744 1.50 -11.61 18.35
CA GLU A 744 1.63 -10.62 17.28
C GLU A 744 1.46 -9.19 17.82
N VAL A 745 0.45 -8.96 18.68
CA VAL A 745 0.21 -7.66 19.33
C VAL A 745 1.32 -7.33 20.33
N ALA A 746 1.78 -8.29 21.13
CA ALA A 746 2.84 -8.08 22.10
C ALA A 746 4.18 -7.71 21.42
N LEU A 747 4.54 -8.38 20.32
CA LEU A 747 5.72 -8.04 19.53
C LEU A 747 5.59 -6.66 18.87
N ALA A 748 4.44 -6.32 18.27
CA ALA A 748 4.21 -4.99 17.70
C ALA A 748 4.25 -3.86 18.76
N ALA A 749 3.79 -4.13 19.98
CA ALA A 749 3.83 -3.19 21.08
C ALA A 749 5.26 -2.90 21.55
N ILE A 750 6.09 -3.94 21.71
CA ILE A 750 7.52 -3.81 22.01
C ILE A 750 8.27 -3.09 20.88
N ASN A 751 8.04 -3.49 19.63
CA ASN A 751 8.69 -2.92 18.45
C ASN A 751 8.32 -1.44 18.23
N CYS A 752 7.13 -1.00 18.66
CA CYS A 752 6.71 0.41 18.65
C CYS A 752 7.59 1.30 19.55
N LEU A 753 7.92 0.83 20.76
CA LEU A 753 8.85 1.53 21.67
C LEU A 753 10.27 1.50 21.12
N GLN A 754 10.75 0.32 20.69
CA GLN A 754 12.08 0.14 20.12
C GLN A 754 12.32 1.04 18.91
N THR A 755 11.41 1.01 17.92
CA THR A 755 11.46 1.87 16.73
C THR A 755 11.56 3.35 17.11
N THR A 756 10.87 3.78 18.17
CA THR A 756 10.93 5.17 18.64
C THR A 756 12.28 5.52 19.25
N VAL A 757 12.80 4.68 20.15
CA VAL A 757 14.09 4.91 20.83
C VAL A 757 15.25 4.85 19.83
N LEU A 758 15.36 3.77 19.05
CA LEU A 758 16.43 3.56 18.06
C LEU A 758 16.46 4.67 17.00
N SER A 759 15.31 5.27 16.66
CA SER A 759 15.23 6.37 15.70
C SER A 759 15.70 7.73 16.23
N HIS A 760 15.80 7.93 17.55
CA HIS A 760 15.98 9.26 18.16
C HIS A 760 17.13 9.34 19.18
N SER A 761 17.54 8.25 19.82
CA SER A 761 18.75 8.19 20.65
C SER A 761 20.03 8.63 19.92
N PRO A 762 20.37 8.12 18.71
CA PRO A 762 21.63 8.50 18.06
C PRO A 762 21.62 9.94 17.51
N LYS A 763 20.45 10.61 17.55
CA LYS A 763 20.26 12.02 17.18
C LYS A 763 20.28 12.96 18.39
N GLY A 764 20.37 12.45 19.62
CA GLY A 764 20.21 13.24 20.85
C GLY A 764 18.79 13.80 21.07
N ASN A 765 17.78 13.27 20.36
CA ASN A 765 16.41 13.78 20.38
C ASN A 765 15.58 13.25 21.56
N LEU A 766 16.02 12.17 22.20
CA LEU A 766 15.31 11.47 23.27
C LEU A 766 15.75 12.00 24.65
N PRO A 767 14.86 12.61 25.47
CA PRO A 767 15.18 13.01 26.84
C PRO A 767 15.20 11.80 27.80
N MET A 768 16.05 11.83 28.84
CA MET A 768 16.23 10.70 29.78
C MET A 768 14.92 10.10 30.36
N PRO A 769 13.89 10.86 30.77
CA PRO A 769 12.66 10.27 31.29
C PRO A 769 11.96 9.31 30.31
N TYR A 770 12.05 9.58 29.00
CA TYR A 770 11.51 8.70 27.97
C TYR A 770 12.37 7.44 27.79
N LEU A 771 13.70 7.55 27.91
CA LEU A 771 14.60 6.40 27.82
C LEU A 771 14.44 5.46 29.03
N ASN A 772 14.45 6.01 30.25
CA ASN A 772 14.26 5.26 31.49
C ASN A 772 12.89 4.56 31.49
N SER A 773 11.82 5.25 31.12
CA SER A 773 10.48 4.65 31.07
C SER A 773 10.34 3.47 30.08
N VAL A 774 11.23 3.33 29.09
CA VAL A 774 11.30 2.14 28.20
C VAL A 774 12.14 1.03 28.83
N LEU A 775 13.25 1.35 29.53
CA LEU A 775 13.97 0.37 30.34
C LEU A 775 13.05 -0.23 31.42
N ASP A 776 12.23 0.59 32.08
CA ASP A 776 11.21 0.18 33.06
C ASP A 776 10.06 -0.66 32.44
N VAL A 777 9.87 -0.60 31.11
CA VAL A 777 8.99 -1.54 30.39
C VAL A 777 9.72 -2.86 30.17
N PHE A 778 10.92 -2.84 29.63
CA PHE A 778 11.70 -4.05 29.34
C PHE A 778 12.00 -4.86 30.61
N GLU A 779 12.36 -4.19 31.70
CA GLU A 779 12.52 -4.79 33.02
C GLU A 779 11.21 -5.43 33.51
N PHE A 780 10.10 -4.69 33.50
CA PHE A 780 8.79 -5.20 33.92
C PHE A 780 8.34 -6.43 33.12
N VAL A 781 8.54 -6.41 31.79
CA VAL A 781 8.19 -7.49 30.88
C VAL A 781 8.98 -8.76 31.22
N LEU A 782 10.28 -8.63 31.50
CA LEU A 782 11.09 -9.76 31.95
C LEU A 782 10.70 -10.20 33.37
N GLN A 783 10.61 -9.29 34.35
CA GLN A 783 10.23 -9.60 35.74
C GLN A 783 8.91 -10.36 35.88
N LYS A 784 7.88 -10.00 35.10
CA LYS A 784 6.54 -10.61 35.19
C LYS A 784 6.34 -11.86 34.31
N SER A 785 7.31 -12.21 33.47
CA SER A 785 7.19 -13.35 32.56
C SER A 785 7.35 -14.77 33.13
N PRO A 786 7.87 -15.09 34.34
CA PRO A 786 7.97 -16.49 34.78
C PRO A 786 6.58 -17.15 34.99
N ASN A 787 5.52 -16.35 35.09
CA ASN A 787 4.15 -16.83 35.26
C ASN A 787 3.42 -17.17 33.93
N TYR A 788 4.10 -17.09 32.78
CA TYR A 788 3.46 -17.21 31.46
C TYR A 788 4.19 -18.19 30.53
N THR A 789 3.88 -19.48 30.68
CA THR A 789 4.53 -20.59 29.97
C THR A 789 3.97 -20.80 28.56
N GLY A 790 4.61 -20.20 27.55
CA GLY A 790 4.28 -20.48 26.15
C GLY A 790 5.23 -19.86 25.13
N ASN A 791 5.24 -20.44 23.91
CA ASN A 791 6.10 -20.02 22.79
C ASN A 791 5.92 -18.54 22.37
N ALA A 792 4.79 -17.91 22.75
CA ALA A 792 4.58 -16.47 22.61
C ALA A 792 5.54 -15.64 23.49
N ALA A 793 5.52 -15.89 24.80
CA ALA A 793 6.36 -15.18 25.77
C ALA A 793 7.85 -15.37 25.47
N GLY A 794 8.26 -16.59 25.07
CA GLY A 794 9.64 -16.88 24.66
C GLY A 794 10.16 -15.97 23.54
N LYS A 795 9.31 -15.62 22.55
CA LYS A 795 9.68 -14.68 21.48
C LYS A 795 9.64 -13.21 21.91
N VAL A 796 8.72 -12.82 22.79
CA VAL A 796 8.72 -11.47 23.37
C VAL A 796 9.99 -11.23 24.19
N LYS A 797 10.49 -12.23 24.93
CA LYS A 797 11.80 -12.15 25.61
C LYS A 797 12.96 -11.93 24.63
N GLN A 798 13.01 -12.66 23.51
CA GLN A 798 14.03 -12.47 22.47
C GLN A 798 14.01 -11.03 21.93
N GLU A 799 12.83 -10.52 21.53
CA GLU A 799 12.69 -9.16 20.99
C GLU A 799 13.14 -8.09 22.00
N VAL A 800 12.79 -8.25 23.28
CA VAL A 800 13.21 -7.34 24.37
C VAL A 800 14.72 -7.38 24.59
N VAL A 801 15.33 -8.57 24.64
CA VAL A 801 16.80 -8.71 24.80
C VAL A 801 17.55 -8.14 23.61
N HIS A 802 17.12 -8.42 22.37
CA HIS A 802 17.71 -7.83 21.16
C HIS A 802 17.65 -6.29 21.21
N GLY A 803 16.46 -5.76 21.49
CA GLY A 803 16.24 -4.32 21.57
C GLY A 803 16.97 -3.62 22.72
N LEU A 804 17.30 -4.31 23.82
CA LEU A 804 18.18 -3.79 24.88
C LEU A 804 19.61 -3.62 24.37
N GLY A 805 20.13 -4.60 23.63
CA GLY A 805 21.44 -4.51 22.98
C GLY A 805 21.52 -3.38 21.95
N GLU A 806 20.53 -3.31 21.04
CA GLU A 806 20.45 -2.22 20.06
C GLU A 806 20.26 -0.85 20.71
N LEU A 807 19.42 -0.74 21.75
CA LEU A 807 19.19 0.48 22.51
C LEU A 807 20.49 0.98 23.14
N TYR A 808 21.30 0.09 23.73
CA TYR A 808 22.61 0.47 24.25
C TYR A 808 23.53 0.98 23.13
N VAL A 809 23.66 0.24 22.02
CA VAL A 809 24.50 0.66 20.87
C VAL A 809 24.09 2.05 20.35
N GLN A 810 22.79 2.32 20.22
CA GLN A 810 22.27 3.59 19.71
C GLN A 810 22.22 4.73 20.76
N ALA A 811 22.38 4.43 22.05
CA ALA A 811 22.26 5.39 23.14
C ALA A 811 23.47 5.44 24.10
N HIS A 812 24.60 4.76 23.79
CA HIS A 812 25.74 4.56 24.69
C HIS A 812 26.32 5.83 25.36
N ARG A 813 26.14 7.01 24.75
CA ARG A 813 26.57 8.33 25.29
C ARG A 813 25.58 8.96 26.28
N MET A 814 24.43 8.32 26.49
CA MET A 814 23.38 8.72 27.42
C MET A 814 23.33 7.83 28.67
N PHE A 815 24.08 6.73 28.69
CA PHE A 815 24.13 5.81 29.82
C PHE A 815 25.10 6.31 30.88
N ASP A 816 24.59 6.61 32.07
CA ASP A 816 25.40 6.70 33.29
C ASP A 816 25.58 5.31 33.94
N GLU A 817 26.37 5.24 35.02
CA GLU A 817 26.65 4.00 35.75
C GLU A 817 25.37 3.34 36.33
N SER A 818 24.33 4.13 36.65
CA SER A 818 23.06 3.61 37.20
C SER A 818 22.19 2.99 36.11
N MET A 819 22.09 3.64 34.94
CA MET A 819 21.39 3.09 33.78
C MET A 819 22.12 1.85 33.23
N TYR A 820 23.45 1.84 33.28
CA TYR A 820 24.25 0.70 32.82
C TYR A 820 24.13 -0.51 33.77
N THR A 821 24.13 -0.28 35.09
CA THR A 821 23.88 -1.35 36.06
C THR A 821 22.43 -1.86 36.02
N GLN A 822 21.43 -1.00 35.74
CA GLN A 822 20.06 -1.45 35.46
C GLN A 822 20.02 -2.34 34.19
N LEU A 823 20.66 -1.94 33.10
CA LEU A 823 20.77 -2.73 31.86
C LEU A 823 21.38 -4.12 32.11
N LEU A 824 22.48 -4.20 32.86
CA LEU A 824 23.08 -5.49 33.22
C LEU A 824 22.14 -6.34 34.09
N ALA A 825 21.45 -5.75 35.07
CA ALA A 825 20.49 -6.46 35.91
C ALA A 825 19.29 -7.01 35.11
N ILE A 826 18.82 -6.28 34.08
CA ILE A 826 17.75 -6.74 33.18
C ILE A 826 18.22 -7.94 32.34
N ILE A 827 19.47 -7.92 31.85
CA ILE A 827 20.05 -9.02 31.07
C ILE A 827 20.30 -10.24 31.95
N ASP A 828 20.85 -10.05 33.16
CA ASP A 828 21.03 -11.10 34.16
C ASP A 828 19.70 -11.78 34.54
N LEU A 829 18.64 -10.99 34.72
CA LEU A 829 17.29 -11.51 34.94
C LEU A 829 16.80 -12.36 33.75
N ALA A 830 17.09 -11.95 32.50
CA ALA A 830 16.75 -12.72 31.31
C ALA A 830 17.55 -14.04 31.23
N VAL A 831 18.85 -14.02 31.55
CA VAL A 831 19.72 -15.20 31.62
C VAL A 831 19.25 -16.17 32.70
N LYS A 832 19.07 -15.71 33.93
CA LYS A 832 18.61 -16.54 35.06
C LYS A 832 17.25 -17.17 34.79
N GLN A 833 16.28 -16.41 34.28
CA GLN A 833 14.97 -16.98 33.91
C GLN A 833 15.05 -18.01 32.78
N ALA A 834 15.92 -17.81 31.80
CA ALA A 834 16.11 -18.79 30.74
C ALA A 834 16.73 -20.08 31.31
N ILE A 835 17.83 -19.98 32.07
CA ILE A 835 18.50 -21.14 32.70
C ILE A 835 17.50 -21.93 33.57
N ILE A 836 16.70 -21.26 34.42
CA ILE A 836 15.67 -21.91 35.27
C ILE A 836 14.59 -22.65 34.44
N THR A 837 14.42 -22.32 33.16
CA THR A 837 13.48 -23.00 32.25
C THR A 837 14.18 -23.94 31.24
N THR A 838 15.47 -24.25 31.43
CA THR A 838 16.31 -24.95 30.43
C THR A 838 16.56 -26.44 30.70
N ASP A 839 16.38 -26.95 31.93
CA ASP A 839 16.75 -28.35 32.29
C ASP A 839 16.17 -29.44 31.36
N ASN A 840 14.96 -29.20 30.80
CA ASN A 840 14.35 -30.09 29.81
C ASN A 840 14.71 -29.75 28.34
N PHE A 841 15.11 -28.51 28.04
CA PHE A 841 15.26 -28.05 26.64
C PHE A 841 16.56 -28.54 26.00
N GLU A 842 17.67 -28.54 26.74
CA GLU A 842 18.95 -29.05 26.20
C GLU A 842 18.98 -30.58 26.14
N THR A 843 18.26 -31.26 27.03
CA THR A 843 18.08 -32.72 27.02
C THR A 843 17.12 -33.19 25.92
N GLU A 844 16.12 -32.39 25.52
CA GLU A 844 15.23 -32.70 24.39
C GLU A 844 15.81 -32.29 23.01
N PHE A 845 16.53 -31.16 22.91
CA PHE A 845 16.88 -30.56 21.61
C PHE A 845 18.40 -30.38 21.34
N GLY A 846 19.28 -30.57 22.32
CA GLY A 846 20.74 -30.45 22.13
C GLY A 846 21.23 -29.07 21.67
N HIS A 847 20.44 -28.01 21.91
CA HIS A 847 20.69 -26.66 21.40
C HIS A 847 20.42 -25.60 22.47
N VAL A 848 21.29 -24.58 22.54
CA VAL A 848 21.11 -23.42 23.42
C VAL A 848 19.72 -22.77 23.19
N PRO A 849 18.94 -22.53 24.25
CA PRO A 849 17.63 -21.89 24.17
C PRO A 849 17.65 -20.57 23.38
N PRO A 850 16.60 -20.25 22.58
CA PRO A 850 16.56 -19.05 21.75
C PRO A 850 16.84 -17.73 22.48
N VAL A 851 16.36 -17.55 23.72
CA VAL A 851 16.64 -16.36 24.52
C VAL A 851 18.13 -16.24 24.86
N LEU A 852 18.77 -17.35 25.27
CA LEU A 852 20.21 -17.37 25.59
C LEU A 852 21.09 -17.19 24.35
N ARG A 853 20.63 -17.62 23.16
CA ARG A 853 21.29 -17.28 21.88
C ARG A 853 21.26 -15.77 21.63
N THR A 854 20.12 -15.12 21.78
CA THR A 854 20.00 -13.65 21.62
C THR A 854 20.79 -12.89 22.70
N VAL A 855 20.94 -13.44 23.92
CA VAL A 855 21.89 -12.90 24.89
C VAL A 855 23.32 -12.94 24.35
N LEU A 856 23.81 -14.10 23.88
CA LEU A 856 25.16 -14.25 23.32
C LEU A 856 25.41 -13.35 22.10
N GLU A 857 24.38 -13.05 21.32
CA GLU A 857 24.42 -12.11 20.19
C GLU A 857 24.58 -10.64 20.66
N ILE A 858 23.97 -10.24 21.79
CA ILE A 858 24.11 -8.87 22.31
C ILE A 858 25.33 -8.66 23.23
N LEU A 859 25.85 -9.67 23.94
CA LEU A 859 26.95 -9.47 24.90
C LEU A 859 28.19 -8.77 24.28
N PRO A 860 28.63 -9.08 23.04
CA PRO A 860 29.75 -8.38 22.39
C PRO A 860 29.48 -6.90 22.09
N LEU A 861 28.23 -6.42 22.16
CA LEU A 861 27.83 -5.04 21.88
C LEU A 861 27.83 -4.15 23.14
N LEU A 862 27.78 -4.76 24.32
CA LEU A 862 27.63 -4.08 25.62
C LEU A 862 28.96 -3.55 26.18
N ARG A 863 29.87 -3.07 25.32
CA ARG A 863 31.19 -2.56 25.73
C ARG A 863 31.05 -1.18 26.38
N PRO A 864 31.46 -0.99 27.66
CA PRO A 864 31.44 0.31 28.30
C PRO A 864 32.22 1.36 27.51
N THR A 865 31.66 2.55 27.42
CA THR A 865 32.34 3.71 26.82
C THR A 865 33.42 4.24 27.75
N GLU A 866 34.31 5.08 27.24
CA GLU A 866 35.33 5.78 28.03
C GLU A 866 34.74 6.57 29.21
N GLN A 867 33.48 7.00 29.10
CA GLN A 867 32.76 7.76 30.14
C GLN A 867 32.34 6.90 31.34
N ILE A 868 32.26 5.57 31.17
CA ILE A 868 31.86 4.59 32.19
C ILE A 868 32.84 3.40 32.25
N SER A 869 34.14 3.68 32.08
CA SER A 869 35.20 2.66 32.03
C SER A 869 35.22 1.74 33.27
N SER A 870 34.91 2.32 34.44
CA SER A 870 34.62 1.64 35.71
C SER A 870 33.72 0.40 35.57
N MET A 871 32.76 0.43 34.65
CA MET A 871 31.78 -0.63 34.44
C MET A 871 32.33 -1.87 33.73
N TRP A 872 33.54 -1.82 33.12
CA TRP A 872 34.19 -3.02 32.56
C TRP A 872 34.38 -4.12 33.60
N LEU A 873 34.68 -3.74 34.85
CA LEU A 873 34.81 -4.68 35.97
C LEU A 873 33.46 -5.30 36.36
N ILE A 874 32.35 -4.57 36.23
CA ILE A 874 31.02 -5.08 36.56
C ILE A 874 30.54 -6.02 35.45
N LEU A 875 30.65 -5.61 34.18
CA LEU A 875 30.32 -6.42 33.01
C LEU A 875 31.02 -7.79 33.04
N LEU A 876 32.35 -7.78 33.17
CA LEU A 876 33.15 -9.01 33.14
C LEU A 876 32.87 -9.90 34.36
N ARG A 877 32.57 -9.32 35.54
CA ARG A 877 32.17 -10.10 36.71
C ARG A 877 30.81 -10.78 36.52
N GLU A 878 29.79 -10.06 36.05
CA GLU A 878 28.48 -10.66 35.76
C GLU A 878 28.57 -11.78 34.70
N PHE A 879 29.42 -11.63 33.68
CA PHE A 879 29.60 -12.71 32.69
C PHE A 879 30.38 -13.91 33.27
N LEU A 880 31.36 -13.68 34.17
CA LEU A 880 32.01 -14.75 34.93
C LEU A 880 31.02 -15.49 35.86
N LEU A 881 29.96 -14.83 36.34
CA LEU A 881 28.93 -15.47 37.18
C LEU A 881 28.14 -16.57 36.47
N TYR A 882 28.13 -16.59 35.13
CA TYR A 882 27.42 -17.60 34.31
C TYR A 882 28.28 -18.82 33.92
N LEU A 883 29.58 -18.81 34.21
CA LEU A 883 30.44 -19.99 34.02
C LEU A 883 30.24 -21.01 35.15
N PRO A 884 30.57 -22.31 34.94
CA PRO A 884 30.46 -23.34 35.97
C PRO A 884 31.18 -22.96 37.27
N ARG A 885 30.41 -22.98 38.36
CA ARG A 885 30.92 -22.70 39.71
C ARG A 885 31.33 -23.99 40.39
N SER A 886 32.33 -23.90 41.26
CA SER A 886 32.71 -24.99 42.14
C SER A 886 31.64 -25.20 43.21
N ASN A 887 31.07 -26.41 43.30
CA ASN A 887 30.63 -26.93 44.60
C ASN A 887 31.85 -26.89 45.54
N SER A 888 31.67 -26.40 46.77
CA SER A 888 32.75 -26.32 47.75
C SER A 888 33.29 -27.72 48.04
N PRO A 889 34.62 -27.93 48.10
CA PRO A 889 35.17 -29.17 48.63
C PRO A 889 34.75 -29.29 50.10
N LEU A 890 34.07 -30.39 50.43
CA LEU A 890 33.88 -30.79 51.82
C LEU A 890 35.27 -31.11 52.39
N GLN A 891 35.68 -30.42 53.45
CA GLN A 891 36.82 -30.84 54.27
C GLN A 891 36.43 -32.12 55.01
N ASN A 892 36.83 -33.26 54.45
CA ASN A 892 36.98 -34.48 55.24
C ASN A 892 38.24 -34.31 56.09
N GLU A 893 38.08 -33.82 57.32
CA GLU A 893 39.07 -34.01 58.39
C GLU A 893 38.57 -35.14 59.29
N GLU A 894 39.04 -36.36 59.00
CA GLU A 894 39.03 -37.49 59.92
C GLU A 894 40.47 -37.71 60.37
N ASP A 895 40.81 -37.34 61.61
CA ASP A 895 41.16 -38.33 62.65
C ASP A 895 41.50 -37.68 64.01
N GLU A 896 41.18 -38.41 65.09
CA GLU A 896 41.64 -38.37 66.50
C GLU A 896 41.95 -36.99 67.19
N SER A 897 41.49 -36.69 68.42
CA SER A 897 41.45 -37.55 69.61
C SER A 897 40.59 -37.00 70.79
N GLU A 898 40.40 -37.85 71.81
CA GLU A 898 39.95 -37.58 73.21
C GLU A 898 38.45 -37.34 73.53
N HIS A 899 37.79 -38.42 73.97
CA HIS A 899 37.02 -38.60 75.24
C HIS A 899 36.62 -37.35 76.06
N THR A 900 35.43 -37.21 76.68
CA THR A 900 34.38 -38.17 77.17
C THR A 900 33.10 -37.37 77.56
N SER A 901 31.93 -37.87 78.00
CA SER A 901 31.34 -39.20 78.32
C SER A 901 29.78 -39.11 78.33
N SER A 902 29.09 -40.22 78.66
CA SER A 902 27.80 -40.34 79.42
C SER A 902 26.74 -39.21 79.35
N SER A 903 25.43 -39.43 79.14
CA SER A 903 24.57 -40.64 79.15
C SER A 903 23.09 -40.17 78.96
N ASP A 904 22.07 -40.95 78.55
CA ASP A 904 22.00 -42.34 78.06
C ASP A 904 20.65 -42.63 77.32
N HIS A 905 20.43 -43.90 76.96
CA HIS A 905 19.13 -44.57 76.72
C HIS A 905 18.20 -44.11 75.56
N LEU A 906 18.40 -44.81 74.42
CA LEU A 906 17.37 -45.41 73.54
C LEU A 906 16.21 -46.15 74.30
N PRO A 907 15.10 -46.61 73.66
CA PRO A 907 14.99 -47.01 72.23
C PRO A 907 13.67 -46.74 71.45
N ASP A 908 13.76 -46.90 70.11
CA ASP A 908 12.77 -47.47 69.16
C ASP A 908 11.32 -46.90 69.04
N ALA A 909 10.55 -47.14 67.96
CA ALA A 909 10.70 -48.17 66.91
C ALA A 909 10.43 -47.71 65.46
N HIS A 910 11.05 -48.48 64.57
CA HIS A 910 10.98 -48.53 63.10
C HIS A 910 9.61 -48.71 62.40
N MET A 911 9.66 -48.53 61.07
CA MET A 911 8.72 -48.94 59.98
C MET A 911 7.49 -48.04 59.72
N LYS A 912 6.96 -47.79 58.49
CA LYS A 912 7.31 -47.93 57.03
C LYS A 912 6.02 -48.33 56.27
N VAL A 913 5.93 -48.03 54.96
CA VAL A 913 4.76 -48.20 54.06
C VAL A 913 3.71 -47.08 54.26
N LYS A 914 3.28 -46.22 53.31
CA LYS A 914 3.25 -46.10 51.82
C LYS A 914 1.84 -46.34 51.24
N ASP A 915 1.31 -45.29 50.60
CA ASP A 915 0.08 -45.17 49.78
C ASP A 915 -1.25 -45.62 50.47
N ASP A 916 -2.33 -44.83 50.47
CA ASP A 916 -3.13 -44.51 49.28
C ASP A 916 -4.03 -43.25 49.45
N MET A 917 -4.55 -42.76 48.31
CA MET A 917 -5.61 -41.73 48.15
C MET A 917 -7.00 -42.40 47.96
N PRO A 918 -8.18 -41.72 47.83
CA PRO A 918 -8.43 -40.29 47.56
C PRO A 918 -9.64 -39.63 48.30
N ASN A 919 -10.00 -38.41 47.85
CA ASN A 919 -11.29 -37.71 47.96
C ASN A 919 -11.72 -37.09 49.32
N GLY A 920 -12.10 -35.79 49.31
CA GLY A 920 -12.44 -35.06 50.55
C GLY A 920 -13.27 -33.77 50.47
N THR A 921 -13.75 -33.32 49.30
CA THR A 921 -14.63 -32.13 49.12
C THR A 921 -13.95 -30.75 49.31
N ALA A 922 -14.50 -29.71 48.68
CA ALA A 922 -13.98 -28.34 48.71
C ALA A 922 -14.78 -27.42 49.64
N SER A 923 -14.14 -26.34 50.12
CA SER A 923 -14.80 -25.09 50.50
C SER A 923 -13.92 -23.90 50.09
N ILE A 924 -14.55 -22.76 49.82
CA ILE A 924 -13.94 -21.53 49.29
C ILE A 924 -14.24 -20.37 50.24
N SER A 925 -13.44 -19.29 50.16
CA SER A 925 -13.70 -17.90 50.61
C SER A 925 -12.73 -17.40 51.72
N PRO A 926 -12.56 -16.06 51.90
CA PRO A 926 -11.50 -15.39 51.15
C PRO A 926 -10.66 -14.39 51.96
N THR A 927 -9.33 -14.56 51.97
CA THR A 927 -8.40 -13.60 52.58
C THR A 927 -8.04 -12.43 51.66
N LYS A 928 -8.85 -11.38 51.80
CA LYS A 928 -8.44 -9.99 52.07
C LYS A 928 -7.23 -9.38 51.31
N VAL A 929 -7.48 -8.22 50.69
CA VAL A 929 -6.48 -7.32 50.09
C VAL A 929 -5.46 -6.83 51.13
N GLU A 930 -4.18 -6.82 50.75
CA GLU A 930 -3.13 -6.01 51.40
C GLU A 930 -2.14 -5.48 50.34
N ALA A 931 -1.51 -4.34 50.62
CA ALA A 931 -0.71 -3.56 49.65
C ALA A 931 0.80 -3.85 49.79
N PRO A 932 1.62 -3.68 48.73
CA PRO A 932 3.04 -4.04 48.77
C PRO A 932 3.88 -3.03 49.56
N SER A 933 4.42 -3.47 50.71
CA SER A 933 5.52 -2.80 51.39
C SER A 933 6.88 -3.31 50.86
N LEU A 934 7.79 -2.40 50.52
CA LEU A 934 9.16 -2.75 50.17
C LEU A 934 9.98 -2.97 51.44
N SER A 935 10.52 -4.17 51.64
CA SER A 935 11.73 -4.39 52.46
C SER A 935 12.30 -5.79 52.28
N SER A 936 13.64 -5.88 52.20
CA SER A 936 14.46 -7.09 52.41
C SER A 936 13.92 -8.42 51.88
N VAL A 937 14.29 -8.76 50.63
CA VAL A 937 14.37 -10.18 50.23
C VAL A 937 15.47 -10.84 51.06
N SER A 938 15.09 -11.73 51.95
CA SER A 938 16.02 -12.54 52.75
C SER A 938 16.78 -13.54 51.87
N THR A 939 18.07 -13.70 52.12
CA THR A 939 18.93 -14.65 51.40
C THR A 939 18.72 -16.08 51.90
N SER A 940 17.60 -16.71 51.53
CA SER A 940 17.29 -18.11 51.86
C SER A 940 17.43 -19.04 50.65
N SER A 941 18.57 -19.73 50.57
CA SER A 941 18.76 -21.04 49.93
C SER A 941 18.04 -21.29 48.58
N LEU A 942 18.50 -20.62 47.52
CA LEU A 942 18.41 -21.21 46.17
C LEU A 942 19.58 -22.18 45.98
N THR A 943 19.30 -23.49 46.00
CA THR A 943 20.25 -24.52 45.56
C THR A 943 20.60 -24.26 44.10
N ALA A 944 21.86 -23.93 43.83
CA ALA A 944 22.28 -23.49 42.50
C ALA A 944 22.18 -24.61 41.47
N GLY A 945 21.29 -24.44 40.49
CA GLY A 945 21.32 -25.25 39.27
C GLY A 945 22.66 -25.06 38.55
N ILE A 946 23.19 -26.15 37.99
CA ILE A 946 24.47 -26.12 37.27
C ILE A 946 24.29 -25.27 36.00
N PRO A 947 25.14 -24.26 35.74
CA PRO A 947 25.06 -23.51 34.49
C PRO A 947 25.23 -24.42 33.27
N SER A 948 24.38 -24.26 32.26
CA SER A 948 24.47 -25.02 31.00
C SER A 948 25.89 -24.99 30.45
N TYR A 949 26.49 -26.19 30.31
CA TYR A 949 27.80 -26.34 29.70
C TYR A 949 27.81 -25.84 28.24
N LEU A 950 26.67 -25.93 27.54
CA LEU A 950 26.51 -25.53 26.15
C LEU A 950 26.40 -24.00 26.00
N PHE A 951 25.77 -23.31 26.97
CA PHE A 951 25.79 -21.85 27.06
C PHE A 951 27.20 -21.35 27.43
N ALA A 952 27.83 -21.96 28.44
CA ALA A 952 29.19 -21.63 28.86
C ALA A 952 30.21 -21.80 27.72
N GLU A 953 30.07 -22.85 26.89
CA GLU A 953 30.92 -23.09 25.71
C GLU A 953 30.89 -21.91 24.74
N LYS A 954 29.72 -21.29 24.51
CA LYS A 954 29.60 -20.14 23.61
C LYS A 954 29.94 -18.82 24.29
N LEU A 955 29.84 -18.74 25.62
CA LEU A 955 30.20 -17.57 26.40
C LEU A 955 31.72 -17.39 26.54
N VAL A 956 32.50 -18.47 26.70
CA VAL A 956 33.95 -18.40 26.93
C VAL A 956 34.70 -17.59 25.85
N PRO A 957 34.47 -17.79 24.53
CA PRO A 957 35.06 -16.94 23.49
C PRO A 957 34.69 -15.46 23.64
N VAL A 958 33.41 -15.15 23.83
CA VAL A 958 32.91 -13.77 23.93
C VAL A 958 33.51 -13.06 25.15
N LEU A 959 33.60 -13.74 26.29
CA LEU A 959 34.22 -13.24 27.51
C LEU A 959 35.70 -12.92 27.31
N VAL A 960 36.42 -13.79 26.61
CA VAL A 960 37.86 -13.64 26.32
C VAL A 960 38.10 -12.49 25.34
N ASP A 961 37.31 -12.42 24.26
CA ASP A 961 37.40 -11.37 23.25
C ASP A 961 37.06 -9.99 23.86
N LEU A 962 36.12 -9.92 24.80
CA LEU A 962 35.81 -8.72 25.59
C LEU A 962 36.94 -8.37 26.58
N PHE A 963 37.49 -9.35 27.31
CA PHE A 963 38.62 -9.14 28.21
C PHE A 963 39.83 -8.56 27.48
N LEU A 964 40.19 -9.08 26.30
CA LEU A 964 41.30 -8.58 25.49
C LEU A 964 41.10 -7.13 25.01
N GLN A 965 39.87 -6.64 24.96
CA GLN A 965 39.50 -5.27 24.57
C GLN A 965 39.33 -4.29 25.74
N ALA A 966 39.14 -4.78 26.97
CA ALA A 966 38.99 -3.94 28.15
C ALA A 966 40.24 -3.03 28.37
N PRO A 967 40.13 -1.88 29.04
CA PRO A 967 41.29 -1.05 29.34
C PRO A 967 42.25 -1.77 30.31
N GLU A 968 43.53 -1.42 30.24
CA GLU A 968 44.59 -2.22 30.89
C GLU A 968 44.49 -2.23 32.42
N ILE A 969 43.99 -1.18 33.07
CA ILE A 969 43.84 -1.15 34.54
C ILE A 969 42.79 -2.18 34.98
N GLU A 970 41.64 -2.17 34.31
CA GLU A 970 40.51 -3.07 34.55
C GLU A 970 40.86 -4.52 34.21
N LYS A 971 41.61 -4.77 33.12
CA LYS A 971 42.21 -6.09 32.80
C LYS A 971 42.99 -6.64 33.99
N HIS A 972 43.96 -5.90 34.51
CA HIS A 972 44.85 -6.39 35.59
C HIS A 972 44.09 -6.72 36.89
N ILE A 973 42.96 -6.06 37.16
CA ILE A 973 42.11 -6.34 38.32
C ILE A 973 41.31 -7.63 38.14
N ILE A 974 40.73 -7.86 36.95
CA ILE A 974 39.86 -9.02 36.68
C ILE A 974 40.63 -10.30 36.28
N PHE A 975 41.89 -10.17 35.81
CA PHE A 975 42.71 -11.27 35.30
C PHE A 975 42.75 -12.51 36.24
N PRO A 976 42.97 -12.41 37.57
CA PRO A 976 42.96 -13.59 38.44
C PRO A 976 41.61 -14.31 38.48
N GLU A 977 40.52 -13.53 38.43
CA GLU A 977 39.13 -14.02 38.50
C GLU A 977 38.70 -14.69 37.18
N LEU A 978 39.24 -14.22 36.05
CA LEU A 978 39.14 -14.86 34.74
C LEU A 978 39.94 -16.17 34.67
N ILE A 979 41.22 -16.17 35.04
CA ILE A 979 42.08 -17.37 35.03
C ILE A 979 41.49 -18.47 35.91
N GLN A 980 41.06 -18.14 37.12
CA GLN A 980 40.41 -19.08 38.04
C GLN A 980 39.14 -19.69 37.43
N SER A 981 38.37 -18.92 36.65
CA SER A 981 37.11 -19.37 36.05
C SER A 981 37.30 -20.16 34.75
N LEU A 982 38.33 -19.83 33.95
CA LEU A 982 38.80 -20.70 32.86
C LEU A 982 39.31 -22.04 33.43
N GLY A 983 40.05 -22.02 34.53
CA GLY A 983 40.45 -23.23 35.28
C GLY A 983 39.26 -24.11 35.69
N ARG A 984 38.17 -23.51 36.20
CA ARG A 984 36.91 -24.23 36.46
C ARG A 984 36.32 -24.86 35.19
N CYS A 985 36.34 -24.15 34.06
CA CYS A 985 35.87 -24.68 32.78
C CYS A 985 36.76 -25.84 32.28
N MET A 986 38.09 -25.75 32.44
CA MET A 986 39.04 -26.83 32.12
C MET A 986 38.79 -28.08 32.99
N MET A 987 38.45 -27.92 34.27
CA MET A 987 38.09 -29.03 35.16
C MET A 987 36.82 -29.79 34.74
N THR A 988 35.92 -29.21 33.94
CA THR A 988 34.70 -29.91 33.49
C THR A 988 34.99 -31.17 32.66
N ARG A 989 36.21 -31.34 32.16
CA ARG A 989 36.73 -32.58 31.57
C ARG A 989 36.53 -33.81 32.46
N ARG A 990 36.47 -33.65 33.79
CA ARG A 990 36.20 -34.73 34.74
C ARG A 990 34.81 -35.32 34.55
N ASP A 991 33.81 -34.45 34.49
CA ASP A 991 32.39 -34.80 34.63
C ASP A 991 31.69 -34.83 33.26
N ASN A 992 32.26 -34.15 32.27
CA ASN A 992 31.86 -34.14 30.87
C ASN A 992 33.13 -34.16 29.97
N PRO A 993 33.82 -35.31 29.83
CA PRO A 993 35.02 -35.44 28.99
C PRO A 993 34.73 -35.21 27.50
N ASP A 994 33.50 -35.48 27.07
CA ASP A 994 33.12 -35.42 25.66
C ASP A 994 32.75 -33.99 25.21
N GLY A 995 32.30 -33.12 26.13
CA GLY A 995 31.91 -31.74 25.87
C GLY A 995 33.07 -30.82 25.44
N ALA A 996 32.79 -29.84 24.57
CA ALA A 996 33.83 -28.96 24.02
C ALA A 996 34.27 -27.81 24.96
N LEU A 997 33.49 -27.50 26.01
CA LEU A 997 33.79 -26.42 26.96
C LEU A 997 35.21 -26.51 27.56
N TRP A 998 35.65 -27.69 28.01
CA TRP A 998 36.98 -27.82 28.61
C TRP A 998 38.10 -27.59 27.59
N ARG A 999 37.92 -28.05 26.35
CA ARG A 999 38.89 -27.88 25.25
C ARG A 999 39.08 -26.40 24.94
N LEU A 1000 37.96 -25.71 24.72
CA LEU A 1000 37.91 -24.29 24.42
C LEU A 1000 38.44 -23.42 25.58
N ALA A 1001 38.25 -23.86 26.83
CA ALA A 1001 38.84 -23.21 27.99
C ALA A 1001 40.37 -23.38 28.06
N VAL A 1002 40.91 -24.56 27.69
CA VAL A 1002 42.38 -24.76 27.57
C VAL A 1002 42.96 -23.88 26.46
N GLU A 1003 42.31 -23.81 25.29
CA GLU A 1003 42.71 -22.93 24.18
C GLU A 1003 42.80 -21.48 24.64
N ARG A 1004 41.69 -20.92 25.19
CA ARG A 1004 41.64 -19.50 25.58
C ARG A 1004 42.52 -19.16 26.79
N PHE A 1005 42.76 -20.11 27.69
CA PHE A 1005 43.74 -19.98 28.77
C PHE A 1005 45.16 -19.83 28.21
N ASN A 1006 45.54 -20.64 27.22
CA ASN A 1006 46.82 -20.49 26.53
C ASN A 1006 46.90 -19.16 25.77
N ASP A 1007 45.86 -18.78 25.00
CA ASP A 1007 45.81 -17.55 24.21
C ASP A 1007 46.06 -16.31 25.09
N ILE A 1008 45.35 -16.19 26.21
CA ILE A 1008 45.47 -15.05 27.14
C ILE A 1008 46.88 -14.99 27.78
N LEU A 1009 47.42 -16.12 28.24
CA LEU A 1009 48.74 -16.13 28.88
C LEU A 1009 49.87 -15.82 27.90
N VAL A 1010 49.75 -16.30 26.67
CA VAL A 1010 50.72 -16.01 25.60
C VAL A 1010 50.66 -14.55 25.17
N ASP A 1011 49.48 -13.90 25.18
CA ASP A 1011 49.36 -12.44 24.94
C ASP A 1011 49.97 -11.60 26.08
N ASP A 1012 49.72 -11.93 27.36
CA ASP A 1012 50.33 -11.27 28.53
C ASP A 1012 51.87 -11.31 28.46
N ILE A 1013 52.43 -12.48 28.18
CA ILE A 1013 53.88 -12.69 28.10
C ILE A 1013 54.48 -11.94 26.91
N LYS A 1014 53.82 -11.97 25.73
CA LYS A 1014 54.29 -11.21 24.56
C LYS A 1014 54.31 -9.71 24.82
N ARG A 1015 53.28 -9.15 25.46
CA ARG A 1015 53.26 -7.73 25.87
C ARG A 1015 54.42 -7.36 26.80
N LEU A 1016 54.76 -8.23 27.76
CA LEU A 1016 55.87 -8.03 28.69
C LEU A 1016 57.23 -8.03 27.97
N THR A 1017 57.43 -8.91 26.98
CA THR A 1017 58.67 -8.93 26.18
C THR A 1017 58.81 -7.71 25.25
N VAL A 1018 57.71 -7.21 24.68
CA VAL A 1018 57.73 -6.10 23.70
C VAL A 1018 57.89 -4.73 24.36
N ASN A 1019 57.29 -4.51 25.53
CA ASN A 1019 57.23 -3.17 26.16
C ASN A 1019 58.46 -2.81 27.04
N GLY A 1020 59.51 -3.64 27.07
CA GLY A 1020 60.79 -3.28 27.69
C GLY A 1020 60.83 -3.35 29.23
N GLY A 1021 59.98 -4.17 29.83
CA GLY A 1021 59.91 -4.37 31.29
C GLY A 1021 58.49 -4.16 31.87
N PRO A 1022 58.30 -4.38 33.18
CA PRO A 1022 57.01 -4.15 33.82
C PRO A 1022 56.68 -2.66 33.82
N THR A 1023 55.59 -2.29 33.15
CA THR A 1023 55.11 -0.89 33.10
C THR A 1023 54.87 -0.36 34.51
N GLU A 1024 55.36 0.85 34.79
CA GLU A 1024 55.42 1.46 36.15
C GLU A 1024 54.05 1.66 36.84
N SER A 1025 52.96 1.41 36.13
CA SER A 1025 51.57 1.46 36.62
C SER A 1025 51.12 0.21 37.40
N ILE A 1026 51.84 -0.93 37.33
CA ILE A 1026 51.34 -2.21 37.86
C ILE A 1026 51.92 -2.52 39.26
N GLY A 1027 51.04 -2.67 40.25
CA GLY A 1027 51.42 -3.10 41.59
C GLY A 1027 51.83 -4.57 41.66
N LYS A 1028 53.08 -4.84 42.11
CA LYS A 1028 53.62 -6.19 42.36
C LYS A 1028 52.64 -7.21 43.01
N PRO A 1029 51.86 -6.88 44.06
CA PRO A 1029 50.91 -7.85 44.64
C PRO A 1029 49.82 -8.33 43.67
N ALA A 1030 49.43 -7.54 42.66
CA ALA A 1030 48.46 -7.97 41.65
C ALA A 1030 49.04 -9.03 40.71
N ARG A 1031 50.26 -8.83 40.19
CA ARG A 1031 50.98 -9.83 39.38
C ARG A 1031 51.23 -11.12 40.18
N THR A 1032 51.58 -11.02 41.47
CA THR A 1032 51.69 -12.19 42.36
C THR A 1032 50.37 -12.97 42.47
N ARG A 1033 49.20 -12.29 42.51
CA ARG A 1033 47.89 -12.96 42.51
C ARG A 1033 47.62 -13.66 41.18
N ILE A 1034 47.89 -13.01 40.04
CA ILE A 1034 47.74 -13.61 38.70
C ILE A 1034 48.58 -14.89 38.60
N TRP A 1035 49.89 -14.79 38.87
CA TRP A 1035 50.81 -15.94 38.81
C TRP A 1035 50.43 -17.06 39.78
N LYS A 1036 49.83 -16.76 40.93
CA LYS A 1036 49.31 -17.78 41.85
C LYS A 1036 48.18 -18.57 41.20
N GLU A 1037 47.14 -17.90 40.69
CA GLU A 1037 45.99 -18.59 40.06
C GLU A 1037 46.44 -19.36 38.80
N VAL A 1038 47.42 -18.84 38.04
CA VAL A 1038 48.03 -19.57 36.90
C VAL A 1038 48.71 -20.87 37.35
N ALA A 1039 49.50 -20.83 38.42
CA ALA A 1039 50.13 -22.04 38.96
C ALA A 1039 49.10 -23.01 39.57
N ASP A 1040 48.06 -22.50 40.24
CA ASP A 1040 46.96 -23.31 40.76
C ASP A 1040 46.24 -24.05 39.61
N VAL A 1041 45.99 -23.39 38.47
CA VAL A 1041 45.38 -24.02 37.27
C VAL A 1041 46.31 -25.04 36.62
N TYR A 1042 47.62 -24.74 36.48
CA TYR A 1042 48.57 -25.70 35.91
C TYR A 1042 48.75 -26.94 36.81
N GLU A 1043 48.88 -26.77 38.13
CA GLU A 1043 48.95 -27.88 39.09
C GLU A 1043 47.70 -28.76 38.99
N ILE A 1044 46.50 -28.16 39.07
CA ILE A 1044 45.25 -28.91 39.04
C ILE A 1044 45.04 -29.58 37.69
N PHE A 1045 45.27 -28.89 36.56
CA PHE A 1045 44.93 -29.43 35.24
C PHE A 1045 45.95 -30.44 34.72
N LEU A 1046 47.25 -30.16 34.84
CA LEU A 1046 48.29 -31.08 34.35
C LEU A 1046 48.39 -32.32 35.25
N ILE A 1047 48.46 -32.14 36.57
CA ILE A 1047 48.60 -33.27 37.52
C ILE A 1047 47.29 -34.04 37.63
N GLY A 1048 46.14 -33.34 37.62
CA GLY A 1048 44.81 -33.92 37.75
C GLY A 1048 44.33 -34.71 36.54
N TYR A 1049 44.37 -34.13 35.33
CA TYR A 1049 43.61 -34.67 34.18
C TYR A 1049 44.44 -35.01 32.94
N CYS A 1050 45.49 -34.23 32.62
CA CYS A 1050 46.31 -34.49 31.43
C CYS A 1050 47.11 -35.79 31.59
N GLY A 1051 47.42 -36.50 30.50
CA GLY A 1051 48.31 -37.66 30.49
C GLY A 1051 47.85 -38.82 31.37
N ARG A 1052 46.54 -39.04 31.47
CA ARG A 1052 45.91 -40.16 32.21
C ARG A 1052 45.09 -41.04 31.27
N ALA A 1053 44.80 -42.27 31.71
CA ALA A 1053 43.95 -43.21 30.98
C ALA A 1053 42.52 -42.66 30.91
N LEU A 1054 41.96 -42.58 29.69
CA LEU A 1054 40.59 -42.12 29.45
C LEU A 1054 39.61 -43.30 29.42
N PRO A 1055 38.36 -43.14 29.87
CA PRO A 1055 37.32 -44.18 29.73
C PRO A 1055 37.10 -44.56 28.27
N SER A 1056 37.16 -45.85 27.95
CA SER A 1056 37.34 -46.37 26.59
C SER A 1056 36.12 -46.34 25.67
N ASN A 1057 34.97 -45.76 26.09
CA ASN A 1057 33.65 -46.20 25.61
C ASN A 1057 32.79 -45.13 24.88
N SER A 1058 33.27 -43.91 24.65
CA SER A 1058 32.46 -42.85 23.99
C SER A 1058 33.13 -42.11 22.83
N LEU A 1059 34.43 -41.80 22.91
CA LEU A 1059 35.09 -40.90 21.94
C LEU A 1059 35.59 -41.58 20.66
N SER A 1060 35.52 -40.83 19.55
CA SER A 1060 36.15 -41.23 18.29
C SER A 1060 37.69 -41.14 18.37
N SER A 1061 38.37 -41.98 17.58
CA SER A 1061 39.85 -41.97 17.50
C SER A 1061 40.45 -40.67 16.94
N VAL A 1062 39.64 -39.82 16.30
CA VAL A 1062 40.03 -38.47 15.86
C VAL A 1062 39.94 -37.49 17.03
N ALA A 1063 38.85 -37.54 17.81
CA ALA A 1063 38.68 -36.69 19.00
C ALA A 1063 39.75 -36.97 20.06
N LEU A 1064 40.04 -38.26 20.35
CA LEU A 1064 41.11 -38.64 21.28
C LEU A 1064 42.48 -38.07 20.88
N ARG A 1065 42.80 -38.06 19.58
CA ARG A 1065 44.05 -37.46 19.08
C ARG A 1065 44.07 -35.93 19.17
N ALA A 1066 42.92 -35.27 19.02
CA ALA A 1066 42.81 -33.83 19.24
C ALA A 1066 43.03 -33.49 20.72
N ASP A 1067 42.44 -34.27 21.64
CA ASP A 1067 42.62 -34.13 23.09
C ASP A 1067 44.09 -34.35 23.49
N GLU A 1068 44.72 -35.42 23.00
CA GLU A 1068 46.15 -35.66 23.17
C GLU A 1068 47.01 -34.51 22.61
N SER A 1069 46.63 -33.91 21.48
CA SER A 1069 47.35 -32.78 20.91
C SER A 1069 47.21 -31.53 21.78
N LEU A 1070 46.01 -31.28 22.32
CA LEU A 1070 45.73 -30.13 23.17
C LEU A 1070 46.44 -30.22 24.54
N GLU A 1071 46.53 -31.43 25.12
CA GLU A 1071 47.36 -31.70 26.30
C GLU A 1071 48.85 -31.36 26.06
N MET A 1072 49.38 -31.75 24.91
CA MET A 1072 50.77 -31.44 24.54
C MET A 1072 50.94 -29.94 24.29
N THR A 1073 49.93 -29.25 23.74
CA THR A 1073 49.96 -27.80 23.54
C THR A 1073 50.04 -27.03 24.86
N ILE A 1074 49.18 -27.31 25.85
CA ILE A 1074 49.26 -26.62 27.16
C ILE A 1074 50.57 -26.95 27.91
N LEU A 1075 51.11 -28.17 27.74
CA LEU A 1075 52.43 -28.54 28.27
C LEU A 1075 53.59 -27.81 27.55
N ASN A 1076 53.50 -27.62 26.24
CA ASN A 1076 54.46 -26.83 25.46
C ASN A 1076 54.39 -25.34 25.83
N VAL A 1077 53.20 -24.77 26.01
CA VAL A 1077 53.05 -23.38 26.48
C VAL A 1077 53.75 -23.22 27.84
N LEU A 1078 53.51 -24.10 28.81
CA LEU A 1078 54.20 -24.03 30.11
C LEU A 1078 55.73 -24.16 29.97
N GLY A 1079 56.21 -25.16 29.23
CA GLY A 1079 57.63 -25.51 29.17
C GLY A 1079 58.48 -24.66 28.21
N ASP A 1080 57.88 -24.08 27.17
CA ASP A 1080 58.58 -23.33 26.12
C ASP A 1080 58.23 -21.85 26.10
N GLU A 1081 56.94 -21.47 26.19
CA GLU A 1081 56.50 -20.06 26.12
C GLU A 1081 56.54 -19.37 27.49
N ILE A 1082 56.21 -20.06 28.59
CA ILE A 1082 56.21 -19.49 29.95
C ILE A 1082 57.59 -19.59 30.59
N LEU A 1083 58.08 -20.81 30.85
CA LEU A 1083 59.25 -21.04 31.70
C LEU A 1083 60.61 -20.72 31.05
N LYS A 1084 60.65 -20.38 29.76
CA LYS A 1084 61.85 -19.82 29.10
C LYS A 1084 61.83 -18.30 28.94
N SER A 1085 60.64 -17.69 28.94
CA SER A 1085 60.48 -16.24 28.71
C SER A 1085 60.89 -15.41 29.92
N SER A 1086 61.14 -14.11 29.69
CA SER A 1086 61.43 -13.13 30.73
C SER A 1086 60.17 -12.75 31.52
N ILE A 1087 59.73 -13.63 32.44
CA ILE A 1087 58.53 -13.44 33.26
C ILE A 1087 58.83 -12.84 34.64
N ASP A 1088 57.88 -12.09 35.20
CA ASP A 1088 57.95 -11.41 36.50
C ASP A 1088 57.48 -12.26 37.68
N ALA A 1089 57.39 -13.58 37.50
CA ALA A 1089 56.86 -14.51 38.49
C ALA A 1089 57.77 -14.66 39.74
N PRO A 1090 57.21 -14.55 40.96
CA PRO A 1090 57.94 -14.85 42.20
C PRO A 1090 58.58 -16.25 42.23
N LEU A 1091 59.76 -16.37 42.87
CA LEU A 1091 60.56 -17.59 42.91
C LEU A 1091 59.80 -18.83 43.41
N ASN A 1092 58.95 -18.65 44.42
CA ASN A 1092 58.12 -19.73 44.97
C ASN A 1092 57.05 -20.23 43.96
N ILE A 1093 56.66 -19.40 43.00
CA ILE A 1093 55.73 -19.78 41.93
C ILE A 1093 56.48 -20.45 40.77
N LEU A 1094 57.68 -19.96 40.42
CA LEU A 1094 58.58 -20.66 39.49
C LEU A 1094 58.88 -22.09 39.98
N GLN A 1095 59.14 -22.26 41.28
CA GLN A 1095 59.29 -23.57 41.91
C GLN A 1095 58.06 -24.46 41.75
N ARG A 1096 56.85 -23.95 42.04
CA ARG A 1096 55.59 -24.69 41.83
C ARG A 1096 55.39 -25.15 40.39
N LEU A 1097 55.65 -24.29 39.42
CA LEU A 1097 55.53 -24.62 37.99
C LEU A 1097 56.53 -25.70 37.55
N VAL A 1098 57.79 -25.64 38.01
CA VAL A 1098 58.79 -26.68 37.71
C VAL A 1098 58.45 -27.99 38.43
N PHE A 1099 58.02 -27.96 39.69
CA PHE A 1099 57.53 -29.15 40.41
C PHE A 1099 56.24 -29.73 39.79
N THR A 1100 55.44 -28.93 39.09
CA THR A 1100 54.28 -29.41 38.33
C THR A 1100 54.72 -30.28 37.15
N LEU A 1101 55.75 -29.84 36.41
CA LEU A 1101 56.37 -30.64 35.36
C LEU A 1101 56.96 -31.94 35.94
N ASP A 1102 57.66 -31.87 37.06
CA ASP A 1102 58.22 -33.06 37.72
C ASP A 1102 57.16 -34.06 38.19
N ARG A 1103 56.08 -33.62 38.83
CA ARG A 1103 54.96 -34.49 39.25
C ARG A 1103 54.18 -35.10 38.07
N CYS A 1104 54.42 -34.61 36.85
CA CYS A 1104 53.92 -35.24 35.62
C CYS A 1104 54.98 -36.16 34.97
N ALA A 1105 56.26 -35.79 35.03
CA ALA A 1105 57.40 -36.61 34.61
C ALA A 1105 57.63 -37.84 35.50
N SER A 1106 57.25 -37.76 36.78
CA SER A 1106 57.39 -38.86 37.75
C SER A 1106 56.46 -40.03 37.49
N ARG A 1107 55.41 -39.86 36.66
CA ARG A 1107 54.30 -40.83 36.58
C ARG A 1107 54.74 -42.19 36.10
N THR A 1108 55.62 -42.29 35.11
CA THR A 1108 56.12 -43.59 34.66
C THR A 1108 56.96 -44.23 35.77
N CYS A 1109 58.10 -43.66 36.20
CA CYS A 1109 58.94 -44.24 37.26
C CYS A 1109 58.29 -44.42 38.65
N SER A 1110 57.24 -43.67 39.01
CA SER A 1110 56.56 -43.82 40.31
C SER A 1110 55.60 -45.02 40.38
N LEU A 1111 55.11 -45.52 39.24
CA LEU A 1111 54.14 -46.61 39.18
C LEU A 1111 54.81 -47.99 39.35
N PRO A 1112 54.22 -48.92 40.14
CA PRO A 1112 54.63 -50.32 40.22
C PRO A 1112 54.63 -51.02 38.86
N ILE A 1113 55.49 -52.03 38.71
CA ILE A 1113 55.84 -52.60 37.41
C ILE A 1113 54.66 -53.22 36.67
N GLU A 1114 53.76 -53.88 37.39
CA GLU A 1114 52.52 -54.48 36.89
C GLU A 1114 51.53 -53.43 36.37
N THR A 1115 51.57 -52.22 36.93
CA THR A 1115 50.70 -51.11 36.52
C THR A 1115 51.27 -50.31 35.35
N VAL A 1116 52.60 -50.32 35.15
CA VAL A 1116 53.27 -49.67 34.01
C VAL A 1116 53.11 -50.47 32.72
N GLU A 1117 53.01 -51.80 32.79
CA GLU A 1117 52.68 -52.63 31.62
C GLU A 1117 51.27 -52.31 31.06
N LEU A 1118 50.35 -51.90 31.94
CA LEU A 1118 48.98 -51.48 31.58
C LEU A 1118 48.87 -50.00 31.18
N MET A 1119 49.96 -49.23 31.18
CA MET A 1119 49.95 -47.78 30.93
C MET A 1119 49.70 -47.46 29.45
N PRO A 1120 48.64 -46.71 29.09
CA PRO A 1120 48.41 -46.30 27.70
C PRO A 1120 49.54 -45.44 27.14
N SER A 1121 49.86 -45.63 25.86
CA SER A 1121 51.03 -45.01 25.21
C SER A 1121 50.99 -43.47 25.16
N HIS A 1122 49.82 -42.84 25.26
CA HIS A 1122 49.73 -41.37 25.35
C HIS A 1122 50.10 -40.87 26.75
N CYS A 1123 49.80 -41.62 27.81
CA CYS A 1123 50.18 -41.31 29.18
C CYS A 1123 51.71 -41.33 29.36
N SER A 1124 52.38 -42.37 28.85
CA SER A 1124 53.85 -42.45 28.90
C SER A 1124 54.49 -41.36 28.05
N ARG A 1125 53.96 -41.11 26.84
CA ARG A 1125 54.40 -40.01 25.96
C ARG A 1125 54.25 -38.64 26.62
N PHE A 1126 53.16 -38.38 27.35
CA PHE A 1126 52.98 -37.13 28.09
C PHE A 1126 54.01 -37.01 29.23
N SER A 1127 54.18 -38.06 30.03
CA SER A 1127 55.15 -38.10 31.13
C SER A 1127 56.59 -37.87 30.64
N LEU A 1128 56.97 -38.54 29.55
CA LEU A 1128 58.25 -38.36 28.86
C LEU A 1128 58.42 -36.94 28.30
N THR A 1129 57.35 -36.32 27.81
CA THR A 1129 57.40 -34.93 27.32
C THR A 1129 57.58 -33.94 28.47
N CYS A 1130 56.98 -34.17 29.64
CA CYS A 1130 57.25 -33.38 30.85
C CYS A 1130 58.72 -33.49 31.27
N LEU A 1131 59.29 -34.70 31.21
CA LEU A 1131 60.71 -34.93 31.48
C LEU A 1131 61.61 -34.22 30.45
N GLN A 1132 61.25 -34.26 29.16
CA GLN A 1132 61.91 -33.48 28.11
C GLN A 1132 61.87 -31.96 28.39
N LYS A 1133 60.77 -31.42 28.94
CA LYS A 1133 60.74 -30.00 29.34
C LYS A 1133 61.73 -29.70 30.47
N LEU A 1134 61.88 -30.58 31.48
CA LEU A 1134 62.90 -30.39 32.53
C LEU A 1134 64.33 -30.39 31.95
N PHE A 1135 64.65 -31.29 31.01
CA PHE A 1135 65.91 -31.26 30.26
C PHE A 1135 66.08 -29.95 29.48
N THR A 1136 65.05 -29.51 28.76
CA THR A 1136 65.10 -28.28 27.93
C THR A 1136 65.19 -26.99 28.76
N LEU A 1137 64.59 -26.97 29.96
CA LEU A 1137 64.72 -25.86 30.90
C LEU A 1137 66.08 -25.84 31.59
N SER A 1138 66.71 -27.00 31.77
CA SER A 1138 68.08 -27.12 32.28
C SER A 1138 69.14 -26.80 31.21
N SER A 1139 68.84 -27.02 29.92
CA SER A 1139 69.78 -26.81 28.82
C SER A 1139 70.06 -25.35 28.50
N TYR A 1140 71.23 -25.10 27.90
CA TYR A 1140 71.68 -23.80 27.40
C TYR A 1140 72.24 -23.92 25.98
N CYS A 1141 71.85 -23.01 25.08
CA CYS A 1141 72.39 -22.89 23.73
C CYS A 1141 72.71 -21.42 23.37
N LYS A 1142 73.99 -21.17 23.04
CA LYS A 1142 74.58 -19.84 22.85
C LYS A 1142 74.04 -19.05 21.65
N GLU A 1143 73.48 -19.73 20.64
CA GLU A 1143 72.97 -19.10 19.42
C GLU A 1143 71.45 -18.82 19.46
N THR A 1144 70.73 -19.35 20.46
CA THR A 1144 69.25 -19.35 20.48
C THR A 1144 68.63 -18.79 21.76
N ASP A 1145 69.34 -18.80 22.89
CA ASP A 1145 68.74 -18.57 24.21
C ASP A 1145 69.00 -17.15 24.73
N ASP A 1146 67.92 -16.36 24.92
CA ASP A 1146 67.96 -15.09 25.64
C ASP A 1146 68.14 -15.34 27.15
N TRP A 1147 69.38 -15.26 27.63
CA TRP A 1147 69.75 -15.66 28.99
C TRP A 1147 69.46 -14.58 30.04
N ASN A 1148 68.18 -14.39 30.32
CA ASN A 1148 67.69 -13.43 31.32
C ASN A 1148 67.67 -14.01 32.77
N LEU A 1149 67.44 -13.14 33.76
CA LEU A 1149 67.46 -13.51 35.19
C LEU A 1149 66.40 -14.58 35.55
N ALA A 1150 65.18 -14.48 35.01
CA ALA A 1150 64.12 -15.46 35.26
C ALA A 1150 64.49 -16.82 34.67
N ARG A 1151 65.03 -16.84 33.44
CA ARG A 1151 65.58 -18.04 32.77
C ARG A 1151 66.68 -18.71 33.60
N SER A 1152 67.58 -17.93 34.19
CA SER A 1152 68.66 -18.41 35.08
C SER A 1152 68.10 -19.07 36.35
N GLU A 1153 67.12 -18.44 37.04
CA GLU A 1153 66.49 -19.04 38.22
C GLU A 1153 65.66 -20.29 37.90
N VAL A 1154 64.86 -20.28 36.81
CA VAL A 1154 64.14 -21.47 36.34
C VAL A 1154 65.11 -22.60 36.01
N SER A 1155 66.25 -22.30 35.37
CA SER A 1155 67.27 -23.30 35.05
C SER A 1155 67.90 -23.91 36.31
N LYS A 1156 68.21 -23.10 37.34
CA LYS A 1156 68.71 -23.58 38.65
C LYS A 1156 67.71 -24.48 39.38
N ILE A 1157 66.43 -24.15 39.37
CA ILE A 1157 65.38 -25.00 39.95
C ILE A 1157 65.27 -26.30 39.13
N SER A 1158 65.20 -26.17 37.79
CA SER A 1158 65.01 -27.29 36.87
C SER A 1158 66.13 -28.30 36.93
N ILE A 1159 67.41 -27.88 36.97
CA ILE A 1159 68.54 -28.81 37.03
C ILE A 1159 68.54 -29.62 38.34
N MET A 1160 68.16 -28.99 39.47
CA MET A 1160 68.11 -29.67 40.77
C MET A 1160 67.03 -30.75 40.76
N THR A 1161 65.80 -30.38 40.38
CA THR A 1161 64.69 -31.33 40.25
C THR A 1161 64.98 -32.43 39.21
N LEU A 1162 65.64 -32.08 38.11
CA LEU A 1162 66.04 -33.03 37.06
C LEU A 1162 67.09 -34.04 37.55
N MET A 1163 68.07 -33.64 38.36
CA MET A 1163 69.05 -34.57 38.93
C MET A 1163 68.38 -35.57 39.88
N ASP A 1164 67.53 -35.11 40.79
CA ASP A 1164 66.78 -35.98 41.70
C ASP A 1164 65.86 -36.95 40.93
N ARG A 1165 65.16 -36.44 39.90
CA ARG A 1165 64.30 -37.24 39.01
C ARG A 1165 65.11 -38.27 38.22
N CYS A 1166 66.25 -37.89 37.65
CA CYS A 1166 67.13 -38.82 36.94
C CYS A 1166 67.67 -39.89 37.89
N GLN A 1167 68.19 -39.53 39.06
CA GLN A 1167 68.67 -40.50 40.05
C GLN A 1167 67.57 -41.47 40.47
N TYR A 1168 66.33 -40.97 40.66
CA TYR A 1168 65.18 -41.83 40.94
C TYR A 1168 64.88 -42.80 39.79
N ILE A 1169 64.86 -42.34 38.53
CA ILE A 1169 64.62 -43.19 37.35
C ILE A 1169 65.71 -44.26 37.20
N LEU A 1170 66.99 -43.88 37.31
CA LEU A 1170 68.14 -44.78 37.19
C LEU A 1170 68.09 -45.89 38.27
N ASN A 1171 67.80 -45.51 39.51
CA ASN A 1171 67.71 -46.45 40.64
C ASN A 1171 66.43 -47.32 40.57
N ARG A 1172 65.28 -46.74 40.20
CA ARG A 1172 64.02 -47.46 39.97
C ARG A 1172 64.18 -48.52 38.89
N PHE A 1173 64.82 -48.18 37.77
CA PHE A 1173 65.10 -49.13 36.70
C PHE A 1173 65.92 -50.34 37.19
N LEU A 1174 66.94 -50.13 38.03
CA LEU A 1174 67.73 -51.23 38.59
C LEU A 1174 66.92 -52.16 39.50
N VAL A 1175 66.07 -51.60 40.38
CA VAL A 1175 65.15 -52.38 41.23
C VAL A 1175 64.19 -53.20 40.37
N ASP A 1176 63.54 -52.54 39.42
CA ASP A 1176 62.55 -53.13 38.50
C ASP A 1176 63.16 -54.22 37.59
N GLU A 1177 64.40 -54.06 37.12
CA GLU A 1177 65.10 -55.09 36.35
C GLU A 1177 65.38 -56.32 37.24
N VAL A 1178 65.81 -56.11 38.50
CA VAL A 1178 66.07 -57.20 39.46
C VAL A 1178 64.79 -57.94 39.85
N GLU A 1179 63.68 -57.23 40.09
CA GLU A 1179 62.39 -57.81 40.47
C GLU A 1179 61.76 -58.68 39.36
N LEU A 1180 61.94 -58.33 38.09
CA LEU A 1180 61.38 -59.08 36.95
C LEU A 1180 62.07 -60.42 36.63
N GLY A 1181 63.32 -60.61 37.06
CA GLY A 1181 64.14 -61.73 36.58
C GLY A 1181 64.33 -61.68 35.05
N ASP A 1182 64.18 -62.80 34.35
CA ASP A 1182 64.42 -62.90 32.89
C ASP A 1182 63.26 -62.38 32.01
N ARG A 1183 62.27 -61.69 32.59
CA ARG A 1183 61.16 -61.10 31.83
C ARG A 1183 61.57 -59.76 31.19
N PRO A 1184 61.06 -59.42 30.00
CA PRO A 1184 61.29 -58.10 29.41
C PRO A 1184 60.62 -57.00 30.26
N LEU A 1185 61.33 -55.89 30.44
CA LEU A 1185 60.81 -54.69 31.10
C LEU A 1185 59.66 -54.06 30.31
N PRO A 1186 58.65 -53.45 30.97
CA PRO A 1186 57.59 -52.71 30.29
C PRO A 1186 58.14 -51.63 29.36
N ARG A 1187 57.57 -51.55 28.15
CA ARG A 1187 58.06 -50.63 27.09
C ARG A 1187 58.21 -49.19 27.56
N ALA A 1188 57.26 -48.67 28.35
CA ALA A 1188 57.34 -47.30 28.87
C ALA A 1188 58.54 -47.07 29.80
N ARG A 1189 58.95 -48.07 30.60
CA ARG A 1189 60.14 -48.00 31.46
C ARG A 1189 61.42 -48.02 30.62
N LEU A 1190 61.47 -48.83 29.56
CA LEU A 1190 62.59 -48.87 28.61
C LEU A 1190 62.71 -47.57 27.81
N GLU A 1191 61.60 -46.96 27.40
CA GLU A 1191 61.60 -45.65 26.72
C GLU A 1191 62.04 -44.52 27.67
N GLU A 1192 61.58 -44.52 28.93
CA GLU A 1192 61.98 -43.57 29.99
C GLU A 1192 63.50 -43.60 30.26
N ILE A 1193 64.08 -44.78 30.53
CA ILE A 1193 65.52 -44.91 30.84
C ILE A 1193 66.42 -44.61 29.63
N ILE A 1194 66.05 -45.08 28.42
CA ILE A 1194 66.84 -44.86 27.20
C ILE A 1194 66.82 -43.39 26.78
N PHE A 1195 65.70 -42.70 27.03
CA PHE A 1195 65.60 -41.25 26.84
C PHE A 1195 66.48 -40.48 27.82
N VAL A 1196 66.37 -40.75 29.13
CA VAL A 1196 67.18 -40.11 30.17
C VAL A 1196 68.68 -40.23 29.88
N LEU A 1197 69.16 -41.43 29.55
CA LEU A 1197 70.58 -41.66 29.27
C LEU A 1197 71.07 -40.96 27.99
N GLN A 1198 70.20 -40.75 26.99
CA GLN A 1198 70.52 -39.97 25.79
C GLN A 1198 70.54 -38.47 26.06
N GLU A 1199 69.52 -37.94 26.75
CA GLU A 1199 69.43 -36.51 27.04
C GLU A 1199 70.51 -36.06 28.02
N LEU A 1200 70.89 -36.87 29.02
CA LEU A 1200 72.03 -36.57 29.89
C LEU A 1200 73.36 -36.42 29.12
N ALA A 1201 73.54 -37.18 28.04
CA ALA A 1201 74.72 -37.06 27.18
C ALA A 1201 74.68 -35.81 26.27
N ARG A 1202 73.48 -35.41 25.83
CA ARG A 1202 73.25 -34.22 25.00
C ARG A 1202 73.28 -32.91 25.79
N LEU A 1203 72.78 -32.93 27.02
CA LEU A 1203 72.62 -31.77 27.89
C LEU A 1203 73.95 -31.04 28.11
N ILE A 1204 73.92 -29.73 27.89
CA ILE A 1204 74.93 -28.73 28.27
C ILE A 1204 74.20 -27.68 29.10
N ILE A 1205 74.78 -27.23 30.21
CA ILE A 1205 74.13 -26.30 31.15
C ILE A 1205 74.97 -25.02 31.29
N HIS A 1206 74.33 -23.88 31.53
CA HIS A 1206 75.02 -22.62 31.75
C HIS A 1206 75.83 -22.61 33.05
N SER A 1207 76.84 -21.74 33.15
CA SER A 1207 77.69 -21.59 34.35
C SER A 1207 76.87 -21.34 35.61
N ASP A 1208 75.88 -20.43 35.56
CA ASP A 1208 75.05 -20.08 36.71
C ASP A 1208 74.22 -21.27 37.22
N THR A 1209 73.81 -22.14 36.29
CA THR A 1209 73.04 -23.36 36.54
C THR A 1209 73.94 -24.44 37.16
N ALA A 1210 75.22 -24.51 36.77
CA ALA A 1210 76.17 -25.45 37.35
C ALA A 1210 76.50 -25.14 38.82
N VAL A 1211 76.39 -23.88 39.27
CA VAL A 1211 76.74 -23.47 40.65
C VAL A 1211 75.90 -24.21 41.70
N VAL A 1212 74.61 -24.48 41.44
CA VAL A 1212 73.70 -25.10 42.42
C VAL A 1212 73.88 -26.61 42.57
N LEU A 1213 74.55 -27.29 41.62
CA LEU A 1213 74.74 -28.75 41.67
C LEU A 1213 75.40 -29.24 42.98
N PRO A 1214 75.06 -30.43 43.50
CA PRO A 1214 75.54 -30.94 44.80
C PRO A 1214 76.96 -31.53 44.76
N LEU A 1215 77.87 -30.89 44.01
CA LEU A 1215 79.26 -31.31 43.86
C LEU A 1215 80.14 -30.82 45.01
N GLN A 1216 81.14 -31.62 45.39
CA GLN A 1216 82.13 -31.23 46.41
C GLN A 1216 83.00 -30.06 45.93
N SER A 1217 83.45 -29.22 46.86
CA SER A 1217 84.00 -27.88 46.57
C SER A 1217 85.23 -27.86 45.65
N TYR A 1218 86.08 -28.88 45.71
CA TYR A 1218 87.26 -29.02 44.83
C TYR A 1218 86.90 -29.40 43.38
N LEU A 1219 85.73 -30.03 43.14
CA LEU A 1219 85.22 -30.24 41.79
C LEU A 1219 84.67 -28.94 41.21
N LYS A 1220 83.95 -28.14 42.03
CA LYS A 1220 83.39 -26.85 41.61
C LYS A 1220 84.47 -25.84 41.17
N THR A 1221 85.66 -25.86 41.77
CA THR A 1221 86.75 -24.95 41.37
C THR A 1221 87.41 -25.32 40.04
N GLY A 1222 87.63 -26.61 39.75
CA GLY A 1222 88.16 -27.04 38.43
C GLY A 1222 87.15 -26.81 37.28
N LEU A 1223 85.86 -26.78 37.58
CA LEU A 1223 84.81 -26.48 36.62
C LEU A 1223 84.75 -25.00 36.21
N ALA A 1224 85.32 -24.07 36.99
CA ALA A 1224 85.13 -22.62 36.83
C ALA A 1224 85.87 -21.96 35.63
N GLU A 1225 86.82 -22.65 34.98
CA GLU A 1225 87.51 -22.11 33.80
C GLU A 1225 86.62 -22.10 32.54
N GLU A 1226 86.72 -21.05 31.70
CA GLU A 1226 85.75 -20.61 30.66
C GLU A 1226 85.56 -21.53 29.42
N ASN A 1227 85.76 -22.84 29.53
CA ASN A 1227 85.41 -23.81 28.48
C ASN A 1227 83.89 -24.11 28.51
N GLN A 1228 83.17 -23.62 27.49
CA GLN A 1228 81.70 -23.50 27.50
C GLN A 1228 80.91 -24.81 27.23
N ASP A 1229 81.58 -25.93 26.98
CA ASP A 1229 80.98 -27.24 26.64
C ASP A 1229 80.90 -28.26 27.81
N LYS A 1230 81.16 -27.82 29.04
CA LYS A 1230 81.25 -28.69 30.23
C LYS A 1230 79.89 -29.32 30.63
N ARG A 1231 79.93 -30.57 31.10
CA ARG A 1231 78.78 -31.40 31.55
C ARG A 1231 78.86 -31.81 33.03
N PRO A 1232 78.91 -30.85 33.98
CA PRO A 1232 79.12 -31.16 35.40
C PRO A 1232 77.98 -31.95 36.05
N HIS A 1233 76.78 -31.95 35.47
CA HIS A 1233 75.65 -32.79 35.91
C HIS A 1233 75.96 -34.29 35.85
N LEU A 1234 76.81 -34.73 34.91
CA LEU A 1234 77.20 -36.14 34.80
C LEU A 1234 78.01 -36.62 36.01
N LEU A 1235 78.71 -35.73 36.70
CA LEU A 1235 79.47 -36.06 37.91
C LEU A 1235 78.56 -36.32 39.12
N VAL A 1236 77.33 -35.77 39.12
CA VAL A 1236 76.33 -35.98 40.17
C VAL A 1236 75.76 -37.41 40.08
N LEU A 1237 75.47 -37.86 38.87
CA LEU A 1237 74.84 -39.16 38.60
C LEU A 1237 75.85 -40.31 38.37
N PHE A 1238 77.15 -40.02 38.44
CA PHE A 1238 78.24 -40.99 38.26
C PHE A 1238 78.07 -42.29 39.08
N PRO A 1239 77.67 -42.28 40.37
CA PRO A 1239 77.43 -43.51 41.12
C PRO A 1239 76.33 -44.39 40.49
N SER A 1240 75.18 -43.81 40.11
CA SER A 1240 74.10 -44.57 39.46
C SER A 1240 74.50 -45.10 38.08
N PHE A 1241 75.36 -44.40 37.34
CA PHE A 1241 75.91 -44.91 36.07
C PHE A 1241 76.83 -46.12 36.28
N CYS A 1242 77.62 -46.17 37.36
CA CYS A 1242 78.49 -47.31 37.68
C CYS A 1242 77.67 -48.60 37.94
N GLU A 1243 76.58 -48.51 38.70
CA GLU A 1243 75.68 -49.65 38.93
C GLU A 1243 75.06 -50.16 37.61
N LEU A 1244 74.59 -49.23 36.76
CA LEU A 1244 73.96 -49.54 35.46
C LEU A 1244 74.88 -50.20 34.43
N VAL A 1245 76.20 -50.25 34.64
CA VAL A 1245 77.11 -51.07 33.81
C VAL A 1245 76.70 -52.56 33.83
N THR A 1246 76.04 -53.01 34.90
CA THR A 1246 75.58 -54.39 35.09
C THR A 1246 74.22 -54.71 34.45
N SER A 1247 73.46 -53.71 33.98
CA SER A 1247 72.12 -53.89 33.40
C SER A 1247 72.10 -54.92 32.27
N ARG A 1248 71.03 -55.73 32.20
CA ARG A 1248 70.83 -56.75 31.16
C ARG A 1248 70.41 -56.15 29.81
N GLU A 1249 69.80 -54.97 29.77
CA GLU A 1249 69.43 -54.29 28.52
C GLU A 1249 70.68 -53.79 27.76
N PRO A 1250 70.99 -54.32 26.56
CA PRO A 1250 72.17 -53.89 25.80
C PRO A 1250 72.18 -52.40 25.49
N ARG A 1251 71.03 -51.79 25.17
CA ARG A 1251 70.97 -50.37 24.80
C ARG A 1251 71.25 -49.44 25.98
N VAL A 1252 70.92 -49.85 27.19
CA VAL A 1252 71.29 -49.14 28.44
C VAL A 1252 72.80 -49.18 28.63
N ARG A 1253 73.44 -50.36 28.53
CA ARG A 1253 74.90 -50.50 28.65
C ARG A 1253 75.67 -49.66 27.62
N GLU A 1254 75.20 -49.62 26.37
CA GLU A 1254 75.79 -48.76 25.32
C GLU A 1254 75.79 -47.28 25.71
N LEU A 1255 74.65 -46.76 26.18
CA LEU A 1255 74.50 -45.35 26.54
C LEU A 1255 75.27 -45.00 27.82
N VAL A 1256 75.29 -45.89 28.81
CA VAL A 1256 76.13 -45.78 30.00
C VAL A 1256 77.62 -45.72 29.62
N GLN A 1257 78.07 -46.53 28.65
CA GLN A 1257 79.45 -46.45 28.17
C GLN A 1257 79.77 -45.09 27.50
N VAL A 1258 78.81 -44.48 26.80
CA VAL A 1258 78.97 -43.12 26.24
C VAL A 1258 79.06 -42.07 27.37
N LEU A 1259 78.17 -42.14 28.37
CA LEU A 1259 78.16 -41.22 29.52
C LEU A 1259 79.46 -41.30 30.33
N LEU A 1260 79.97 -42.52 30.59
CA LEU A 1260 81.24 -42.72 31.29
C LEU A 1260 82.44 -42.17 30.50
N ARG A 1261 82.43 -42.23 29.16
CA ARG A 1261 83.45 -41.58 28.32
C ARG A 1261 83.36 -40.05 28.39
N LEU A 1262 82.16 -39.48 28.38
CA LEU A 1262 81.97 -38.04 28.59
C LEU A 1262 82.50 -37.62 29.96
N ILE A 1263 82.24 -38.39 31.02
CA ILE A 1263 82.80 -38.14 32.37
C ILE A 1263 84.33 -38.19 32.36
N THR A 1264 84.98 -39.12 31.65
CA THR A 1264 86.45 -39.09 31.51
C THR A 1264 86.95 -37.86 30.77
N ARG A 1265 86.17 -37.25 29.88
CA ARG A 1265 86.51 -35.97 29.24
C ARG A 1265 86.35 -34.78 30.18
N GLU A 1266 85.24 -34.71 30.93
CA GLU A 1266 85.01 -33.66 31.94
C GLU A 1266 86.10 -33.64 33.03
N LEU A 1267 86.62 -34.83 33.40
CA LEU A 1267 87.70 -35.00 34.38
C LEU A 1267 89.12 -34.90 33.77
N ALA A 1268 89.25 -34.59 32.47
CA ALA A 1268 90.51 -34.57 31.73
C ALA A 1268 91.35 -35.87 31.82
N LEU A 1269 90.67 -37.02 31.96
CA LEU A 1269 91.25 -38.37 32.04
C LEU A 1269 91.36 -39.07 30.67
N GLU A 1270 91.10 -38.38 29.57
CA GLU A 1270 91.30 -38.92 28.22
C GLU A 1270 92.78 -39.26 27.98
N LYS A 1271 93.05 -40.41 27.36
CA LYS A 1271 94.40 -40.74 26.91
C LYS A 1271 94.81 -39.78 25.79
N VAL A 1272 95.84 -38.98 26.02
CA VAL A 1272 96.50 -38.16 24.99
C VAL A 1272 96.99 -39.07 23.86
N SER A 1273 96.26 -39.10 22.75
CA SER A 1273 96.60 -39.84 21.54
C SER A 1273 97.67 -39.09 20.76
N LEU A 1274 98.95 -39.47 20.96
CA LEU A 1274 100.11 -38.90 20.26
C LEU A 1274 100.12 -39.32 18.77
N THR A 1275 99.31 -38.65 17.96
CA THR A 1275 99.39 -38.62 16.49
C THR A 1275 99.09 -37.22 15.99
N SER A 1276 99.92 -36.74 15.06
CA SER A 1276 99.88 -35.43 14.40
C SER A 1276 98.71 -35.27 13.43
#